data_AF-A0A9D5ZCG9-F1
#
_entry.id   AF-A0A9D5ZCG9-F1
#
_cell.length_a   1.000
_cell.length_b   1.000
_cell.length_c   1.000
_cell.angle_alpha   90.00
_cell.angle_beta   90.00
_cell.angle_gamma   90.00
#
_symmetry.space_group_name_H-M   'P 1'
#
loop_
_entity.id
_entity.type
_entity.pdbx_description
1 polymer ?
#
loop_
_entity_poly.entity_id
_entity_poly.type
_entity_poly.pdbx_seq_one_letter_code
_entity_poly.pdbx_strand_id
1 'polypeptide(L)'
;MRIDFSVGAMLWLGMYAQVAQAVLIREFLSIFHGNELAIGLFLGSWLFWIGVGGWLAIILERRGFSKGNPWRWVPWLACLPWLLAVLIVVIRLLRQVWVVPVGQWPGLGALFVSTTLVVLPIGLFLGILFPLACRAVSSRQEEPVTRLFVAEAAGALTGSALATVVFMFWPGPLHMVALLWLPLSLLPWITPGFADDLPKWSRGLSFVGGIAGLWFLTPFGTGVNDWLDGLRFHSLHPGLQRVAGVETRHGLMELATLEREHLTINDGAITASFPPPPRTLIETAWTLSQVEHPDRVLQIGGFHQGITRALLDSSVQHLQLLLEDAQGFETLKPHLPPQQRATLADARLKLAFGDGRVWVRQATGRETFDLVSINTGDPTSVRHNRFHTLEFFQSLVPLLSAGGVVCTRIGGAANYLGQEVAGLGASVWATLGAVFSHRVVVPGDELLFCAANHPLEQDPARLYQRFSHLNPSAPSIPEVAFLDLLPPKRIAFTRERLARPDAEINTDSVPASLYYNLVLWSRFTASESGRFLSWLKSLQGWPHALPSLLVAGMLIASRNGRGSARRSRDRKNTALFSLGSFGFVTMAIQLVILLSFQMKVGVIFSRIALINGLFMTGLVVGATWVGRWLVQRGVVTLGLAGIHLGMGVFSWFLPQWLEWGGEPWQEPLHYSFAVLTGIMGGAVFPLGVAMVHGRQRLTGVTSGLVQAWDHWGGALGAWVAGLIMIPVLGTTLTAHLASFMILLGLVALGSLHLPQSWYKTGPGRAPSFPWQGSIRILLIITLSVGLLTALARHQTTKQSLTFNESLLADLSGSHHFQTLTDPWPHHLGRENSTSNPDTVILSSLTVAADIRGYAGPLHLLIAIDKGGVLRGIRLIHSRETPAYVEGLLPWLERFKGIGIDDPQFALMGLDGLSGATITREAARSTIEKTARHGLHQTFGRPLAGERRPGWSWPPLSFWSAMILLMLAAAVYFGNRDRERLLLEVAMVTIPGFAFNLPWTELDLVNLTLGHVGGWEHHQAWWLIGGVALLTALLAGPVHCGLICPFGALQSLISRLGMRLGLMNTLLHPALERLGRFWKYLLLALILVTVWIGDDPRWASFNPMQRFFSLDVEPRLLPLTAISLAAALIFYRYWCRYWCPMGAFLALGNRLAWFNPFVPKRVFRRCDLGAKHEYHVDCIRCGRCSQGSRIVPPVRTWGGRELGFGIIMLLTAACVVYHLKFDSRDVIEGGWRRIETDRVRQQIDTGRLSGEPGSWFHLRDEKSN
;
A
#
# COMPACT_ATOMS: atom_id res chain seq x y z
N MET A 1 -41.03 -8.53 -31.94
CA MET A 1 -41.64 -7.55 -31.00
C MET A 1 -41.05 -7.59 -29.61
N ARG A 2 -41.41 -8.49 -28.67
CA ARG A 2 -40.87 -8.40 -27.27
C ARG A 2 -39.35 -8.61 -27.15
N ILE A 3 -38.73 -9.36 -28.08
CA ILE A 3 -37.27 -9.59 -28.10
C ILE A 3 -36.49 -8.34 -28.55
N ASP A 4 -36.98 -7.62 -29.55
CA ASP A 4 -36.37 -6.40 -30.08
C ASP A 4 -36.40 -5.28 -29.03
N PHE A 5 -37.42 -5.31 -28.17
CA PHE A 5 -37.56 -4.40 -27.03
C PHE A 5 -36.44 -4.58 -25.97
N SER A 6 -36.06 -5.80 -25.59
CA SER A 6 -34.94 -6.01 -24.64
C SER A 6 -33.63 -5.43 -25.17
N VAL A 7 -33.39 -5.58 -26.48
CA VAL A 7 -32.20 -5.03 -27.14
C VAL A 7 -32.25 -3.50 -27.09
N GLY A 8 -33.41 -2.89 -27.42
CA GLY A 8 -33.62 -1.45 -27.31
C GLY A 8 -33.45 -0.91 -25.89
N ALA A 9 -33.97 -1.63 -24.88
CA ALA A 9 -33.83 -1.27 -23.47
C ALA A 9 -32.39 -1.39 -22.97
N MET A 10 -31.62 -2.39 -23.43
CA MET A 10 -30.19 -2.48 -23.10
C MET A 10 -29.35 -1.44 -23.85
N LEU A 11 -29.68 -1.12 -25.10
CA LEU A 11 -29.08 0.01 -25.83
C LEU A 11 -29.30 1.31 -25.04
N TRP A 12 -30.52 1.57 -24.57
CA TRP A 12 -30.78 2.74 -23.74
C TRP A 12 -30.05 2.69 -22.39
N LEU A 13 -29.99 1.52 -21.74
CA LEU A 13 -29.29 1.35 -20.46
C LEU A 13 -27.79 1.66 -20.59
N GLY A 14 -27.15 1.18 -21.66
CA GLY A 14 -25.76 1.50 -21.96
C GLY A 14 -25.55 2.99 -22.25
N MET A 15 -26.45 3.60 -23.03
CA MET A 15 -26.43 5.04 -23.31
C MET A 15 -26.55 5.85 -22.01
N TYR A 16 -27.49 5.50 -21.15
CA TYR A 16 -27.66 6.08 -19.83
C TYR A 16 -26.41 5.93 -18.96
N ALA A 17 -25.85 4.72 -18.88
CA ALA A 17 -24.66 4.45 -18.06
C ALA A 17 -23.48 5.36 -18.44
N GLN A 18 -23.24 5.56 -19.74
CA GLN A 18 -22.14 6.42 -20.19
C GLN A 18 -22.40 7.91 -20.03
N VAL A 19 -23.62 8.39 -20.33
CA VAL A 19 -23.97 9.81 -20.11
C VAL A 19 -23.93 10.13 -18.62
N ALA A 20 -24.49 9.26 -17.77
CA ALA A 20 -24.45 9.41 -16.31
C ALA A 20 -23.00 9.41 -15.79
N GLN A 21 -22.17 8.47 -16.25
CA GLN A 21 -20.75 8.41 -15.89
C GLN A 21 -20.02 9.70 -16.30
N ALA A 22 -20.21 10.19 -17.52
CA ALA A 22 -19.56 11.41 -18.01
C ALA A 22 -19.97 12.66 -17.21
N VAL A 23 -21.27 12.82 -16.92
CA VAL A 23 -21.79 13.95 -16.12
C VAL A 23 -21.28 13.89 -14.70
N LEU A 24 -21.38 12.73 -14.04
CA LEU A 24 -20.99 12.61 -12.63
C LEU A 24 -19.48 12.78 -12.44
N ILE A 25 -18.63 12.23 -13.34
CA ILE A 25 -17.17 12.44 -13.27
C ILE A 25 -16.84 13.93 -13.30
N ARG A 26 -17.51 14.71 -14.15
CA ARG A 26 -17.26 16.14 -14.30
C ARG A 26 -17.72 16.94 -13.08
N GLU A 27 -18.90 16.64 -12.55
CA GLU A 27 -19.38 17.24 -11.30
C GLU A 27 -18.39 16.92 -10.16
N PHE A 28 -17.87 15.69 -10.08
CA PHE A 28 -16.81 15.33 -9.13
C PHE A 28 -15.52 16.14 -9.37
N LEU A 29 -15.01 16.22 -10.60
CA LEU A 29 -13.79 17.00 -10.88
C LEU A 29 -13.94 18.48 -10.51
N SER A 30 -15.12 19.07 -10.72
CA SER A 30 -15.38 20.47 -10.36
C SER A 30 -15.38 20.76 -8.86
N ILE A 31 -15.72 19.77 -8.02
CA ILE A 31 -15.79 19.92 -6.56
C ILE A 31 -14.46 19.58 -5.89
N PHE A 32 -13.69 18.70 -6.53
CA PHE A 32 -12.41 18.18 -6.02
C PHE A 32 -11.21 18.72 -6.81
N HIS A 33 -11.32 19.95 -7.33
CA HIS A 33 -10.21 20.74 -7.90
C HIS A 33 -9.45 20.05 -9.05
N GLY A 34 -10.17 19.36 -9.93
CA GLY A 34 -9.60 18.82 -11.18
C GLY A 34 -8.59 17.68 -11.00
N ASN A 35 -8.51 17.06 -9.81
CA ASN A 35 -7.54 15.99 -9.55
C ASN A 35 -7.92 14.71 -10.33
N GLU A 36 -7.10 14.32 -11.30
CA GLU A 36 -7.40 13.19 -12.20
C GLU A 36 -7.31 11.83 -11.50
N LEU A 37 -6.73 11.77 -10.30
CA LEU A 37 -6.76 10.58 -9.45
C LEU A 37 -8.17 10.29 -8.92
N ALA A 38 -9.04 11.32 -8.88
CA ALA A 38 -10.46 11.15 -8.61
C ALA A 38 -11.16 10.31 -9.71
N ILE A 39 -10.62 10.26 -10.94
CA ILE A 39 -11.18 9.42 -12.02
C ILE A 39 -11.00 7.94 -11.68
N GLY A 40 -9.83 7.53 -11.19
CA GLY A 40 -9.59 6.15 -10.75
C GLY A 40 -10.48 5.74 -9.58
N LEU A 41 -10.67 6.65 -8.61
CA LEU A 41 -11.62 6.49 -7.50
C LEU A 41 -13.06 6.32 -7.99
N PHE A 42 -13.50 7.21 -8.88
CA PHE A 42 -14.84 7.19 -9.46
C PHE A 42 -15.10 5.91 -10.23
N LEU A 43 -14.24 5.56 -11.19
CA LEU A 43 -14.40 4.37 -12.02
C LEU A 43 -14.37 3.10 -11.17
N GLY A 44 -13.49 3.05 -10.16
CA GLY A 44 -13.43 1.92 -9.24
C GLY A 44 -14.71 1.75 -8.43
N SER A 45 -15.24 2.84 -7.85
CA SER A 45 -16.48 2.80 -7.08
C SER A 45 -17.71 2.52 -7.95
N TRP A 46 -17.75 3.07 -9.16
CA TRP A 46 -18.78 2.81 -10.16
C TRP A 46 -18.86 1.32 -10.51
N LEU A 47 -17.72 0.71 -10.90
CA LEU A 47 -17.65 -0.70 -11.26
C LEU A 47 -17.90 -1.61 -10.06
N PHE A 48 -17.44 -1.23 -8.85
CA PHE A 48 -17.67 -1.99 -7.63
C PHE A 48 -19.17 -2.22 -7.38
N TRP A 49 -19.97 -1.15 -7.45
CA TRP A 49 -21.41 -1.24 -7.22
C TRP A 49 -22.16 -1.96 -8.34
N ILE A 50 -21.72 -1.87 -9.59
CA ILE A 50 -22.25 -2.71 -10.67
C ILE A 50 -22.00 -4.19 -10.37
N GLY A 51 -20.80 -4.54 -9.91
CA GLY A 51 -20.49 -5.91 -9.51
C GLY A 51 -21.33 -6.40 -8.32
N VAL A 52 -21.53 -5.55 -7.31
CA VAL A 52 -22.43 -5.84 -6.18
C VAL A 52 -23.87 -6.02 -6.65
N GLY A 53 -24.34 -5.19 -7.59
CA GLY A 53 -25.68 -5.31 -8.18
C GLY A 53 -25.86 -6.63 -8.92
N GLY A 54 -24.87 -7.04 -9.72
CA GLY A 54 -24.87 -8.34 -10.42
C GLY A 54 -24.91 -9.52 -9.45
N TRP A 55 -24.21 -9.43 -8.32
CA TRP A 55 -24.28 -10.42 -7.25
C TRP A 55 -25.62 -10.42 -6.51
N LEU A 56 -26.17 -9.24 -6.21
CA LEU A 56 -27.45 -9.09 -5.53
C LEU A 56 -28.61 -9.61 -6.39
N ALA A 57 -28.55 -9.45 -7.71
CA ALA A 57 -29.52 -10.03 -8.64
C ALA A 57 -29.64 -11.55 -8.49
N ILE A 58 -28.53 -12.25 -8.20
CA ILE A 58 -28.52 -13.69 -7.93
C ILE A 58 -29.31 -14.01 -6.65
N ILE A 59 -29.17 -13.20 -5.61
CA ILE A 59 -29.87 -13.38 -4.33
C ILE A 59 -31.36 -13.13 -4.52
N LEU A 60 -31.73 -12.04 -5.21
CA LEU A 60 -33.12 -11.70 -5.54
C LEU A 60 -33.77 -12.80 -6.38
N GLU A 61 -33.04 -13.38 -7.32
CA GLU A 61 -33.48 -14.52 -8.12
C GLU A 61 -33.75 -15.75 -7.25
N ARG A 62 -32.82 -16.10 -6.36
CA ARG A 62 -32.97 -17.25 -5.45
C ARG A 62 -34.13 -17.10 -4.47
N ARG A 63 -34.42 -15.88 -4.01
CA ARG A 63 -35.55 -15.57 -3.13
C ARG A 63 -36.90 -15.53 -3.84
N GLY A 64 -36.93 -15.81 -5.15
CA GLY A 64 -38.18 -15.89 -5.91
C GLY A 64 -38.79 -14.54 -6.28
N PHE A 65 -38.06 -13.43 -6.12
CA PHE A 65 -38.47 -12.09 -6.57
C PHE A 65 -38.77 -12.07 -8.08
N SER A 66 -38.20 -13.03 -8.80
CA SER A 66 -38.30 -13.24 -10.24
C SER A 66 -39.30 -14.35 -10.65
N LYS A 67 -40.16 -14.85 -9.73
CA LYS A 67 -41.21 -15.86 -10.05
C LYS A 67 -42.41 -15.29 -10.82
N GLY A 68 -42.47 -13.98 -11.05
CA GLY A 68 -43.55 -13.29 -11.80
C GLY A 68 -43.16 -12.89 -13.22
N ASN A 69 -43.79 -11.83 -13.75
CA ASN A 69 -43.49 -11.27 -15.07
C ASN A 69 -41.97 -10.93 -15.21
N PRO A 70 -41.24 -11.56 -16.15
CA PRO A 70 -39.80 -11.32 -16.31
C PRO A 70 -39.45 -9.89 -16.78
N TRP A 71 -40.45 -9.11 -17.19
CA TRP A 71 -40.31 -7.72 -17.64
C TRP A 71 -40.49 -6.68 -16.52
N ARG A 72 -40.62 -7.12 -15.25
CA ARG A 72 -40.80 -6.24 -14.07
C ARG A 72 -39.69 -5.20 -13.86
N TRP A 73 -38.55 -5.34 -14.51
CA TRP A 73 -37.43 -4.40 -14.41
C TRP A 73 -37.56 -3.20 -15.36
N VAL A 74 -38.27 -3.33 -16.49
CA VAL A 74 -38.37 -2.27 -17.51
C VAL A 74 -38.99 -0.96 -16.98
N PRO A 75 -40.08 -0.98 -16.18
CA PRO A 75 -40.67 0.25 -15.65
C PRO A 75 -39.68 1.11 -14.84
N TRP A 76 -38.65 0.50 -14.26
CA TRP A 76 -37.64 1.18 -13.45
C TRP A 76 -36.64 1.99 -14.28
N LEU A 77 -36.54 1.77 -15.60
CA LEU A 77 -35.73 2.61 -16.48
C LEU A 77 -36.18 4.07 -16.43
N ALA A 78 -37.48 4.30 -16.27
CA ALA A 78 -38.07 5.64 -16.14
C ALA A 78 -37.45 6.44 -14.99
N CYS A 79 -37.04 5.78 -13.88
CA CYS A 79 -36.50 6.43 -12.69
C CYS A 79 -35.04 6.90 -12.84
N LEU A 80 -34.29 6.30 -13.77
CA LEU A 80 -32.84 6.48 -13.84
C LEU A 80 -32.38 7.91 -14.18
N PRO A 81 -32.98 8.65 -15.14
CA PRO A 81 -32.58 10.02 -15.40
C PRO A 81 -32.98 10.99 -14.27
N TRP A 82 -34.09 10.72 -13.58
CA TRP A 82 -34.47 11.46 -12.37
C TRP A 82 -33.47 11.25 -11.24
N LEU A 83 -33.02 10.01 -11.05
CA LEU A 83 -31.97 9.68 -10.09
C LEU A 83 -30.66 10.42 -10.42
N LEU A 84 -30.29 10.51 -11.71
CA LEU A 84 -29.12 11.28 -12.14
C LEU A 84 -29.27 12.77 -11.80
N ALA A 85 -30.43 13.38 -12.08
CA ALA A 85 -30.70 14.78 -11.73
C ALA A 85 -30.56 15.04 -10.22
N VAL A 86 -31.09 14.14 -9.38
CA VAL A 86 -30.93 14.21 -7.92
C VAL A 86 -29.46 14.10 -7.51
N LEU A 87 -28.71 13.16 -8.10
CA LEU A 87 -27.30 12.96 -7.74
C LEU A 87 -26.42 14.15 -8.13
N ILE A 88 -26.73 14.87 -9.22
CA ILE A 88 -26.05 16.14 -9.56
C ILE A 88 -26.21 17.16 -8.42
N VAL A 89 -27.44 17.34 -7.91
CA VAL A 89 -27.71 18.24 -6.79
C VAL A 89 -26.99 17.77 -5.51
N VAL A 90 -27.04 16.47 -5.22
CA VAL A 90 -26.33 15.89 -4.06
C VAL A 90 -24.84 16.17 -4.14
N ILE A 91 -24.22 15.96 -5.31
CA ILE A 91 -22.79 16.21 -5.52
C ILE A 91 -22.46 17.67 -5.20
N ARG A 92 -23.22 18.63 -5.75
CA ARG A 92 -23.03 20.08 -5.53
C ARG A 92 -23.14 20.51 -4.06
N LEU A 93 -23.84 19.74 -3.22
CA LEU A 93 -24.00 19.99 -1.79
C LEU A 93 -23.04 19.18 -0.88
N LEU A 94 -22.24 18.26 -1.44
CA LEU A 94 -21.37 17.37 -0.64
C LEU A 94 -20.42 18.11 0.30
N ARG A 95 -19.88 19.26 -0.11
CA ARG A 95 -18.91 20.00 0.72
C ARG A 95 -19.52 20.57 2.00
N GLN A 96 -20.81 20.91 1.98
CA GLN A 96 -21.53 21.34 3.18
C GLN A 96 -21.65 20.21 4.20
N VAL A 97 -21.80 18.97 3.73
CA VAL A 97 -21.90 17.78 4.60
C VAL A 97 -20.59 17.50 5.33
N TRP A 98 -19.45 17.69 4.66
CA TRP A 98 -18.13 17.48 5.23
C TRP A 98 -17.57 18.70 5.98
N VAL A 99 -18.29 19.83 6.00
CA VAL A 99 -17.88 21.09 6.65
C VAL A 99 -16.44 21.49 6.27
N VAL A 100 -16.13 21.39 4.98
CA VAL A 100 -14.78 21.68 4.47
C VAL A 100 -14.60 23.21 4.41
N PRO A 101 -13.59 23.79 5.08
CA PRO A 101 -13.33 25.22 5.02
C PRO A 101 -13.04 25.71 3.60
N VAL A 102 -13.34 26.98 3.33
CA VAL A 102 -13.11 27.62 2.03
C VAL A 102 -11.62 27.54 1.67
N GLY A 103 -11.32 27.11 0.45
CA GLY A 103 -9.94 26.96 -0.03
C GLY A 103 -9.20 25.72 0.50
N GLN A 104 -9.80 24.92 1.38
CA GLN A 104 -9.21 23.65 1.82
C GLN A 104 -9.66 22.48 0.95
N TRP A 105 -8.72 21.60 0.64
CA TRP A 105 -9.00 20.37 -0.09
C TRP A 105 -9.60 19.33 0.86
N PRO A 106 -10.65 18.60 0.47
CA PRO A 106 -11.18 17.49 1.28
C PRO A 106 -10.17 16.34 1.35
N GLY A 107 -10.08 15.60 2.45
CA GLY A 107 -9.15 14.46 2.55
C GLY A 107 -9.46 13.34 1.56
N LEU A 108 -8.44 12.59 1.12
CA LEU A 108 -8.57 11.42 0.24
C LEU A 108 -9.62 10.40 0.71
N GLY A 109 -9.73 10.20 2.03
CA GLY A 109 -10.74 9.33 2.62
C GLY A 109 -12.17 9.85 2.44
N ALA A 110 -12.39 11.15 2.67
CA ALA A 110 -13.68 11.80 2.47
C ALA A 110 -14.08 11.77 0.99
N LEU A 111 -13.13 11.98 0.08
CA LEU A 111 -13.34 11.82 -1.36
C LEU A 111 -13.76 10.37 -1.70
N PHE A 112 -13.02 9.36 -1.26
CA PHE A 112 -13.35 7.96 -1.53
C PHE A 112 -14.74 7.57 -1.01
N VAL A 113 -15.08 7.96 0.22
CA VAL A 113 -16.40 7.70 0.82
C VAL A 113 -17.50 8.41 0.03
N SER A 114 -17.31 9.69 -0.29
CA SER A 114 -18.30 10.48 -1.05
C SER A 114 -18.55 9.87 -2.41
N THR A 115 -17.49 9.58 -3.17
CA THR A 115 -17.60 8.97 -4.50
C THR A 115 -18.28 7.61 -4.42
N THR A 116 -17.92 6.78 -3.45
CA THR A 116 -18.51 5.45 -3.28
C THR A 116 -19.99 5.51 -2.90
N LEU A 117 -20.41 6.43 -2.04
CA LEU A 117 -21.81 6.56 -1.63
C LEU A 117 -22.69 7.19 -2.72
N VAL A 118 -22.18 8.19 -3.44
CA VAL A 118 -22.94 8.91 -4.46
C VAL A 118 -23.23 8.02 -5.68
N VAL A 119 -22.26 7.22 -6.12
CA VAL A 119 -22.47 6.34 -7.29
C VAL A 119 -23.21 5.05 -6.95
N LEU A 120 -23.38 4.72 -5.66
CA LEU A 120 -24.04 3.51 -5.17
C LEU A 120 -25.42 3.29 -5.81
N PRO A 121 -26.35 4.26 -5.82
CA PRO A 121 -27.70 4.02 -6.31
C PRO A 121 -27.70 3.65 -7.80
N ILE A 122 -26.97 4.39 -8.64
CA ILE A 122 -26.91 4.11 -10.07
C ILE A 122 -26.17 2.80 -10.34
N GLY A 123 -24.96 2.63 -9.78
CA GLY A 123 -24.14 1.45 -10.02
C GLY A 123 -24.83 0.16 -9.61
N LEU A 124 -25.47 0.16 -8.43
CA LEU A 124 -26.24 -0.99 -7.94
C LEU A 124 -27.41 -1.33 -8.87
N PHE A 125 -28.17 -0.31 -9.31
CA PHE A 125 -29.29 -0.52 -10.23
C PHE A 125 -28.81 -1.07 -11.58
N LEU A 126 -27.78 -0.49 -12.20
CA LEU A 126 -27.20 -0.98 -13.46
C LEU A 126 -26.79 -2.47 -13.35
N GLY A 127 -26.11 -2.83 -12.26
CA GLY A 127 -25.72 -4.21 -11.99
C GLY A 127 -26.89 -5.19 -11.78
N ILE A 128 -28.01 -4.72 -11.23
CA ILE A 128 -29.20 -5.57 -11.04
C ILE A 128 -29.97 -5.79 -12.36
N LEU A 129 -30.07 -4.75 -13.19
CA LEU A 129 -30.93 -4.77 -14.38
C LEU A 129 -30.42 -5.72 -15.47
N PHE A 130 -29.10 -5.80 -15.68
CA PHE A 130 -28.52 -6.64 -16.73
C PHE A 130 -28.79 -8.16 -16.54
N PRO A 131 -28.55 -8.78 -15.35
CA PRO A 131 -28.88 -10.19 -15.14
C PRO A 131 -30.38 -10.49 -15.23
N LEU A 132 -31.23 -9.55 -14.79
CA LEU A 132 -32.68 -9.66 -14.92
C LEU A 132 -33.13 -9.63 -16.39
N ALA A 133 -32.54 -8.75 -17.21
CA ALA A 133 -32.77 -8.69 -18.65
C ALA A 133 -32.34 -10.00 -19.35
N CYS A 134 -31.16 -10.53 -18.99
CA CYS A 134 -30.68 -11.81 -19.51
C CYS A 134 -31.65 -12.97 -19.21
N ARG A 135 -32.20 -13.02 -17.99
CA ARG A 135 -33.21 -14.01 -17.62
C ARG A 135 -34.49 -13.87 -18.47
N ALA A 136 -34.96 -12.65 -18.71
CA ALA A 136 -36.19 -12.41 -19.46
C ALA A 136 -36.13 -12.95 -20.91
N VAL A 137 -34.93 -12.99 -21.50
CA VAL A 137 -34.71 -13.46 -22.88
C VAL A 137 -34.27 -14.94 -22.93
N SER A 138 -33.89 -15.52 -21.80
CA SER A 138 -33.23 -16.85 -21.71
C SER A 138 -34.03 -18.05 -22.23
N SER A 139 -35.36 -17.96 -22.30
CA SER A 139 -36.21 -19.06 -22.78
C SER A 139 -36.37 -19.09 -24.31
N ARG A 140 -35.86 -18.08 -25.04
CA ARG A 140 -36.19 -17.87 -26.47
C ARG A 140 -34.98 -17.71 -27.40
N GLN A 141 -33.75 -17.71 -26.91
CA GLN A 141 -32.54 -17.51 -27.73
C GLN A 141 -31.39 -18.44 -27.33
N GLU A 142 -30.53 -18.76 -28.29
CA GLU A 142 -29.35 -19.61 -28.11
C GLU A 142 -28.22 -18.91 -27.31
N GLU A 143 -28.09 -17.58 -27.40
CA GLU A 143 -27.05 -16.79 -26.67
C GLU A 143 -27.55 -15.43 -26.13
N PRO A 144 -28.52 -15.43 -25.18
CA PRO A 144 -29.18 -14.21 -24.72
C PRO A 144 -28.21 -13.24 -23.99
N VAL A 145 -27.22 -13.76 -23.27
CA VAL A 145 -26.28 -12.95 -22.47
C VAL A 145 -25.31 -12.17 -23.36
N THR A 146 -24.68 -12.83 -24.33
CA THR A 146 -23.75 -12.19 -25.26
C THR A 146 -24.44 -11.13 -26.11
N ARG A 147 -25.67 -11.39 -26.56
CA ARG A 147 -26.42 -10.43 -27.38
C ARG A 147 -26.81 -9.16 -26.60
N LEU A 148 -27.27 -9.31 -25.36
CA LEU A 148 -27.63 -8.17 -24.52
C LEU A 148 -26.40 -7.37 -24.07
N PHE A 149 -25.27 -8.03 -23.80
CA PHE A 149 -23.99 -7.34 -23.54
C PHE A 149 -23.56 -6.47 -24.73
N VAL A 150 -23.66 -7.01 -25.95
CA VAL A 150 -23.36 -6.25 -27.17
C VAL A 150 -24.30 -5.05 -27.34
N ALA A 151 -25.59 -5.23 -27.04
CA ALA A 151 -26.57 -4.16 -27.09
C ALA A 151 -26.26 -3.06 -26.07
N GLU A 152 -25.91 -3.42 -24.84
CA GLU A 152 -25.48 -2.48 -23.80
C GLU A 152 -24.21 -1.73 -24.20
N ALA A 153 -23.18 -2.43 -24.68
CA ALA A 153 -21.93 -1.80 -25.11
C ALA A 153 -22.10 -0.89 -26.34
N ALA A 154 -22.99 -1.25 -27.28
CA ALA A 154 -23.36 -0.39 -28.41
C ALA A 154 -24.15 0.84 -27.95
N GLY A 155 -25.00 0.69 -26.93
CA GLY A 155 -25.70 1.78 -26.26
C GLY A 155 -24.73 2.77 -25.62
N ALA A 156 -23.75 2.23 -24.89
CA ALA A 156 -22.66 2.99 -24.27
C ALA A 156 -21.85 3.79 -25.30
N LEU A 157 -21.54 3.19 -26.45
CA LEU A 157 -20.92 3.89 -27.57
C LEU A 157 -21.78 5.07 -28.05
N THR A 158 -23.07 4.85 -28.32
CA THR A 158 -23.99 5.90 -28.75
C THR A 158 -24.09 7.03 -27.72
N GLY A 159 -24.20 6.70 -26.44
CA GLY A 159 -24.22 7.69 -25.35
C GLY A 159 -22.93 8.49 -25.25
N SER A 160 -21.78 7.86 -25.46
CA SER A 160 -20.48 8.53 -25.45
C SER A 160 -20.32 9.48 -26.63
N ALA A 161 -20.73 9.08 -27.83
CA ALA A 161 -20.72 9.92 -29.03
C ALA A 161 -21.66 11.13 -28.89
N LEU A 162 -22.90 10.89 -28.44
CA LEU A 162 -23.89 11.95 -28.20
C LEU A 162 -23.43 12.92 -27.11
N ALA A 163 -22.90 12.42 -25.99
CA ALA A 163 -22.36 13.27 -24.93
C ALA A 163 -21.19 14.12 -25.42
N THR A 164 -20.31 13.57 -26.27
CA THR A 164 -19.19 14.32 -26.85
C THR A 164 -19.69 15.47 -27.75
N VAL A 165 -20.64 15.20 -28.64
CA VAL A 165 -21.21 16.20 -29.56
C VAL A 165 -22.02 17.25 -28.80
N VAL A 166 -22.92 16.82 -27.93
CA VAL A 166 -23.80 17.75 -27.21
C VAL A 166 -22.99 18.64 -26.30
N PHE A 167 -21.94 18.13 -25.66
CA PHE A 167 -21.08 18.96 -24.83
C PHE A 167 -20.42 20.10 -25.61
N MET A 168 -20.06 19.84 -26.86
CA MET A 168 -19.42 20.84 -27.72
C MET A 168 -20.32 22.06 -27.97
N PHE A 169 -21.65 21.88 -27.94
CA PHE A 169 -22.61 22.95 -28.23
C PHE A 169 -23.40 23.43 -27.00
N TRP A 170 -23.64 22.56 -26.01
CA TRP A 170 -24.41 22.83 -24.80
C TRP A 170 -23.72 22.23 -23.56
N PRO A 171 -22.92 23.00 -22.82
CA PRO A 171 -22.04 22.46 -21.78
C PRO A 171 -22.76 22.05 -20.48
N GLY A 172 -23.97 22.58 -20.23
CA GLY A 172 -24.66 22.40 -18.95
C GLY A 172 -25.13 20.95 -18.69
N PRO A 173 -24.98 20.43 -17.46
CA PRO A 173 -25.29 19.03 -17.12
C PRO A 173 -26.77 18.68 -17.31
N LEU A 174 -27.70 19.64 -17.16
CA LEU A 174 -29.12 19.40 -17.39
C LEU A 174 -29.46 19.13 -18.86
N HIS A 175 -28.71 19.68 -19.82
CA HIS A 175 -28.86 19.35 -21.24
C HIS A 175 -28.49 17.87 -21.50
N MET A 176 -27.49 17.35 -20.79
CA MET A 176 -27.13 15.92 -20.85
C MET A 176 -28.22 15.02 -20.28
N VAL A 177 -28.86 15.43 -19.19
CA VAL A 177 -30.01 14.70 -18.63
C VAL A 177 -31.19 14.73 -19.62
N ALA A 178 -31.41 15.84 -20.32
CA ALA A 178 -32.45 15.95 -21.35
C ALA A 178 -32.25 14.93 -22.49
N LEU A 179 -31.00 14.67 -22.93
CA LEU A 179 -30.68 13.62 -23.92
C LEU A 179 -31.13 12.22 -23.49
N LEU A 180 -31.27 11.97 -22.20
CA LEU A 180 -31.69 10.67 -21.67
C LEU A 180 -33.21 10.57 -21.56
N TRP A 181 -33.87 11.67 -21.19
CA TRP A 181 -35.34 11.74 -21.05
C TRP A 181 -36.08 11.69 -22.38
N LEU A 182 -35.59 12.36 -23.42
CA LEU A 182 -36.25 12.42 -24.73
C LEU A 182 -36.45 11.02 -25.36
N PRO A 183 -35.41 10.20 -25.60
CA PRO A 183 -35.59 8.87 -26.17
C PRO A 183 -36.37 7.92 -25.24
N LEU A 184 -36.23 8.07 -23.91
CA LEU A 184 -36.98 7.25 -22.95
C LEU A 184 -38.48 7.58 -22.95
N SER A 185 -38.83 8.85 -23.11
CA SER A 185 -40.22 9.31 -23.15
C SER A 185 -40.98 8.81 -24.38
N LEU A 186 -40.27 8.58 -25.49
CA LEU A 186 -40.80 8.03 -26.74
C LEU A 186 -40.89 6.49 -26.73
N LEU A 187 -40.08 5.82 -25.90
CA LEU A 187 -39.95 4.36 -25.86
C LEU A 187 -41.28 3.61 -25.68
N PRO A 188 -42.21 4.03 -24.79
CA PRO A 188 -43.52 3.38 -24.64
C PRO A 188 -44.44 3.54 -25.85
N TRP A 189 -44.27 4.61 -26.65
CA TRP A 189 -45.18 5.00 -27.73
C TRP A 189 -44.77 4.44 -29.09
N ILE A 190 -43.47 4.23 -29.31
CA ILE A 190 -42.93 3.69 -30.56
C ILE A 190 -43.09 2.15 -30.63
N THR A 191 -43.34 1.48 -29.51
CA THR A 191 -43.48 0.02 -29.46
C THR A 191 -44.93 -0.42 -29.19
N PRO A 192 -45.76 -0.61 -30.23
CA PRO A 192 -47.16 -1.00 -30.07
C PRO A 192 -47.32 -2.33 -29.30
N GLY A 193 -48.27 -2.36 -28.37
CA GLY A 193 -48.55 -3.50 -27.48
C GLY A 193 -47.65 -3.62 -26.23
N PHE A 194 -46.67 -2.73 -26.06
CA PHE A 194 -45.81 -2.68 -24.86
C PHE A 194 -46.28 -1.65 -23.83
N ALA A 195 -46.89 -0.54 -24.28
CA ALA A 195 -47.44 0.50 -23.41
C ALA A 195 -48.49 -0.06 -22.42
N ASP A 196 -49.23 -1.08 -22.82
CA ASP A 196 -50.29 -1.70 -22.03
C ASP A 196 -49.77 -2.59 -20.91
N ASP A 197 -48.56 -3.15 -21.06
CA ASP A 197 -47.86 -3.95 -20.05
C ASP A 197 -47.09 -3.10 -19.03
N LEU A 198 -46.89 -1.80 -19.31
CA LEU A 198 -46.19 -0.87 -18.42
C LEU A 198 -47.12 -0.28 -17.35
N PRO A 199 -46.69 -0.24 -16.07
CA PRO A 199 -47.41 0.47 -15.02
C PRO A 199 -47.67 1.93 -15.40
N LYS A 200 -48.88 2.43 -15.11
CA LYS A 200 -49.28 3.82 -15.39
C LYS A 200 -48.29 4.86 -14.84
N TRP A 201 -47.72 4.61 -13.65
CA TRP A 201 -46.71 5.49 -13.04
C TRP A 201 -45.46 5.64 -13.90
N SER A 202 -44.97 4.56 -14.52
CA SER A 202 -43.73 4.58 -15.33
C SER A 202 -43.93 5.34 -16.65
N ARG A 203 -45.13 5.22 -17.24
CA ARG A 203 -45.53 5.99 -18.43
C ARG A 203 -45.65 7.47 -18.10
N GLY A 204 -46.32 7.80 -16.99
CA GLY A 204 -46.43 9.18 -16.50
C GLY A 204 -45.05 9.80 -16.24
N LEU A 205 -44.17 9.08 -15.54
CA LEU A 205 -42.82 9.55 -15.21
C LEU A 205 -41.95 9.76 -16.46
N SER A 206 -42.07 8.88 -17.47
CA SER A 206 -41.36 9.02 -18.74
C SER A 206 -41.90 10.19 -19.56
N PHE A 207 -43.22 10.39 -19.59
CA PHE A 207 -43.86 11.52 -20.27
C PHE A 207 -43.49 12.87 -19.63
N VAL A 208 -43.59 12.97 -18.30
CA VAL A 208 -43.16 14.17 -17.55
C VAL A 208 -41.67 14.43 -17.76
N GLY A 209 -40.84 13.37 -17.74
CA GLY A 209 -39.42 13.48 -18.06
C GLY A 209 -39.18 14.02 -19.47
N GLY A 210 -39.95 13.56 -20.46
CA GLY A 210 -39.89 14.08 -21.84
C GLY A 210 -40.23 15.56 -21.94
N ILE A 211 -41.29 16.03 -21.27
CA ILE A 211 -41.64 17.45 -21.19
C ILE A 211 -40.52 18.25 -20.51
N ALA A 212 -40.00 17.76 -19.38
CA ALA A 212 -38.87 18.39 -18.69
C ALA A 212 -37.62 18.46 -19.60
N GLY A 213 -37.32 17.38 -20.32
CA GLY A 213 -36.23 17.33 -21.28
C GLY A 213 -36.36 18.37 -22.40
N LEU A 214 -37.55 18.51 -22.99
CA LEU A 214 -37.83 19.57 -23.98
C LEU A 214 -37.69 20.96 -23.37
N TRP A 215 -38.17 21.15 -22.13
CA TRP A 215 -38.07 22.43 -21.43
C TRP A 215 -36.61 22.83 -21.17
N PHE A 216 -35.74 21.89 -20.79
CA PHE A 216 -34.31 22.15 -20.60
C PHE A 216 -33.55 22.51 -21.89
N LEU A 217 -34.11 22.22 -23.06
CA LEU A 217 -33.56 22.68 -24.35
C LEU A 217 -34.00 24.11 -24.72
N THR A 218 -34.86 24.75 -23.93
CA THR A 218 -35.29 26.13 -24.15
C THR A 218 -34.43 27.13 -23.35
N PRO A 219 -34.42 28.43 -23.72
CA PRO A 219 -33.76 29.48 -22.93
C PRO A 219 -34.30 29.64 -21.50
N PHE A 220 -35.47 29.09 -21.16
CA PHE A 220 -35.96 29.08 -19.78
C PHE A 220 -35.28 28.01 -18.94
N GLY A 221 -34.90 26.89 -19.56
CA GLY A 221 -34.16 25.80 -18.91
C GLY A 221 -32.74 26.21 -18.50
N THR A 222 -32.12 27.13 -19.22
CA THR A 222 -30.79 27.65 -18.89
C THR A 222 -30.78 28.40 -17.56
N GLY A 223 -31.88 29.10 -17.21
CA GLY A 223 -32.00 29.79 -15.92
C GLY A 223 -31.95 28.85 -14.71
N VAL A 224 -32.45 27.61 -14.83
CA VAL A 224 -32.30 26.59 -13.77
C VAL A 224 -30.86 26.11 -13.66
N ASN A 225 -30.18 25.95 -14.80
CA ASN A 225 -28.77 25.57 -14.80
C ASN A 225 -27.92 26.65 -14.13
N ASP A 226 -28.19 27.93 -14.41
CA ASP A 226 -27.51 29.08 -13.77
C ASP A 226 -27.77 29.12 -12.26
N TRP A 227 -29.01 28.83 -11.83
CA TRP A 227 -29.34 28.72 -10.41
C TRP A 227 -28.59 27.57 -9.72
N LEU A 228 -28.53 26.40 -10.36
CA LEU A 228 -27.76 25.26 -9.85
C LEU A 228 -26.26 25.56 -9.80
N ASP A 229 -25.73 26.32 -10.77
CA ASP A 229 -24.32 26.73 -10.78
C ASP A 229 -24.06 27.73 -9.65
N GLY A 230 -25.00 28.64 -9.37
CA GLY A 230 -25.01 29.48 -8.18
C GLY A 230 -24.97 28.67 -6.88
N LEU A 231 -25.76 27.61 -6.76
CA LEU A 231 -25.74 26.71 -5.59
C LEU A 231 -24.38 26.03 -5.41
N ARG A 232 -23.79 25.50 -6.49
CA ARG A 232 -22.44 24.93 -6.45
C ARG A 232 -21.43 25.98 -5.99
N PHE A 233 -21.48 27.18 -6.56
CA PHE A 233 -20.56 28.27 -6.22
C PHE A 233 -20.65 28.65 -4.74
N HIS A 234 -21.85 28.86 -4.20
CA HIS A 234 -22.04 29.22 -2.79
C HIS A 234 -21.63 28.09 -1.83
N SER A 235 -21.77 26.83 -2.26
CA SER A 235 -21.29 25.65 -1.53
C SER A 235 -19.76 25.59 -1.45
N LEU A 236 -19.06 25.99 -2.53
CA LEU A 236 -17.59 26.02 -2.60
C LEU A 236 -16.99 27.27 -1.93
N HIS A 237 -17.68 28.40 -2.06
CA HIS A 237 -17.16 29.73 -1.70
C HIS A 237 -18.20 30.56 -0.94
N PRO A 238 -18.60 30.15 0.29
CA PRO A 238 -19.48 30.96 1.11
C PRO A 238 -18.87 32.34 1.36
N GLY A 239 -19.65 33.39 1.13
CA GLY A 239 -19.24 34.79 1.31
C GLY A 239 -18.67 35.46 0.05
N LEU A 240 -18.38 34.73 -1.02
CA LEU A 240 -18.04 35.33 -2.32
C LEU A 240 -19.28 35.61 -3.16
N GLN A 241 -19.25 36.71 -3.92
CA GLN A 241 -20.28 37.00 -4.92
C GLN A 241 -19.80 36.56 -6.30
N ARG A 242 -20.57 35.71 -6.98
CA ARG A 242 -20.26 35.25 -8.35
C ARG A 242 -20.61 36.35 -9.35
N VAL A 243 -19.63 36.76 -10.16
CA VAL A 243 -19.79 37.78 -11.22
C VAL A 243 -20.13 37.12 -12.55
N ALA A 244 -19.33 36.15 -12.95
CA ALA A 244 -19.48 35.42 -14.21
C ALA A 244 -18.87 34.03 -14.07
N GLY A 245 -19.28 33.11 -14.92
CA GLY A 245 -18.66 31.79 -14.98
C GLY A 245 -19.04 31.06 -16.24
N VAL A 246 -18.11 30.24 -16.73
CA VAL A 246 -18.24 29.50 -17.97
C VAL A 246 -17.63 28.13 -17.79
N GLU A 247 -18.35 27.10 -18.22
CA GLU A 247 -17.83 25.75 -18.33
C GLU A 247 -17.40 25.52 -19.78
N THR A 248 -16.11 25.27 -19.98
CA THR A 248 -15.52 25.05 -21.30
C THR A 248 -15.04 23.62 -21.44
N ARG A 249 -14.50 23.28 -22.61
CA ARG A 249 -13.83 21.98 -22.82
C ARG A 249 -12.61 21.73 -21.92
N HIS A 250 -12.10 22.77 -21.25
CA HIS A 250 -10.92 22.72 -20.39
C HIS A 250 -11.26 22.58 -18.90
N GLY A 251 -12.48 22.89 -18.50
CA GLY A 251 -12.91 22.92 -17.10
C GLY A 251 -13.86 24.07 -16.81
N LEU A 252 -14.09 24.34 -15.52
CA LEU A 252 -14.93 25.43 -15.05
C LEU A 252 -14.06 26.65 -14.72
N MET A 253 -14.35 27.80 -15.33
CA MET A 253 -13.73 29.09 -14.98
C MET A 253 -14.78 30.05 -14.45
N GLU A 254 -14.52 30.64 -13.29
CA GLU A 254 -15.44 31.58 -12.63
C GLU A 254 -14.70 32.83 -12.16
N LEU A 255 -15.41 33.95 -12.19
CA LEU A 255 -14.98 35.23 -11.65
C LEU A 255 -15.89 35.58 -10.48
N ALA A 256 -15.28 35.92 -9.36
CA ALA A 256 -15.97 36.29 -8.15
C ALA A 256 -15.45 37.62 -7.60
N THR A 257 -16.20 38.21 -6.68
CA THR A 257 -15.79 39.41 -5.94
C THR A 257 -15.91 39.18 -4.44
N LEU A 258 -14.90 39.66 -3.72
CA LEU A 258 -14.90 39.84 -2.27
C LEU A 258 -14.72 41.33 -1.99
N GLU A 259 -15.78 42.00 -1.56
CA GLU A 259 -15.81 43.46 -1.37
C GLU A 259 -15.38 44.25 -2.63
N ARG A 260 -14.11 44.66 -2.73
CA ARG A 260 -13.51 45.39 -3.86
C ARG A 260 -12.49 44.57 -4.66
N GLU A 261 -12.17 43.37 -4.21
CA GLU A 261 -11.21 42.49 -4.88
C GLU A 261 -11.92 41.52 -5.82
N HIS A 262 -11.34 41.30 -7.00
CA HIS A 262 -11.81 40.29 -7.95
C HIS A 262 -10.98 39.02 -7.83
N LEU A 263 -11.63 37.85 -7.80
CA LEU A 263 -10.99 36.55 -7.64
C LEU A 263 -11.27 35.69 -8.88
N THR A 264 -10.22 35.10 -9.44
CA THR A 264 -10.34 34.10 -10.52
C THR A 264 -10.32 32.70 -9.91
N ILE A 265 -11.30 31.89 -10.27
CA ILE A 265 -11.51 30.54 -9.73
C ILE A 265 -11.53 29.55 -10.90
N ASN A 266 -10.68 28.53 -10.84
CA ASN A 266 -10.65 27.45 -11.83
C ASN A 266 -10.93 26.12 -11.13
N ASP A 267 -11.89 25.35 -11.64
CA ASP A 267 -12.35 24.07 -11.07
C ASP A 267 -12.58 24.15 -9.55
N GLY A 268 -13.19 25.24 -9.11
CA GLY A 268 -13.49 25.52 -7.69
C GLY A 268 -12.29 25.93 -6.83
N ALA A 269 -11.07 26.03 -7.37
CA ALA A 269 -9.89 26.53 -6.67
C ALA A 269 -9.65 28.01 -6.97
N ILE A 270 -9.39 28.82 -5.95
CA ILE A 270 -8.96 30.22 -6.15
C ILE A 270 -7.54 30.20 -6.73
N THR A 271 -7.35 30.85 -7.87
CA THR A 271 -6.08 30.83 -8.63
C THR A 271 -5.38 32.17 -8.69
N ALA A 272 -6.12 33.28 -8.60
CA ALA A 272 -5.55 34.61 -8.38
C ALA A 272 -6.57 35.57 -7.77
N SER A 273 -6.04 36.65 -7.20
CA SER A 273 -6.79 37.83 -6.76
C SER A 273 -6.33 39.08 -7.51
N PHE A 274 -7.22 40.06 -7.60
CA PHE A 274 -6.98 41.35 -8.22
C PHE A 274 -7.50 42.49 -7.32
N PRO A 275 -6.68 43.51 -7.01
CA PRO A 275 -5.29 43.70 -7.44
C PRO A 275 -4.34 42.59 -6.94
N PRO A 276 -3.24 42.29 -7.67
CA PRO A 276 -2.34 41.22 -7.27
C PRO A 276 -1.68 41.55 -5.92
N PRO A 277 -1.36 40.54 -5.10
CA PRO A 277 -0.63 40.76 -3.85
C PRO A 277 0.70 41.50 -4.12
N PRO A 278 1.13 42.45 -3.25
CA PRO A 278 2.39 43.17 -3.44
C PRO A 278 3.60 42.26 -3.63
N ARG A 279 3.60 41.09 -2.97
CA ARG A 279 4.65 40.08 -3.09
C ARG A 279 4.82 39.54 -4.52
N THR A 280 3.73 39.33 -5.25
CA THR A 280 3.76 38.85 -6.64
C THR A 280 4.44 39.85 -7.57
N LEU A 281 4.27 41.16 -7.32
CA LEU A 281 4.95 42.21 -8.08
C LEU A 281 6.47 42.20 -7.82
N ILE A 282 6.88 42.02 -6.55
CA ILE A 282 8.29 41.91 -6.15
C ILE A 282 8.95 40.66 -6.75
N GLU A 283 8.27 39.52 -6.72
CA GLU A 283 8.75 38.26 -7.32
C GLU A 283 8.86 38.36 -8.85
N THR A 284 7.94 39.08 -9.50
CA THR A 284 8.01 39.35 -10.94
C THR A 284 9.17 40.29 -11.28
N ALA A 285 9.39 41.33 -10.47
CA ALA A 285 10.54 42.23 -10.59
C ALA A 285 11.87 41.46 -10.45
N TRP A 286 11.96 40.56 -9.48
CA TRP A 286 13.11 39.67 -9.33
C TRP A 286 13.30 38.77 -10.55
N THR A 287 12.21 38.17 -11.07
CA THR A 287 12.25 37.32 -12.28
C THR A 287 12.80 38.09 -13.48
N LEU A 288 12.34 39.33 -13.70
CA LEU A 288 12.84 40.20 -14.76
C LEU A 288 14.33 40.53 -14.60
N SER A 289 14.79 40.82 -13.38
CA SER A 289 16.18 41.20 -13.11
C SER A 289 17.23 40.09 -13.32
N GLN A 290 16.78 38.84 -13.52
CA GLN A 290 17.66 37.73 -13.89
C GLN A 290 18.19 37.86 -15.32
N VAL A 291 17.52 38.65 -16.17
CA VAL A 291 17.88 38.89 -17.56
C VAL A 291 18.31 40.34 -17.73
N GLU A 292 19.42 40.59 -18.43
CA GLU A 292 19.92 41.95 -18.66
C GLU A 292 19.07 42.73 -19.66
N HIS A 293 18.61 42.05 -20.72
CA HIS A 293 17.79 42.62 -21.79
C HIS A 293 16.59 41.69 -22.09
N PRO A 294 15.49 41.78 -21.34
CA PRO A 294 14.31 40.94 -21.53
C PRO A 294 13.45 41.46 -22.70
N ASP A 295 13.99 41.52 -23.91
CA ASP A 295 13.29 42.08 -25.08
C ASP A 295 12.13 41.19 -25.52
N ARG A 296 12.36 39.87 -25.54
CA ARG A 296 11.38 38.85 -25.93
C ARG A 296 11.07 37.92 -24.77
N VAL A 297 9.84 37.97 -24.27
CA VAL A 297 9.38 37.17 -23.14
C VAL A 297 8.27 36.21 -23.57
N LEU A 298 8.40 34.93 -23.20
CA LEU A 298 7.35 33.93 -23.31
C LEU A 298 6.72 33.70 -21.94
N GLN A 299 5.42 33.98 -21.82
CA GLN A 299 4.64 33.68 -20.63
C GLN A 299 3.67 32.54 -20.90
N ILE A 300 3.74 31.47 -20.10
CA ILE A 300 2.83 30.32 -20.20
C ILE A 300 1.87 30.36 -19.01
N GLY A 301 0.59 30.65 -19.26
CA GLY A 301 -0.41 30.80 -18.19
C GLY A 301 -0.25 32.07 -17.34
N GLY A 302 -0.94 32.11 -16.19
CA GLY A 302 -0.77 33.18 -15.19
C GLY A 302 -1.28 34.58 -15.55
N PHE A 303 -2.10 34.73 -16.60
CA PHE A 303 -2.66 36.04 -17.00
C PHE A 303 -3.36 36.78 -15.84
N HIS A 304 -4.11 36.06 -15.02
CA HIS A 304 -4.93 36.58 -13.93
C HIS A 304 -4.12 36.96 -12.67
N GLN A 305 -2.82 36.63 -12.61
CA GLN A 305 -1.95 36.85 -11.43
C GLN A 305 -1.28 38.23 -11.42
N GLY A 306 -1.60 39.12 -12.37
CA GLY A 306 -0.99 40.46 -12.45
C GLY A 306 0.44 40.50 -13.03
N ILE A 307 1.05 39.33 -13.27
CA ILE A 307 2.39 39.17 -13.85
C ILE A 307 2.48 39.80 -15.23
N THR A 308 1.50 39.56 -16.09
CA THR A 308 1.49 40.09 -17.47
C THR A 308 1.59 41.61 -17.48
N ARG A 309 0.89 42.29 -16.55
CA ARG A 309 0.97 43.75 -16.43
C ARG A 309 2.35 44.18 -15.96
N ALA A 310 2.89 43.54 -14.92
CA ALA A 310 4.22 43.85 -14.40
C ALA A 310 5.34 43.63 -15.43
N LEU A 311 5.22 42.63 -16.30
CA LEU A 311 6.14 42.41 -17.43
C LEU A 311 6.04 43.56 -18.46
N LEU A 312 4.82 43.97 -18.83
CA LEU A 312 4.61 45.06 -19.79
C LEU A 312 5.02 46.42 -19.23
N ASP A 313 4.94 46.64 -17.92
CA ASP A 313 5.40 47.90 -17.33
C ASP A 313 6.94 48.07 -17.39
N SER A 314 7.68 47.06 -17.83
CA SER A 314 9.14 47.10 -18.03
C SER A 314 9.56 47.32 -19.49
N SER A 315 10.87 47.26 -19.76
CA SER A 315 11.49 47.45 -21.08
C SER A 315 11.18 46.37 -22.13
N VAL A 316 10.36 45.36 -21.78
CA VAL A 316 9.93 44.28 -22.68
C VAL A 316 9.33 44.85 -23.96
N GLN A 317 9.80 44.39 -25.12
CA GLN A 317 9.34 44.81 -26.45
C GLN A 317 8.32 43.85 -27.05
N HIS A 318 8.43 42.57 -26.69
CA HIS A 318 7.58 41.51 -27.21
C HIS A 318 7.23 40.51 -26.11
N LEU A 319 5.95 40.46 -25.73
CA LEU A 319 5.43 39.51 -24.75
C LEU A 319 4.48 38.53 -25.44
N GLN A 320 4.91 37.27 -25.57
CA GLN A 320 4.07 36.18 -26.06
C GLN A 320 3.37 35.49 -24.89
N LEU A 321 2.06 35.64 -24.77
CA LEU A 321 1.25 35.02 -23.72
C LEU A 321 0.48 33.82 -24.29
N LEU A 322 0.75 32.64 -23.73
CA LEU A 322 0.06 31.39 -24.09
C LEU A 322 -1.06 31.10 -23.10
N LEU A 323 -2.29 30.97 -23.61
CA LEU A 323 -3.46 30.56 -22.86
C LEU A 323 -4.09 29.32 -23.49
N GLU A 324 -4.45 28.34 -22.67
CA GLU A 324 -5.05 27.12 -23.22
C GLU A 324 -6.50 27.33 -23.69
N ASP A 325 -7.27 28.12 -22.94
CA ASP A 325 -8.72 28.22 -23.09
C ASP A 325 -9.17 29.55 -23.71
N ALA A 326 -9.28 29.58 -25.04
CA ALA A 326 -9.76 30.74 -25.78
C ALA A 326 -11.22 31.09 -25.43
N GLN A 327 -12.07 30.08 -25.29
CA GLN A 327 -13.50 30.29 -25.03
C GLN A 327 -13.72 30.87 -23.64
N GLY A 328 -13.04 30.31 -22.64
CA GLY A 328 -13.08 30.79 -21.27
C GLY A 328 -12.57 32.22 -21.16
N PHE A 329 -11.43 32.50 -21.80
CA PHE A 329 -10.84 33.84 -21.84
C PHE A 329 -11.79 34.87 -22.48
N GLU A 330 -12.28 34.63 -23.70
CA GLU A 330 -13.14 35.61 -24.39
C GLU A 330 -14.49 35.81 -23.69
N THR A 331 -15.02 34.80 -23.01
CA THR A 331 -16.27 34.90 -22.25
C THR A 331 -16.09 35.74 -20.99
N LEU A 332 -14.95 35.60 -20.28
CA LEU A 332 -14.70 36.32 -19.04
C LEU A 332 -14.10 37.72 -19.26
N LYS A 333 -13.43 37.95 -20.40
CA LYS A 333 -12.77 39.21 -20.77
C LYS A 333 -13.63 40.48 -20.56
N PRO A 334 -14.94 40.52 -20.90
CA PRO A 334 -15.78 41.71 -20.66
C PRO A 334 -15.97 42.04 -19.18
N HIS A 335 -15.91 41.03 -18.32
CA HIS A 335 -16.09 41.15 -16.88
C HIS A 335 -14.79 41.45 -16.12
N LEU A 336 -13.65 41.48 -16.83
CA LEU A 336 -12.36 41.78 -16.21
C LEU A 336 -12.27 43.26 -15.78
N PRO A 337 -11.55 43.54 -14.69
CA PRO A 337 -11.26 44.89 -14.23
C PRO A 337 -10.70 45.79 -15.35
N PRO A 338 -11.03 47.10 -15.37
CA PRO A 338 -10.57 48.02 -16.42
C PRO A 338 -9.06 48.01 -16.66
N GLN A 339 -8.27 47.87 -15.58
CA GLN A 339 -6.80 47.82 -15.63
C GLN A 339 -6.28 46.57 -16.37
N GLN A 340 -6.93 45.42 -16.21
CA GLN A 340 -6.58 44.20 -16.98
C GLN A 340 -7.00 44.32 -18.44
N ARG A 341 -8.17 44.91 -18.72
CA ARG A 341 -8.58 45.17 -20.11
C ARG A 341 -7.62 46.12 -20.83
N ALA A 342 -7.08 47.12 -20.13
CA ALA A 342 -6.02 47.97 -20.66
C ALA A 342 -4.71 47.20 -20.92
N THR A 343 -4.35 46.27 -20.05
CA THR A 343 -3.19 45.38 -20.23
C THR A 343 -3.33 44.51 -21.50
N LEU A 344 -4.53 44.01 -21.75
CA LEU A 344 -4.84 43.20 -22.94
C LEU A 344 -4.82 43.99 -24.25
N ALA A 345 -4.87 45.32 -24.19
CA ALA A 345 -4.83 46.20 -25.35
C ALA A 345 -3.40 46.69 -25.68
N ASP A 346 -2.39 46.31 -24.90
CA ASP A 346 -0.99 46.68 -25.15
C ASP A 346 -0.49 46.06 -26.45
N ALA A 347 0.07 46.88 -27.35
CA ALA A 347 0.53 46.43 -28.67
C ALA A 347 1.71 45.44 -28.61
N ARG A 348 2.43 45.40 -27.49
CA ARG A 348 3.58 44.48 -27.28
C ARG A 348 3.13 43.07 -26.89
N LEU A 349 1.89 42.91 -26.42
CA LEU A 349 1.31 41.63 -26.02
C LEU A 349 0.76 40.89 -27.24
N LYS A 350 1.26 39.68 -27.50
CA LYS A 350 0.65 38.73 -28.44
C LYS A 350 0.02 37.58 -27.69
N LEU A 351 -1.27 37.37 -27.93
CA LEU A 351 -2.02 36.23 -27.39
C LEU A 351 -1.92 35.07 -28.38
N ALA A 352 -1.58 33.88 -27.88
CA ALA A 352 -1.76 32.64 -28.62
C ALA A 352 -2.58 31.66 -27.78
N PHE A 353 -3.50 30.96 -28.46
CA PHE A 353 -4.38 29.99 -27.83
C PHE A 353 -4.03 28.57 -28.26
N GLY A 354 -3.96 27.65 -27.30
CA GLY A 354 -3.69 26.24 -27.56
C GLY A 354 -2.81 25.60 -26.49
N ASP A 355 -2.39 24.37 -26.77
CA ASP A 355 -1.51 23.61 -25.87
C ASP A 355 -0.11 24.23 -25.83
N GLY A 356 0.37 24.59 -24.64
CA GLY A 356 1.65 25.25 -24.46
C GLY A 356 2.84 24.40 -24.90
N ARG A 357 2.81 23.08 -24.69
CA ARG A 357 3.92 22.19 -25.12
C ARG A 357 3.94 22.03 -26.64
N VAL A 358 2.76 21.95 -27.28
CA VAL A 358 2.64 21.92 -28.75
C VAL A 358 3.18 23.22 -29.35
N TRP A 359 2.76 24.36 -28.82
CA TRP A 359 3.20 25.66 -29.29
C TRP A 359 4.71 25.83 -29.17
N VAL A 360 5.30 25.47 -28.02
CA VAL A 360 6.76 25.51 -27.79
C VAL A 360 7.51 24.70 -28.85
N ARG A 361 7.05 23.47 -29.15
CA ARG A 361 7.66 22.65 -30.20
C ARG A 361 7.56 23.29 -31.59
N GLN A 362 6.42 23.91 -31.92
CA GLN A 362 6.21 24.55 -33.22
C GLN A 362 7.04 25.84 -33.39
N ALA A 363 7.30 26.55 -32.29
CA ALA A 363 8.13 27.74 -32.25
C ALA A 363 9.64 27.43 -32.24
N THR A 364 10.02 26.21 -31.87
CA THR A 364 11.42 25.75 -31.83
C THR A 364 12.08 25.95 -33.20
N GLY A 365 13.22 26.66 -33.22
CA GLY A 365 13.97 26.98 -34.46
C GLY A 365 13.38 28.11 -35.31
N ARG A 366 12.26 28.72 -34.89
CA ARG A 366 11.64 29.89 -35.55
C ARG A 366 11.68 31.13 -34.68
N GLU A 367 11.54 30.95 -33.37
CA GLU A 367 11.53 32.02 -32.39
C GLU A 367 12.56 31.78 -31.29
N THR A 368 12.99 32.87 -30.66
CA THR A 368 13.92 32.89 -29.53
C THR A 368 13.39 33.83 -28.46
N PHE A 369 13.65 33.51 -27.20
CA PHE A 369 13.17 34.24 -26.03
C PHE A 369 14.29 34.42 -24.99
N ASP A 370 14.31 35.59 -24.37
CA ASP A 370 15.27 35.96 -23.32
C ASP A 370 14.77 35.54 -21.93
N LEU A 371 13.44 35.45 -21.77
CA LEU A 371 12.81 34.98 -20.55
C LEU A 371 11.63 34.06 -20.88
N VAL A 372 11.59 32.88 -20.28
CA VAL A 372 10.42 32.00 -20.27
C VAL A 372 9.86 31.92 -18.86
N SER A 373 8.65 32.44 -18.67
CA SER A 373 7.93 32.45 -17.38
C SER A 373 6.79 31.42 -17.40
N ILE A 374 6.93 30.35 -16.61
CA ILE A 374 5.97 29.24 -16.52
C ILE A 374 5.07 29.44 -15.29
N ASN A 375 3.82 29.82 -15.54
CA ASN A 375 2.84 30.23 -14.53
C ASN A 375 1.54 29.41 -14.63
N THR A 376 1.70 28.09 -14.82
CA THR A 376 0.57 27.15 -14.97
C THR A 376 0.02 26.65 -13.64
N GLY A 377 0.65 26.99 -12.51
CA GLY A 377 0.31 26.50 -11.18
C GLY A 377 1.09 25.25 -10.77
N ASP A 378 0.92 24.86 -9.51
CA ASP A 378 1.59 23.70 -8.90
C ASP A 378 1.34 22.41 -9.68
N PRO A 379 2.30 21.46 -9.70
CA PRO A 379 2.16 20.15 -10.36
C PRO A 379 1.26 19.20 -9.55
N THR A 380 0.05 19.68 -9.20
CA THR A 380 -0.95 18.97 -8.39
C THR A 380 -1.80 17.99 -9.17
N SER A 381 -1.82 18.17 -10.49
CA SER A 381 -2.60 17.41 -11.46
C SER A 381 -1.69 16.98 -12.61
N VAL A 382 -2.10 15.96 -13.36
CA VAL A 382 -1.36 15.51 -14.54
C VAL A 382 -1.28 16.63 -15.58
N ARG A 383 -2.33 17.47 -15.68
CA ARG A 383 -2.36 18.65 -16.55
C ARG A 383 -1.28 19.68 -16.21
N HIS A 384 -1.04 20.00 -14.93
CA HIS A 384 -0.04 21.00 -14.54
C HIS A 384 1.37 20.40 -14.43
N ASN A 385 1.46 19.12 -14.05
CA ASN A 385 2.74 18.42 -13.90
C ASN A 385 3.56 18.37 -15.18
N ARG A 386 2.92 18.26 -16.35
CA ARG A 386 3.60 18.20 -17.66
C ARG A 386 4.42 19.44 -18.04
N PHE A 387 4.23 20.56 -17.34
CA PHE A 387 5.06 21.77 -17.49
C PHE A 387 6.26 21.81 -16.53
N HIS A 388 6.44 20.76 -15.75
CA HIS A 388 7.52 20.59 -14.77
C HIS A 388 8.29 19.28 -14.97
N THR A 389 8.21 18.67 -16.17
CA THR A 389 8.92 17.43 -16.52
C THR A 389 10.23 17.71 -17.24
N LEU A 390 11.15 16.74 -17.14
CA LEU A 390 12.44 16.75 -17.83
C LEU A 390 12.29 17.04 -19.33
N GLU A 391 11.36 16.34 -19.98
CA GLU A 391 11.11 16.45 -21.42
C GLU A 391 10.62 17.85 -21.80
N PHE A 392 9.82 18.49 -20.95
CA PHE A 392 9.37 19.85 -21.20
C PHE A 392 10.52 20.85 -21.06
N PHE A 393 11.31 20.79 -19.99
CA PHE A 393 12.44 21.69 -19.81
C PHE A 393 13.50 21.53 -20.91
N GLN A 394 13.77 20.30 -21.35
CA GLN A 394 14.62 20.04 -22.51
C GLN A 394 14.08 20.68 -23.79
N SER A 395 12.76 20.66 -23.99
CA SER A 395 12.14 21.30 -25.16
C SER A 395 12.25 22.84 -25.15
N LEU A 396 12.51 23.47 -24.00
CA LEU A 396 12.69 24.92 -23.90
C LEU A 396 14.09 25.39 -24.29
N VAL A 397 15.12 24.55 -24.10
CA VAL A 397 16.52 24.90 -24.40
C VAL A 397 16.72 25.52 -25.79
N PRO A 398 16.20 24.93 -26.90
CA PRO A 398 16.39 25.51 -28.22
C PRO A 398 15.56 26.78 -28.51
N LEU A 399 14.63 27.19 -27.61
CA LEU A 399 13.93 28.47 -27.70
C LEU A 399 14.63 29.59 -26.93
N LEU A 400 15.61 29.29 -26.09
CA LEU A 400 16.29 30.30 -25.28
C LEU A 400 17.37 31.01 -26.11
N SER A 401 17.47 32.33 -25.95
CA SER A 401 18.65 33.09 -26.40
C SER A 401 19.89 32.67 -25.59
N ALA A 402 21.09 33.11 -26.00
CA ALA A 402 22.33 32.75 -25.31
C ALA A 402 22.36 33.21 -23.83
N GLY A 403 21.64 34.29 -23.51
CA GLY A 403 21.43 34.80 -22.15
C GLY A 403 20.03 34.48 -21.60
N GLY A 404 19.34 33.49 -22.19
CA GLY A 404 17.95 33.18 -21.89
C GLY A 404 17.77 32.45 -20.56
N VAL A 405 16.74 32.84 -19.80
CA VAL A 405 16.44 32.27 -18.48
C VAL A 405 15.04 31.66 -18.46
N VAL A 406 14.89 30.50 -17.81
CA VAL A 406 13.59 29.88 -17.52
C VAL A 406 13.26 30.08 -16.05
N CYS A 407 12.07 30.58 -15.75
CA CYS A 407 11.59 30.72 -14.39
C CYS A 407 10.21 30.09 -14.19
N THR A 408 10.03 29.41 -13.06
CA THR A 408 8.79 28.72 -12.68
C THR A 408 8.58 28.82 -11.17
N ARG A 409 7.34 28.66 -10.71
CA ARG A 409 7.00 28.71 -9.29
C ARG A 409 6.13 27.55 -8.87
N ILE A 410 6.29 27.13 -7.63
CA ILE A 410 5.46 26.11 -6.97
C ILE A 410 5.16 26.51 -5.52
N GLY A 411 4.13 25.93 -4.93
CA GLY A 411 3.82 26.05 -3.51
C GLY A 411 5.00 25.70 -2.61
N GLY A 412 5.23 26.54 -1.61
CA GLY A 412 6.32 26.48 -0.66
C GLY A 412 5.85 26.67 0.78
N ALA A 413 6.80 27.00 1.65
CA ALA A 413 6.52 27.39 3.02
C ALA A 413 7.62 28.34 3.50
N ALA A 414 7.25 29.57 3.85
CA ALA A 414 8.23 30.64 4.12
C ALA A 414 9.19 30.34 5.29
N ASN A 415 8.72 29.60 6.31
CA ASN A 415 9.47 29.40 7.57
C ASN A 415 9.70 27.92 7.94
N TYR A 416 9.12 26.96 7.20
CA TYR A 416 9.27 25.53 7.51
C TYR A 416 9.10 24.65 6.27
N LEU A 417 10.21 24.13 5.74
CA LEU A 417 10.21 23.11 4.69
C LEU A 417 10.18 21.71 5.32
N GLY A 418 8.98 21.22 5.62
CA GLY A 418 8.74 19.84 6.02
C GLY A 418 9.21 18.84 4.94
N GLN A 419 9.37 17.56 5.28
CA GLN A 419 9.90 16.56 4.35
C GLN A 419 9.09 16.46 3.04
N GLU A 420 7.78 16.66 3.12
CA GLU A 420 6.84 16.57 2.00
C GLU A 420 6.95 17.76 1.04
N VAL A 421 6.91 19.00 1.55
CA VAL A 421 7.11 20.23 0.74
C VAL A 421 8.53 20.26 0.16
N ALA A 422 9.52 19.86 0.97
CA ALA A 422 10.91 19.72 0.52
C ALA A 422 11.04 18.65 -0.57
N GLY A 423 10.27 17.56 -0.51
CA GLY A 423 10.27 16.50 -1.53
C GLY A 423 9.77 17.00 -2.89
N LEU A 424 8.65 17.75 -2.90
CA LEU A 424 8.12 18.37 -4.12
C LEU A 424 9.13 19.36 -4.72
N GLY A 425 9.64 20.28 -3.90
CA GLY A 425 10.64 21.25 -4.34
C GLY A 425 11.94 20.59 -4.81
N ALA A 426 12.39 19.53 -4.13
CA ALA A 426 13.61 18.82 -4.50
C ALA A 426 13.47 18.11 -5.85
N SER A 427 12.29 17.55 -6.14
CA SER A 427 11.97 16.96 -7.45
C SER A 427 12.08 17.99 -8.58
N VAL A 428 11.46 19.17 -8.43
CA VAL A 428 11.54 20.26 -9.42
C VAL A 428 12.98 20.80 -9.54
N TRP A 429 13.67 20.99 -8.41
CA TRP A 429 15.06 21.43 -8.36
C TRP A 429 16.03 20.47 -9.07
N ALA A 430 15.88 19.17 -8.84
CA ALA A 430 16.66 18.13 -9.50
C ALA A 430 16.36 18.05 -11.00
N THR A 431 15.08 18.17 -11.38
CA THR A 431 14.63 18.13 -12.78
C THR A 431 15.17 19.32 -13.57
N LEU A 432 15.13 20.54 -13.01
CA LEU A 432 15.79 21.72 -13.60
C LEU A 432 17.31 21.51 -13.70
N GLY A 433 17.94 20.98 -12.64
CA GLY A 433 19.38 20.72 -12.61
C GLY A 433 19.86 19.63 -13.58
N ALA A 434 18.96 18.78 -14.09
CA ALA A 434 19.26 17.80 -15.13
C ALA A 434 19.32 18.42 -16.55
N VAL A 435 18.78 19.64 -16.73
CA VAL A 435 18.74 20.34 -18.02
C VAL A 435 19.65 21.57 -18.03
N PHE A 436 19.67 22.32 -16.94
CA PHE A 436 20.37 23.59 -16.81
C PHE A 436 21.54 23.51 -15.83
N SER A 437 22.69 24.07 -16.21
CA SER A 437 23.91 24.05 -15.39
C SER A 437 23.81 24.97 -14.16
N HIS A 438 23.08 26.08 -14.25
CA HIS A 438 22.90 27.04 -13.15
C HIS A 438 21.43 27.19 -12.78
N ARG A 439 21.16 27.29 -11.46
CA ARG A 439 19.82 27.42 -10.91
C ARG A 439 19.84 28.19 -9.59
N VAL A 440 18.81 28.99 -9.37
CA VAL A 440 18.59 29.79 -8.15
C VAL A 440 17.17 29.59 -7.65
N VAL A 441 16.96 29.79 -6.35
CA VAL A 441 15.65 29.66 -5.70
C VAL A 441 15.42 30.81 -4.74
N VAL A 442 14.21 31.34 -4.77
CA VAL A 442 13.70 32.30 -3.78
C VAL A 442 12.79 31.56 -2.80
N PRO A 443 13.05 31.64 -1.49
CA PRO A 443 12.22 31.02 -0.47
C PRO A 443 10.96 31.85 -0.17
N GLY A 444 9.87 31.19 0.19
CA GLY A 444 8.62 31.85 0.52
C GLY A 444 7.44 30.90 0.66
N ASP A 445 6.24 31.46 0.71
CA ASP A 445 4.99 30.69 0.61
C ASP A 445 4.85 30.04 -0.78
N GLU A 446 5.57 30.57 -1.77
CA GLU A 446 5.89 29.93 -3.03
C GLU A 446 7.42 29.88 -3.18
N LEU A 447 7.93 28.76 -3.72
CA LEU A 447 9.30 28.63 -4.17
C LEU A 447 9.37 29.07 -5.62
N LEU A 448 10.13 30.12 -5.89
CA LEU A 448 10.37 30.62 -7.24
C LEU A 448 11.76 30.16 -7.70
N PHE A 449 11.79 29.41 -8.79
CA PHE A 449 13.00 28.88 -9.40
C PHE A 449 13.33 29.64 -10.68
N CYS A 450 14.60 29.94 -10.90
CA CYS A 450 15.12 30.30 -12.21
C CYS A 450 16.32 29.42 -12.56
N ALA A 451 16.45 29.07 -13.83
CA ALA A 451 17.49 28.21 -14.35
C ALA A 451 17.98 28.67 -15.73
N ALA A 452 19.28 28.50 -15.98
CA ALA A 452 19.93 28.89 -17.23
C ALA A 452 21.22 28.08 -17.47
N ASN A 453 21.74 28.15 -18.69
CA ASN A 453 23.03 27.55 -19.07
C ASN A 453 24.23 28.48 -18.88
N HIS A 454 24.00 29.66 -18.29
CA HIS A 454 25.00 30.63 -17.87
C HIS A 454 24.78 30.99 -16.38
N PRO A 455 25.78 31.58 -15.70
CA PRO A 455 25.63 32.02 -14.32
C PRO A 455 24.45 32.98 -14.12
N LEU A 456 23.74 32.83 -13.00
CA LEU A 456 22.62 33.67 -12.59
C LEU A 456 23.02 34.60 -11.45
N GLU A 457 22.47 35.82 -11.43
CA GLU A 457 22.75 36.83 -10.42
C GLU A 457 21.97 36.54 -9.13
N GLN A 458 22.67 36.65 -7.99
CA GLN A 458 22.12 36.35 -6.65
C GLN A 458 22.26 37.53 -5.68
N ASP A 459 23.03 38.56 -6.04
CA ASP A 459 23.20 39.75 -5.22
C ASP A 459 21.96 40.65 -5.30
N PRO A 460 21.23 40.85 -4.19
CA PRO A 460 20.01 41.64 -4.17
C PRO A 460 20.20 43.07 -4.67
N ALA A 461 21.34 43.70 -4.38
CA ALA A 461 21.63 45.08 -4.78
C ALA A 461 21.79 45.20 -6.30
N ARG A 462 22.53 44.25 -6.92
CA ARG A 462 22.70 44.20 -8.38
C ARG A 462 21.40 43.86 -9.10
N LEU A 463 20.59 42.95 -8.53
CA LEU A 463 19.27 42.63 -9.07
C LEU A 463 18.33 43.85 -9.02
N TYR A 464 18.34 44.60 -7.92
CA TYR A 464 17.58 45.85 -7.81
C TYR A 464 18.06 46.90 -8.82
N GLN A 465 19.37 47.09 -8.97
CA GLN A 465 19.94 47.99 -9.98
C GLN A 465 19.47 47.62 -11.38
N ARG A 466 19.57 46.34 -11.76
CA ARG A 466 19.05 45.83 -13.04
C ARG A 466 17.55 46.14 -13.20
N PHE A 467 16.73 45.83 -12.20
CA PHE A 467 15.30 46.12 -12.25
C PHE A 467 15.00 47.62 -12.42
N SER A 468 15.71 48.49 -11.71
CA SER A 468 15.51 49.95 -11.79
C SER A 468 15.80 50.51 -13.20
N HIS A 469 16.75 49.91 -13.92
CA HIS A 469 17.01 50.25 -15.33
C HIS A 469 15.94 49.69 -16.28
N LEU A 470 15.39 48.52 -15.98
CA LEU A 470 14.35 47.87 -16.79
C LEU A 470 12.96 48.52 -16.61
N ASN A 471 12.71 49.20 -15.49
CA ASN A 471 11.41 49.80 -15.19
C ASN A 471 11.53 51.18 -14.53
N PRO A 472 11.97 52.22 -15.29
CA PRO A 472 12.20 53.56 -14.76
C PRO A 472 10.92 54.30 -14.35
N SER A 473 9.75 53.79 -14.74
CA SER A 473 8.43 54.41 -14.51
C SER A 473 7.64 53.75 -13.36
N ALA A 474 8.18 52.70 -12.72
CA ALA A 474 7.47 51.94 -11.68
C ALA A 474 7.33 52.69 -10.34
N PRO A 475 6.13 52.71 -9.72
CA PRO A 475 5.96 53.11 -8.33
C PRO A 475 6.64 52.14 -7.33
N SER A 476 7.44 52.70 -6.41
CA SER A 476 7.88 52.20 -5.08
C SER A 476 7.98 50.68 -4.83
N ILE A 477 8.78 49.93 -5.60
CA ILE A 477 9.42 48.74 -5.03
C ILE A 477 10.73 49.22 -4.39
N PRO A 478 10.81 49.32 -3.05
CA PRO A 478 12.03 49.77 -2.40
C PRO A 478 13.13 48.72 -2.54
N GLU A 479 14.39 49.13 -2.57
CA GLU A 479 15.55 48.21 -2.62
C GLU A 479 15.50 47.15 -1.52
N VAL A 480 15.01 47.53 -0.33
CA VAL A 480 14.83 46.63 0.82
C VAL A 480 13.91 45.43 0.50
N ALA A 481 12.98 45.57 -0.45
CA ALA A 481 12.12 44.46 -0.86
C ALA A 481 12.90 43.30 -1.49
N PHE A 482 13.99 43.59 -2.22
CA PHE A 482 14.88 42.55 -2.78
C PHE A 482 15.71 41.88 -1.68
N LEU A 483 16.13 42.65 -0.66
CA LEU A 483 16.82 42.11 0.53
C LEU A 483 15.90 41.19 1.35
N ASP A 484 14.64 41.59 1.54
CA ASP A 484 13.62 40.82 2.25
C ASP A 484 13.20 39.55 1.50
N LEU A 485 13.25 39.59 0.16
CA LEU A 485 12.99 38.44 -0.69
C LEU A 485 14.15 37.42 -0.67
N LEU A 486 15.39 37.90 -0.50
CA LEU A 486 16.61 37.08 -0.62
C LEU A 486 17.44 37.00 0.69
N PRO A 487 16.86 36.64 1.86
CA PRO A 487 17.63 36.52 3.09
C PRO A 487 18.63 35.35 2.99
N PRO A 488 19.96 35.58 3.10
CA PRO A 488 20.98 34.57 2.81
C PRO A 488 20.82 33.27 3.61
N LYS A 489 20.44 33.39 4.88
CA LYS A 489 20.18 32.24 5.76
C LYS A 489 19.03 31.37 5.28
N ARG A 490 17.94 31.95 4.76
CA ARG A 490 16.80 31.17 4.26
C ARG A 490 17.11 30.54 2.91
N ILE A 491 17.85 31.23 2.03
CA ILE A 491 18.29 30.65 0.77
C ILE A 491 19.19 29.44 1.03
N ALA A 492 20.16 29.56 1.95
CA ALA A 492 21.03 28.45 2.33
C ALA A 492 20.24 27.27 2.90
N PHE A 493 19.33 27.53 3.85
CA PHE A 493 18.44 26.51 4.43
C PHE A 493 17.59 25.81 3.37
N THR A 494 16.93 26.57 2.50
CA THR A 494 16.11 26.03 1.42
C THR A 494 16.96 25.21 0.47
N ARG A 495 18.11 25.72 0.02
CA ARG A 495 19.00 25.00 -0.90
C ARG A 495 19.50 23.69 -0.31
N GLU A 496 19.88 23.66 0.98
CA GLU A 496 20.27 22.43 1.68
C GLU A 496 19.12 21.41 1.70
N ARG A 497 17.88 21.85 1.94
CA ARG A 497 16.70 20.98 1.94
C ARG A 497 16.30 20.47 0.56
N LEU A 498 16.57 21.24 -0.49
CA LEU A 498 16.32 20.86 -1.89
C LEU A 498 17.44 19.99 -2.49
N ALA A 499 18.68 20.13 -2.01
CA ALA A 499 19.86 19.40 -2.48
C ALA A 499 19.92 17.97 -1.92
N ARG A 500 18.84 17.22 -2.11
CA ARG A 500 18.70 15.84 -1.65
C ARG A 500 19.25 14.85 -2.68
N PRO A 501 20.13 13.91 -2.27
CA PRO A 501 20.66 12.89 -3.19
C PRO A 501 19.60 11.88 -3.64
N ASP A 502 18.49 11.76 -2.90
CA ASP A 502 17.36 10.89 -3.19
C ASP A 502 16.21 11.60 -3.94
N ALA A 503 16.42 12.83 -4.42
CA ALA A 503 15.42 13.56 -5.17
C ALA A 503 15.16 12.91 -6.54
N GLU A 504 13.92 12.51 -6.80
CA GLU A 504 13.53 11.91 -8.08
C GLU A 504 13.36 12.96 -9.17
N ILE A 505 13.77 12.61 -10.39
CA ILE A 505 13.55 13.44 -11.57
C ILE A 505 12.12 13.24 -12.06
N ASN A 506 11.40 14.34 -12.24
CA ASN A 506 10.03 14.34 -12.75
C ASN A 506 10.05 14.15 -14.27
N THR A 507 9.41 13.09 -14.77
CA THR A 507 9.35 12.75 -16.21
C THR A 507 7.91 12.53 -16.64
N ASP A 508 7.66 12.49 -17.95
CA ASP A 508 6.32 12.21 -18.49
C ASP A 508 5.82 10.80 -18.11
N SER A 509 6.73 9.83 -17.95
CA SER A 509 6.40 8.44 -17.58
C SER A 509 6.39 8.17 -16.07
N VAL A 510 7.15 8.98 -15.31
CA VAL A 510 7.22 8.94 -13.84
C VAL A 510 6.93 10.34 -13.31
N PRO A 511 5.65 10.70 -13.08
CA PRO A 511 5.25 12.01 -12.60
C PRO A 511 5.54 12.14 -11.09
N ALA A 512 6.81 12.18 -10.71
CA ALA A 512 7.27 12.16 -9.32
C ALA A 512 6.68 13.30 -8.48
N SER A 513 6.51 14.49 -9.07
CA SER A 513 5.94 15.66 -8.39
C SER A 513 4.45 15.46 -8.02
N LEU A 514 3.69 14.70 -8.83
CA LEU A 514 2.30 14.35 -8.52
C LEU A 514 2.21 13.50 -7.24
N TYR A 515 3.16 12.56 -7.05
CA TYR A 515 3.25 11.75 -5.84
C TYR A 515 3.56 12.60 -4.61
N TYR A 516 4.56 13.48 -4.68
CA TYR A 516 4.90 14.32 -3.53
C TYR A 516 3.75 15.25 -3.16
N ASN A 517 3.00 15.74 -4.15
CA ASN A 517 1.80 16.52 -3.90
C ASN A 517 0.68 15.70 -3.21
N LEU A 518 0.48 14.43 -3.57
CA LEU A 518 -0.48 13.57 -2.87
C LEU A 518 -0.12 13.35 -1.40
N VAL A 519 1.17 13.13 -1.12
CA VAL A 519 1.65 12.99 0.26
C VAL A 519 1.47 14.32 1.00
N LEU A 520 1.78 15.45 0.38
CA LEU A 520 1.56 16.77 0.94
C LEU A 520 0.07 17.04 1.25
N TRP A 521 -0.82 16.73 0.31
CA TRP A 521 -2.26 16.87 0.47
C TRP A 521 -2.82 16.03 1.63
N SER A 522 -2.34 14.80 1.77
CA SER A 522 -2.74 13.95 2.89
C SER A 522 -2.35 14.53 4.25
N ARG A 523 -1.24 15.28 4.33
CA ARG A 523 -0.83 15.98 5.56
C ARG A 523 -1.70 17.19 5.86
N PHE A 524 -1.98 18.02 4.85
CA PHE A 524 -2.88 19.17 4.99
C PHE A 524 -4.28 18.76 5.45
N THR A 525 -4.71 17.55 5.11
CA THR A 525 -6.02 17.00 5.50
C THR A 525 -5.97 16.12 6.75
N ALA A 526 -4.84 16.09 7.47
CA ALA A 526 -4.60 15.24 8.64
C ALA A 526 -4.93 13.75 8.42
N SER A 527 -4.75 13.27 7.19
CA SER A 527 -5.07 11.91 6.78
C SER A 527 -3.88 10.97 6.97
N GLU A 528 -4.15 9.78 7.51
CA GLU A 528 -3.20 8.68 7.61
C GLU A 528 -2.71 8.13 6.25
N SER A 529 -3.40 8.49 5.16
CA SER A 529 -3.13 7.97 3.81
C SER A 529 -1.74 8.32 3.25
N GLY A 530 -1.15 9.46 3.63
CA GLY A 530 0.21 9.83 3.20
C GLY A 530 1.30 8.95 3.79
N ARG A 531 1.12 8.51 5.04
CA ARG A 531 2.03 7.55 5.68
C ARG A 531 1.98 6.22 4.95
N PHE A 532 0.79 5.79 4.54
CA PHE A 532 0.63 4.59 3.74
C PHE A 532 1.26 4.70 2.33
N LEU A 533 1.09 5.82 1.63
CA LEU A 533 1.69 6.03 0.30
C LEU A 533 3.22 6.11 0.35
N SER A 534 3.78 6.80 1.34
CA SER A 534 5.23 6.90 1.55
C SER A 534 5.87 5.59 1.98
N TRP A 535 5.17 4.84 2.83
CA TRP A 535 5.48 3.46 3.10
C TRP A 535 5.53 2.64 1.81
N LEU A 536 4.49 2.69 0.99
CA LEU A 536 4.39 1.89 -0.22
C LEU A 536 5.53 2.19 -1.21
N LYS A 537 5.85 3.47 -1.43
CA LYS A 537 6.95 3.89 -2.31
C LYS A 537 8.30 3.35 -1.85
N SER A 538 8.53 3.27 -0.53
CA SER A 538 9.79 2.74 0.03
C SER A 538 10.03 1.25 -0.23
N LEU A 539 9.01 0.52 -0.70
CA LEU A 539 9.09 -0.92 -0.94
C LEU A 539 9.77 -1.27 -2.27
N GLN A 540 10.19 -0.29 -3.08
CA GLN A 540 10.89 -0.46 -4.36
C GLN A 540 10.35 -1.62 -5.23
N GLY A 541 9.08 -1.57 -5.66
CA GLY A 541 8.54 -2.31 -6.81
C GLY A 541 8.36 -3.84 -6.69
N TRP A 542 9.35 -4.58 -6.20
CA TRP A 542 9.37 -6.05 -6.22
C TRP A 542 8.49 -6.75 -5.17
N PRO A 543 8.15 -6.17 -4.00
CA PRO A 543 7.22 -6.76 -3.05
C PRO A 543 5.76 -6.78 -3.54
N HIS A 544 5.41 -6.02 -4.59
CA HIS A 544 4.04 -5.90 -5.08
C HIS A 544 3.62 -7.05 -6.02
N ALA A 545 4.56 -7.79 -6.61
CA ALA A 545 4.28 -8.99 -7.40
C ALA A 545 4.06 -10.25 -6.54
N LEU A 546 4.60 -10.26 -5.32
CA LEU A 546 4.63 -11.42 -4.42
C LEU A 546 3.23 -11.88 -3.93
N PRO A 547 2.30 -10.99 -3.54
CA PRO A 547 0.94 -11.40 -3.15
C PRO A 547 0.20 -12.09 -4.28
N SER A 548 0.42 -11.64 -5.51
CA SER A 548 -0.26 -12.14 -6.69
C SER A 548 0.31 -13.50 -7.13
N LEU A 549 1.63 -13.69 -7.00
CA LEU A 549 2.29 -14.99 -7.13
C LEU A 549 1.84 -15.98 -6.04
N LEU A 550 1.64 -15.51 -4.80
CA LEU A 550 1.11 -16.32 -3.70
C LEU A 550 -0.35 -16.72 -3.92
N VAL A 551 -1.20 -15.83 -4.43
CA VAL A 551 -2.59 -16.13 -4.80
C VAL A 551 -2.64 -17.15 -5.94
N ALA A 552 -1.80 -17.00 -6.98
CA ALA A 552 -1.69 -17.99 -8.05
C ALA A 552 -1.20 -19.36 -7.53
N GLY A 553 -0.17 -19.37 -6.67
CA GLY A 553 0.31 -20.58 -6.00
C GLY A 553 -0.77 -21.25 -5.14
N MET A 554 -1.58 -20.46 -4.42
CA MET A 554 -2.71 -20.96 -3.62
C MET A 554 -3.85 -21.50 -4.48
N LEU A 555 -4.16 -20.88 -5.62
CA LEU A 555 -5.18 -21.35 -6.56
C LEU A 555 -4.77 -22.68 -7.20
N ILE A 556 -3.51 -22.83 -7.59
CA ILE A 556 -2.94 -24.10 -8.08
C ILE A 556 -2.99 -25.16 -6.98
N ALA A 557 -2.60 -24.81 -5.75
CA ALA A 557 -2.62 -25.72 -4.59
C ALA A 557 -4.05 -26.10 -4.12
N SER A 558 -5.07 -25.32 -4.48
CA SER A 558 -6.47 -25.55 -4.09
C SER A 558 -7.17 -26.66 -4.90
N ARG A 559 -6.57 -27.09 -6.03
CA ARG A 559 -7.14 -28.07 -6.97
C ARG A 559 -6.92 -29.52 -6.51
N ASN A 560 -7.78 -29.99 -5.61
CA ASN A 560 -7.74 -31.39 -5.10
C ASN A 560 -9.09 -32.09 -5.24
N GLY A 561 -9.29 -32.94 -6.26
CA GLY A 561 -10.38 -33.92 -6.25
C GLY A 561 -10.66 -34.67 -7.56
N ARG A 562 -11.26 -35.85 -7.44
CA ARG A 562 -11.80 -36.67 -8.54
C ARG A 562 -13.28 -36.36 -8.76
N GLY A 563 -13.76 -36.39 -10.01
CA GLY A 563 -15.19 -36.36 -10.38
C GLY A 563 -15.58 -35.28 -11.40
N SER A 564 -16.56 -35.61 -12.25
CA SER A 564 -17.11 -34.73 -13.30
C SER A 564 -17.68 -33.41 -12.74
N ALA A 565 -18.41 -33.48 -11.62
CA ALA A 565 -19.00 -32.32 -10.96
C ALA A 565 -17.97 -31.34 -10.35
N ARG A 566 -16.76 -31.80 -10.03
CA ARG A 566 -15.69 -30.95 -9.49
C ARG A 566 -14.84 -30.32 -10.60
N ARG A 567 -14.67 -31.02 -11.73
CA ARG A 567 -14.05 -30.48 -12.95
C ARG A 567 -14.88 -29.32 -13.53
N SER A 568 -16.21 -29.38 -13.46
CA SER A 568 -17.05 -28.24 -13.87
C SER A 568 -16.91 -27.04 -12.93
N ARG A 569 -16.79 -27.28 -11.61
CA ARG A 569 -16.54 -26.23 -10.60
C ARG A 569 -15.18 -25.56 -10.77
N ASP A 570 -14.11 -26.34 -11.00
CA ASP A 570 -12.77 -25.80 -11.20
C ASP A 570 -12.68 -24.99 -12.50
N ARG A 571 -13.33 -25.48 -13.57
CA ARG A 571 -13.47 -24.75 -14.85
C ARG A 571 -14.21 -23.42 -14.65
N LYS A 572 -15.33 -23.44 -13.93
CA LYS A 572 -16.09 -22.23 -13.58
C LYS A 572 -15.26 -21.24 -12.78
N ASN A 573 -14.61 -21.66 -11.70
CA ASN A 573 -13.81 -20.77 -10.86
C ASN A 573 -12.61 -20.18 -11.63
N THR A 574 -11.99 -20.98 -12.50
CA THR A 574 -10.89 -20.52 -13.36
C THR A 574 -11.38 -19.48 -14.36
N ALA A 575 -12.54 -19.68 -14.97
CA ALA A 575 -13.14 -18.70 -15.86
C ALA A 575 -13.49 -17.39 -15.14
N LEU A 576 -14.07 -17.46 -13.94
CA LEU A 576 -14.38 -16.28 -13.13
C LEU A 576 -13.13 -15.52 -12.68
N PHE A 577 -12.08 -16.23 -12.26
CA PHE A 577 -10.79 -15.62 -11.93
C PHE A 577 -10.14 -14.98 -13.16
N SER A 578 -10.17 -15.68 -14.30
CA SER A 578 -9.68 -15.16 -15.58
C SER A 578 -10.40 -13.87 -15.96
N LEU A 579 -11.74 -13.83 -15.90
CA LEU A 579 -12.56 -12.64 -16.10
C LEU A 579 -12.16 -11.51 -15.15
N GLY A 580 -12.05 -11.77 -13.84
CA GLY A 580 -11.64 -10.75 -12.87
C GLY A 580 -10.21 -10.24 -13.07
N SER A 581 -9.25 -11.11 -13.38
CA SER A 581 -7.88 -10.70 -13.70
C SER A 581 -7.82 -9.87 -14.98
N PHE A 582 -8.64 -10.22 -15.98
CA PHE A 582 -8.72 -9.47 -17.23
C PHE A 582 -9.35 -8.10 -17.01
N GLY A 583 -10.46 -8.03 -16.26
CA GLY A 583 -11.09 -6.77 -15.86
C GLY A 583 -10.13 -5.84 -15.12
N PHE A 584 -9.34 -6.37 -14.18
CA PHE A 584 -8.30 -5.61 -13.47
C PHE A 584 -7.30 -4.97 -14.43
N VAL A 585 -6.71 -5.79 -15.31
CA VAL A 585 -5.66 -5.35 -16.22
C VAL A 585 -6.21 -4.40 -17.27
N THR A 586 -7.43 -4.63 -17.76
CA THR A 586 -8.11 -3.76 -18.72
C THR A 586 -8.32 -2.36 -18.14
N MET A 587 -8.79 -2.24 -16.90
CA MET A 587 -8.95 -0.93 -16.26
C MET A 587 -7.63 -0.27 -15.88
N ALA A 588 -6.64 -1.02 -15.43
CA ALA A 588 -5.31 -0.48 -15.16
C ALA A 588 -4.68 0.12 -16.43
N ILE A 589 -4.76 -0.61 -17.56
CA ILE A 589 -4.23 -0.16 -18.85
C ILE A 589 -5.05 1.00 -19.43
N GLN A 590 -6.38 0.98 -19.28
CA GLN A 590 -7.21 2.10 -19.69
C GLN A 590 -6.84 3.39 -18.95
N LEU A 591 -6.57 3.32 -17.64
CA LEU A 591 -6.08 4.47 -16.87
C LEU A 591 -4.68 4.92 -17.33
N VAL A 592 -3.77 3.98 -17.64
CA VAL A 592 -2.45 4.32 -18.20
C VAL A 592 -2.60 5.07 -19.54
N ILE A 593 -3.49 4.61 -20.42
CA ILE A 593 -3.77 5.28 -21.72
C ILE A 593 -4.34 6.67 -21.48
N LEU A 594 -5.34 6.81 -20.59
CA LEU A 594 -5.97 8.10 -20.28
C LEU A 594 -4.97 9.11 -19.71
N LEU A 595 -4.14 8.72 -18.75
CA LEU A 595 -3.17 9.62 -18.15
C LEU A 595 -1.98 9.93 -19.06
N SER A 596 -1.53 8.95 -19.85
CA SER A 596 -0.52 9.18 -20.91
C SER A 596 -1.03 10.18 -21.94
N PHE A 597 -2.29 10.04 -22.36
CA PHE A 597 -2.92 10.98 -23.28
C PHE A 597 -2.88 12.40 -22.71
N GLN A 598 -3.16 12.54 -21.42
CA GLN A 598 -3.13 13.84 -20.76
C GLN A 598 -1.73 14.46 -20.63
N MET A 599 -0.70 13.64 -20.39
CA MET A 599 0.69 14.11 -20.33
C MET A 599 1.20 14.55 -21.72
N LYS A 600 0.86 13.81 -22.78
CA LYS A 600 1.44 13.99 -24.11
C LYS A 600 0.62 14.88 -25.03
N VAL A 601 -0.67 14.63 -25.13
CA VAL A 601 -1.59 15.31 -26.06
C VAL A 601 -2.28 16.50 -25.39
N GLY A 602 -2.64 16.38 -24.10
CA GLY A 602 -3.19 17.48 -23.30
C GLY A 602 -4.62 17.23 -22.80
N VAL A 603 -5.58 18.07 -23.21
CA VAL A 603 -6.87 18.22 -22.50
C VAL A 603 -7.74 16.95 -22.60
N ILE A 604 -7.81 16.18 -21.50
CA ILE A 604 -8.62 14.96 -21.42
C ILE A 604 -10.12 15.24 -21.23
N PHE A 605 -10.49 16.37 -20.62
CA PHE A 605 -11.84 16.63 -20.11
C PHE A 605 -12.94 16.51 -21.19
N SER A 606 -12.65 16.95 -22.41
CA SER A 606 -13.56 16.80 -23.57
C SER A 606 -13.39 15.50 -24.35
N ARG A 607 -12.25 14.81 -24.20
CA ARG A 607 -11.92 13.58 -24.93
C ARG A 607 -12.19 12.30 -24.14
N ILE A 608 -12.45 12.38 -22.84
CA ILE A 608 -12.69 11.21 -21.98
C ILE A 608 -13.90 10.39 -22.47
N ALA A 609 -14.97 11.06 -22.89
CA ALA A 609 -16.15 10.40 -23.47
C ALA A 609 -15.79 9.70 -24.79
N LEU A 610 -15.00 10.33 -25.66
CA LEU A 610 -14.55 9.73 -26.91
C LEU A 610 -13.65 8.51 -26.67
N ILE A 611 -12.64 8.62 -25.80
CA ILE A 611 -11.70 7.53 -25.50
C ILE A 611 -12.44 6.33 -24.87
N ASN A 612 -13.35 6.60 -23.92
CA ASN A 612 -14.20 5.56 -23.35
C ASN A 612 -15.16 4.98 -24.40
N GLY A 613 -15.71 5.81 -25.28
CA GLY A 613 -16.54 5.38 -26.42
C GLY A 613 -15.79 4.43 -27.35
N LEU A 614 -14.56 4.76 -27.73
CA LEU A 614 -13.69 3.93 -28.56
C LEU A 614 -13.33 2.59 -27.89
N PHE A 615 -13.05 2.62 -26.58
CA PHE A 615 -12.90 1.40 -25.79
C PHE A 615 -14.18 0.55 -25.83
N MET A 616 -15.36 1.15 -25.69
CA MET A 616 -16.66 0.46 -25.81
C MET A 616 -16.90 -0.08 -27.23
N THR A 617 -16.48 0.63 -28.29
CA THR A 617 -16.48 0.11 -29.67
C THR A 617 -15.62 -1.16 -29.74
N GLY A 618 -14.43 -1.14 -29.15
CA GLY A 618 -13.58 -2.32 -29.03
C GLY A 618 -14.31 -3.47 -28.35
N LEU A 619 -14.98 -3.24 -27.21
CA LEU A 619 -15.73 -4.27 -26.50
C LEU A 619 -16.81 -4.91 -27.40
N VAL A 620 -17.55 -4.11 -28.16
CA VAL A 620 -18.57 -4.59 -29.11
C VAL A 620 -17.93 -5.47 -30.19
N VAL A 621 -16.85 -5.01 -30.83
CA VAL A 621 -16.16 -5.75 -31.90
C VAL A 621 -15.56 -7.05 -31.36
N GLY A 622 -14.90 -6.97 -30.21
CA GLY A 622 -14.32 -8.12 -29.51
C GLY A 622 -15.37 -9.17 -29.17
N ALA A 623 -16.51 -8.77 -28.61
CA ALA A 623 -17.56 -9.70 -28.21
C ALA A 623 -18.31 -10.30 -29.40
N THR A 624 -18.59 -9.52 -30.44
CA THR A 624 -19.38 -9.95 -31.61
C THR A 624 -18.58 -10.78 -32.61
N TRP A 625 -17.33 -10.39 -32.88
CA TRP A 625 -16.54 -11.00 -33.93
C TRP A 625 -15.56 -12.01 -33.34
N VAL A 626 -14.59 -11.55 -32.54
CA VAL A 626 -13.49 -12.41 -32.03
C VAL A 626 -14.01 -13.47 -31.06
N GLY A 627 -14.77 -13.05 -30.04
CA GLY A 627 -15.29 -13.93 -29.00
C GLY A 627 -16.23 -15.00 -29.55
N ARG A 628 -17.24 -14.61 -30.34
CA ARG A 628 -18.17 -15.57 -30.96
C ARG A 628 -17.48 -16.50 -31.94
N TRP A 629 -16.56 -16.00 -32.77
CA TRP A 629 -15.82 -16.85 -33.71
C TRP A 629 -15.02 -17.93 -32.99
N LEU A 630 -14.34 -17.59 -31.88
CA LEU A 630 -13.60 -18.56 -31.05
C LEU A 630 -14.54 -19.56 -30.34
N VAL A 631 -15.71 -19.11 -29.87
CA VAL A 631 -16.74 -19.99 -29.29
C VAL A 631 -17.28 -20.98 -30.33
N GLN A 632 -17.61 -20.51 -31.54
CA GLN A 632 -18.11 -21.33 -32.65
C GLN A 632 -17.10 -22.37 -33.11
N ARG A 633 -15.80 -22.05 -33.10
CA ARG A 633 -14.72 -23.01 -33.39
C ARG A 633 -14.45 -24.01 -32.25
N GLY A 634 -15.11 -23.87 -31.10
CA GLY A 634 -14.95 -24.77 -29.96
C GLY A 634 -13.62 -24.62 -29.21
N VAL A 635 -12.81 -23.62 -29.51
CA VAL A 635 -11.47 -23.40 -28.95
C VAL A 635 -11.48 -22.48 -27.71
N VAL A 636 -12.56 -22.49 -26.93
CA VAL A 636 -12.83 -21.50 -25.87
C VAL A 636 -11.66 -21.27 -24.89
N THR A 637 -11.09 -22.33 -24.33
CA THR A 637 -9.99 -22.22 -23.34
C THR A 637 -8.67 -21.79 -23.98
N LEU A 638 -8.37 -22.25 -25.20
CA LEU A 638 -7.20 -21.83 -25.95
C LEU A 638 -7.32 -20.37 -26.42
N GLY A 639 -8.51 -19.96 -26.86
CA GLY A 639 -8.83 -18.58 -27.22
C GLY A 639 -8.68 -17.64 -26.02
N LEU A 640 -9.21 -18.02 -24.85
CA LEU A 640 -8.99 -17.26 -23.61
C LEU A 640 -7.50 -17.13 -23.28
N ALA A 641 -6.75 -18.23 -23.33
CA ALA A 641 -5.31 -18.22 -23.07
C ALA A 641 -4.55 -17.33 -24.07
N GLY A 642 -4.90 -17.39 -25.35
CA GLY A 642 -4.33 -16.55 -26.40
C GLY A 642 -4.60 -15.06 -26.17
N ILE A 643 -5.82 -14.70 -25.76
CA ILE A 643 -6.16 -13.30 -25.43
C ILE A 643 -5.45 -12.82 -24.16
N HIS A 644 -5.28 -13.67 -23.14
CA HIS A 644 -4.50 -13.31 -21.95
C HIS A 644 -3.03 -13.07 -22.28
N LEU A 645 -2.44 -13.94 -23.11
CA LEU A 645 -1.07 -13.76 -23.60
C LEU A 645 -0.95 -12.47 -24.42
N GLY A 646 -1.89 -12.23 -25.35
CA GLY A 646 -1.94 -11.02 -26.16
C GLY A 646 -2.02 -9.75 -25.31
N MET A 647 -2.89 -9.74 -24.29
CA MET A 647 -3.01 -8.62 -23.35
C MET A 647 -1.74 -8.43 -22.52
N GLY A 648 -1.06 -9.51 -22.13
CA GLY A 648 0.21 -9.45 -21.38
C GLY A 648 1.34 -8.86 -22.21
N VAL A 649 1.47 -9.29 -23.47
CA VAL A 649 2.42 -8.72 -24.44
C VAL A 649 2.08 -7.26 -24.71
N PHE A 650 0.80 -6.96 -24.98
CA PHE A 650 0.34 -5.59 -25.22
C PHE A 650 0.67 -4.67 -24.04
N SER A 651 0.34 -5.08 -22.81
CA SER A 651 0.63 -4.32 -21.59
C SER A 651 2.12 -4.11 -21.35
N TRP A 652 2.96 -5.09 -21.72
CA TRP A 652 4.41 -4.98 -21.56
C TRP A 652 5.03 -3.97 -22.53
N PHE A 653 4.60 -3.97 -23.79
CA PHE A 653 5.13 -3.10 -24.83
C PHE A 653 4.42 -1.75 -24.96
N LEU A 654 3.29 -1.56 -24.26
CA LEU A 654 2.50 -0.33 -24.31
C LEU A 654 3.33 0.93 -24.01
N PRO A 655 4.19 0.99 -22.97
CA PRO A 655 4.99 2.19 -22.70
C PRO A 655 5.88 2.56 -23.89
N GLN A 656 6.57 1.59 -24.50
CA GLN A 656 7.44 1.81 -25.65
C GLN A 656 6.66 2.27 -26.88
N TRP A 657 5.45 1.76 -27.08
CA TRP A 657 4.58 2.18 -28.18
C TRP A 657 3.94 3.54 -27.94
N LEU A 658 3.69 3.95 -26.70
CA LEU A 658 3.24 5.31 -26.37
C LEU A 658 4.36 6.33 -26.59
N GLU A 659 5.63 5.94 -26.48
CA GLU A 659 6.78 6.76 -26.90
C GLU A 659 7.02 6.74 -28.41
N TRP A 660 6.37 5.84 -29.16
CA TRP A 660 6.60 5.69 -30.58
C TRP A 660 5.83 6.73 -31.40
N GLY A 661 6.51 7.35 -32.36
CA GLY A 661 5.93 8.32 -33.28
C GLY A 661 5.89 9.74 -32.72
N GLY A 662 6.09 10.72 -33.62
CA GLY A 662 5.95 12.14 -33.28
C GLY A 662 4.49 12.54 -33.06
N GLU A 663 4.30 13.81 -32.72
CA GLU A 663 3.03 14.50 -32.44
C GLU A 663 1.81 14.12 -33.32
N PRO A 664 1.89 14.03 -34.67
CA PRO A 664 0.72 13.70 -35.49
C PRO A 664 0.18 12.28 -35.24
N TRP A 665 1.01 11.38 -34.70
CA TRP A 665 0.62 10.00 -34.42
C TRP A 665 0.17 9.80 -32.97
N GLN A 666 0.51 10.70 -32.05
CA GLN A 666 0.25 10.53 -30.63
C GLN A 666 -1.26 10.39 -30.33
N GLU A 667 -2.10 11.31 -30.79
CA GLU A 667 -3.56 11.23 -30.57
C GLU A 667 -4.19 9.96 -31.23
N PRO A 668 -3.96 9.67 -32.53
CA PRO A 668 -4.45 8.44 -33.16
C PRO A 668 -3.97 7.13 -32.51
N LEU A 669 -2.73 7.09 -31.99
CA LEU A 669 -2.19 5.91 -31.32
C LEU A 669 -2.94 5.61 -30.02
N HIS A 670 -3.21 6.63 -29.18
CA HIS A 670 -3.98 6.44 -27.94
C HIS A 670 -5.41 5.94 -28.23
N TYR A 671 -6.06 6.48 -29.27
CA TYR A 671 -7.35 6.00 -29.74
C TYR A 671 -7.30 4.53 -30.19
N SER A 672 -6.27 4.17 -30.96
CA SER A 672 -6.07 2.79 -31.43
C SER A 672 -5.82 1.82 -30.29
N PHE A 673 -5.04 2.22 -29.28
CA PHE A 673 -4.78 1.42 -28.08
C PHE A 673 -6.03 1.25 -27.21
N ALA A 674 -6.87 2.28 -27.07
CA ALA A 674 -8.15 2.16 -26.39
C ALA A 674 -9.07 1.14 -27.09
N VAL A 675 -9.17 1.20 -28.43
CA VAL A 675 -9.94 0.22 -29.22
C VAL A 675 -9.37 -1.18 -29.05
N LEU A 676 -8.06 -1.37 -29.16
CA LEU A 676 -7.42 -2.69 -29.05
C LEU A 676 -7.62 -3.30 -27.67
N THR A 677 -7.46 -2.51 -26.62
CA THR A 677 -7.74 -2.90 -25.23
C THR A 677 -9.20 -3.34 -25.09
N GLY A 678 -10.13 -2.59 -25.69
CA GLY A 678 -11.55 -2.96 -25.77
C GLY A 678 -11.81 -4.25 -26.54
N ILE A 679 -11.17 -4.48 -27.69
CA ILE A 679 -11.33 -5.71 -28.49
C ILE A 679 -10.94 -6.94 -27.66
N MET A 680 -9.80 -6.88 -26.97
CA MET A 680 -9.36 -7.98 -26.12
C MET A 680 -10.32 -8.19 -24.94
N GLY A 681 -10.75 -7.14 -24.26
CA GLY A 681 -11.74 -7.23 -23.16
C GLY A 681 -13.09 -7.79 -23.61
N GLY A 682 -13.59 -7.34 -24.76
CA GLY A 682 -14.87 -7.77 -25.32
C GLY A 682 -14.85 -9.24 -25.71
N ALA A 683 -13.73 -9.74 -26.23
CA ALA A 683 -13.59 -11.13 -26.63
C ALA A 683 -13.61 -12.10 -25.44
N VAL A 684 -13.14 -11.66 -24.26
CA VAL A 684 -13.09 -12.49 -23.04
C VAL A 684 -14.48 -12.78 -22.49
N PHE A 685 -15.44 -11.84 -22.62
CA PHE A 685 -16.76 -11.99 -22.01
C PHE A 685 -17.57 -13.19 -22.58
N PRO A 686 -17.78 -13.35 -23.92
CA PRO A 686 -18.45 -14.53 -24.49
C PRO A 686 -17.73 -15.84 -24.15
N LEU A 687 -16.40 -15.85 -24.17
CA LEU A 687 -15.60 -17.03 -23.86
C LEU A 687 -15.74 -17.42 -22.38
N GLY A 688 -15.74 -16.44 -21.48
CA GLY A 688 -15.97 -16.62 -20.05
C GLY A 688 -17.36 -17.18 -19.77
N VAL A 689 -18.40 -16.64 -20.41
CA VAL A 689 -19.78 -17.17 -20.34
C VAL A 689 -19.83 -18.63 -20.81
N ALA A 690 -19.27 -18.93 -21.98
CA ALA A 690 -19.24 -20.29 -22.53
C ALA A 690 -18.51 -21.27 -21.59
N MET A 691 -17.44 -20.83 -20.93
CA MET A 691 -16.64 -21.64 -20.03
C MET A 691 -17.28 -21.87 -18.66
N VAL A 692 -17.98 -20.86 -18.11
CA VAL A 692 -18.74 -20.96 -16.85
C VAL A 692 -19.99 -21.83 -17.02
N HIS A 693 -20.66 -21.73 -18.18
CA HIS A 693 -21.99 -22.29 -18.39
C HIS A 693 -21.98 -23.74 -18.93
N GLY A 694 -21.02 -24.10 -19.80
CA GLY A 694 -21.04 -25.40 -20.47
C GLY A 694 -22.28 -25.57 -21.37
N ARG A 695 -22.88 -26.78 -21.41
CA ARG A 695 -24.03 -27.14 -22.28
C ARG A 695 -25.42 -27.07 -21.58
N GLN A 696 -25.56 -26.41 -20.43
CA GLN A 696 -26.85 -26.34 -19.69
C GLN A 696 -27.72 -25.16 -20.16
N ARG A 697 -28.96 -25.04 -19.64
CA ARG A 697 -29.88 -23.91 -19.94
C ARG A 697 -29.47 -22.66 -19.14
N LEU A 698 -29.37 -21.51 -19.83
CA LEU A 698 -28.96 -20.22 -19.26
C LEU A 698 -29.90 -19.73 -18.14
N THR A 699 -29.30 -19.21 -17.07
CA THR A 699 -29.98 -18.60 -15.92
C THR A 699 -29.39 -17.22 -15.63
N GLY A 700 -30.19 -16.31 -15.07
CA GLY A 700 -29.72 -14.99 -14.60
C GLY A 700 -28.55 -15.08 -13.62
N VAL A 701 -28.42 -16.22 -12.93
CA VAL A 701 -27.29 -16.55 -12.05
C VAL A 701 -25.95 -16.55 -12.78
N THR A 702 -25.89 -17.00 -14.04
CA THR A 702 -24.61 -17.07 -14.78
C THR A 702 -24.16 -15.68 -15.23
N SER A 703 -25.06 -14.87 -15.79
CA SER A 703 -24.76 -13.49 -16.17
C SER A 703 -24.39 -12.65 -14.96
N GLY A 704 -25.10 -12.78 -13.84
CA GLY A 704 -24.77 -12.07 -12.60
C GLY A 704 -23.38 -12.41 -12.05
N LEU A 705 -22.95 -13.68 -12.12
CA LEU A 705 -21.60 -14.07 -11.67
C LEU A 705 -20.49 -13.56 -12.59
N VAL A 706 -20.67 -13.69 -13.91
CA VAL A 706 -19.67 -13.24 -14.89
C VAL A 706 -19.51 -11.72 -14.80
N GLN A 707 -20.62 -10.98 -14.76
CA GLN A 707 -20.61 -9.53 -14.60
C GLN A 707 -19.95 -9.10 -13.30
N ALA A 708 -20.30 -9.73 -12.16
CA ALA A 708 -19.73 -9.39 -10.87
C ALA A 708 -18.21 -9.55 -10.83
N TRP A 709 -17.68 -10.66 -11.35
CA TRP A 709 -16.23 -10.92 -11.32
C TRP A 709 -15.46 -9.98 -12.26
N ASP A 710 -15.97 -9.74 -13.46
CA ASP A 710 -15.38 -8.80 -14.42
C ASP A 710 -15.32 -7.37 -13.83
N HIS A 711 -16.43 -6.89 -13.27
CA HIS A 711 -16.51 -5.54 -12.71
C HIS A 711 -15.77 -5.38 -11.38
N TRP A 712 -15.73 -6.39 -10.51
CA TRP A 712 -14.88 -6.34 -9.31
C TRP A 712 -13.39 -6.38 -9.66
N GLY A 713 -13.02 -7.14 -10.68
CA GLY A 713 -11.70 -7.08 -11.29
C GLY A 713 -11.37 -5.67 -11.72
N GLY A 714 -12.20 -5.08 -12.58
CA GLY A 714 -12.05 -3.71 -13.06
C GLY A 714 -12.06 -2.65 -11.95
N ALA A 715 -12.89 -2.82 -10.91
CA ALA A 715 -12.94 -1.93 -9.76
C ALA A 715 -11.63 -1.91 -8.98
N LEU A 716 -11.10 -3.10 -8.69
CA LEU A 716 -9.78 -3.24 -8.06
C LEU A 716 -8.68 -2.68 -8.97
N GLY A 717 -8.75 -2.91 -10.28
CA GLY A 717 -7.82 -2.36 -11.26
C GLY A 717 -7.82 -0.83 -11.23
N ALA A 718 -8.99 -0.21 -11.21
CA ALA A 718 -9.13 1.25 -11.19
C ALA A 718 -8.66 1.88 -9.87
N TRP A 719 -9.03 1.31 -8.73
CA TRP A 719 -8.56 1.79 -7.42
C TRP A 719 -7.05 1.60 -7.25
N VAL A 720 -6.54 0.39 -7.51
CA VAL A 720 -5.12 0.09 -7.31
C VAL A 720 -4.24 0.82 -8.33
N ALA A 721 -4.60 0.84 -9.61
CA ALA A 721 -3.81 1.57 -10.60
C ALA A 721 -3.90 3.08 -10.37
N GLY A 722 -5.10 3.62 -10.19
CA GLY A 722 -5.32 5.05 -10.06
C GLY A 722 -4.77 5.68 -8.76
N LEU A 723 -4.92 5.01 -7.62
CA LEU A 723 -4.50 5.59 -6.32
C LEU A 723 -3.08 5.23 -5.91
N ILE A 724 -2.60 4.08 -6.35
CA ILE A 724 -1.42 3.42 -5.79
C ILE A 724 -0.36 3.28 -6.88
N MET A 725 -0.62 2.50 -7.93
CA MET A 725 0.45 2.14 -8.88
C MET A 725 0.92 3.34 -9.69
N ILE A 726 0.03 4.12 -10.31
CA ILE A 726 0.45 5.20 -11.21
C ILE A 726 1.17 6.32 -10.45
N PRO A 727 0.65 6.85 -9.32
CA PRO A 727 1.38 7.88 -8.58
C PRO A 727 2.74 7.38 -8.06
N VAL A 728 2.79 6.15 -7.52
CA VAL A 728 4.00 5.66 -6.83
C VAL A 728 5.04 5.10 -7.80
N LEU A 729 4.61 4.44 -8.87
CA LEU A 729 5.43 3.65 -9.78
C LEU A 729 5.54 4.24 -11.18
N GLY A 730 4.73 5.24 -11.52
CA GLY A 730 4.59 5.77 -12.87
C GLY A 730 3.79 4.85 -13.79
N THR A 731 3.61 5.27 -15.04
CA THR A 731 2.81 4.55 -16.04
C THR A 731 3.51 3.29 -16.55
N THR A 732 4.84 3.35 -16.73
CA THR A 732 5.65 2.24 -17.26
C THR A 732 5.63 1.01 -16.36
N LEU A 733 5.97 1.17 -15.08
CA LEU A 733 5.99 0.05 -14.14
C LEU A 733 4.57 -0.45 -13.83
N THR A 734 3.57 0.43 -13.87
CA THR A 734 2.15 0.03 -13.79
C THR A 734 1.77 -0.93 -14.91
N ALA A 735 2.15 -0.61 -16.15
CA ALA A 735 1.88 -1.46 -17.32
C ALA A 735 2.59 -2.83 -17.23
N HIS A 736 3.85 -2.84 -16.79
CA HIS A 736 4.58 -4.09 -16.55
C HIS A 736 3.94 -4.95 -15.44
N LEU A 737 3.54 -4.35 -14.32
CA LEU A 737 2.83 -5.07 -13.25
C LEU A 737 1.48 -5.62 -13.71
N ALA A 738 0.74 -4.86 -14.53
CA ALA A 738 -0.49 -5.32 -15.15
C ALA A 738 -0.23 -6.54 -16.08
N SER A 739 0.88 -6.55 -16.82
CA SER A 739 1.34 -7.73 -17.57
C SER A 739 1.57 -8.94 -16.67
N PHE A 740 2.25 -8.78 -15.52
CA PHE A 740 2.42 -9.88 -14.57
C PHE A 740 1.09 -10.38 -13.99
N MET A 741 0.14 -9.48 -13.70
CA MET A 741 -1.19 -9.88 -13.19
C MET A 741 -1.95 -10.73 -14.21
N ILE A 742 -1.88 -10.40 -15.50
CA ILE A 742 -2.58 -11.18 -16.53
C ILE A 742 -1.97 -12.57 -16.73
N LEU A 743 -0.65 -12.71 -16.50
CA LEU A 743 0.03 -14.00 -16.55
C LEU A 743 -0.50 -14.97 -15.49
N LEU A 744 -1.01 -14.48 -14.35
CA LEU A 744 -1.64 -15.33 -13.34
C LEU A 744 -2.95 -15.94 -13.86
N GLY A 745 -3.74 -15.15 -14.61
CA GLY A 745 -4.92 -15.64 -15.34
C GLY A 745 -4.53 -16.71 -16.37
N LEU A 746 -3.43 -16.49 -17.11
CA LEU A 746 -2.89 -17.46 -18.07
C LEU A 746 -2.43 -18.76 -17.38
N VAL A 747 -1.73 -18.69 -16.25
CA VAL A 747 -1.32 -19.85 -15.46
C VAL A 747 -2.54 -20.61 -14.92
N ALA A 748 -3.57 -19.89 -14.47
CA ALA A 748 -4.82 -20.49 -14.03
C ALA A 748 -5.53 -21.25 -15.18
N LEU A 749 -5.50 -20.71 -16.41
CA LEU A 749 -6.04 -21.38 -17.60
C LEU A 749 -5.18 -22.59 -18.03
N GLY A 750 -3.86 -22.43 -18.13
CA GLY A 750 -2.93 -23.50 -18.53
C GLY A 750 -2.95 -24.69 -17.58
N SER A 751 -3.18 -24.44 -16.29
CA SER A 751 -3.30 -25.50 -15.29
C SER A 751 -4.55 -26.38 -15.47
N LEU A 752 -5.53 -26.02 -16.32
CA LEU A 752 -6.63 -26.91 -16.72
C LEU A 752 -6.18 -28.02 -17.69
N HIS A 753 -5.05 -27.82 -18.38
CA HIS A 753 -4.51 -28.73 -19.38
C HIS A 753 -3.31 -29.56 -18.87
N LEU A 754 -2.78 -29.25 -17.69
CA LEU A 754 -1.69 -30.01 -17.08
C LEU A 754 -2.08 -31.49 -16.88
N PRO A 755 -1.24 -32.47 -17.28
CA PRO A 755 -1.54 -33.89 -17.17
C PRO A 755 -1.88 -34.29 -15.73
N GLN A 756 -2.98 -35.04 -15.55
CA GLN A 756 -3.34 -35.55 -14.21
C GLN A 756 -2.23 -36.39 -13.55
N SER A 757 -1.27 -36.91 -14.33
CA SER A 757 -0.08 -37.64 -13.87
C SER A 757 0.88 -36.78 -13.04
N TRP A 758 1.07 -35.50 -13.37
CA TRP A 758 1.88 -34.57 -12.56
C TRP A 758 1.27 -34.33 -11.18
N TYR A 759 -0.05 -34.51 -11.06
CA TYR A 759 -0.80 -34.43 -9.81
C TYR A 759 -0.97 -35.79 -9.09
N LYS A 760 -0.45 -36.90 -9.65
CA LYS A 760 -0.51 -38.23 -9.00
C LYS A 760 0.51 -38.37 -7.87
N THR A 761 1.58 -37.57 -7.88
CA THR A 761 2.70 -37.64 -6.93
C THR A 761 2.80 -36.43 -5.99
N GLY A 762 1.89 -35.46 -6.11
CA GLY A 762 1.93 -34.21 -5.34
C GLY A 762 1.27 -34.29 -3.93
N PRO A 763 1.83 -33.59 -2.92
CA PRO A 763 1.52 -33.71 -1.49
C PRO A 763 0.17 -33.09 -1.02
N GLY A 764 -0.75 -32.78 -1.93
CA GLY A 764 -2.03 -32.12 -1.64
C GLY A 764 -3.23 -33.03 -1.31
N ARG A 765 -3.09 -34.35 -1.40
CA ARG A 765 -4.26 -35.22 -1.70
C ARG A 765 -5.03 -35.85 -0.54
N ALA A 766 -4.82 -35.45 0.70
CA ALA A 766 -5.56 -36.07 1.79
C ALA A 766 -6.30 -35.02 2.66
N PRO A 767 -7.65 -35.07 2.73
CA PRO A 767 -8.42 -34.17 3.59
C PRO A 767 -8.12 -34.50 5.05
N SER A 768 -7.07 -33.87 5.57
CA SER A 768 -6.56 -34.12 6.92
C SER A 768 -7.34 -33.37 8.01
N PHE A 769 -8.26 -32.46 7.65
CA PHE A 769 -8.93 -31.58 8.61
C PHE A 769 -10.29 -31.09 8.06
N PRO A 770 -11.35 -30.99 8.88
CA PRO A 770 -12.65 -30.45 8.43
C PRO A 770 -12.68 -28.92 8.28
N TRP A 771 -11.71 -28.20 8.83
CA TRP A 771 -11.66 -26.72 8.85
C TRP A 771 -10.57 -26.16 7.92
N GLN A 772 -10.39 -26.73 6.72
CA GLN A 772 -9.38 -26.24 5.76
C GLN A 772 -9.62 -24.78 5.34
N GLY A 773 -10.87 -24.34 5.30
CA GLY A 773 -11.23 -22.93 5.05
C GLY A 773 -10.69 -22.01 6.14
N SER A 774 -10.93 -22.35 7.42
CA SER A 774 -10.51 -21.52 8.54
C SER A 774 -8.99 -21.42 8.70
N ILE A 775 -8.25 -22.53 8.51
CA ILE A 775 -6.77 -22.48 8.54
C ILE A 775 -6.22 -21.66 7.36
N ARG A 776 -6.84 -21.74 6.18
CA ARG A 776 -6.45 -20.89 5.03
C ARG A 776 -6.74 -19.41 5.31
N ILE A 777 -7.89 -19.09 5.87
CA ILE A 777 -8.25 -17.73 6.28
C ILE A 777 -7.27 -17.22 7.34
N LEU A 778 -6.98 -18.02 8.37
CA LEU A 778 -5.99 -17.70 9.40
C LEU A 778 -4.60 -17.47 8.82
N LEU A 779 -4.13 -18.33 7.91
CA LEU A 779 -2.85 -18.16 7.23
C LEU A 779 -2.83 -16.91 6.35
N ILE A 780 -3.91 -16.62 5.61
CA ILE A 780 -4.02 -15.41 4.80
C ILE A 780 -3.97 -14.17 5.70
N ILE A 781 -4.78 -14.12 6.76
CA ILE A 781 -4.78 -12.99 7.71
C ILE A 781 -3.39 -12.83 8.32
N THR A 782 -2.79 -13.92 8.80
CA THR A 782 -1.48 -13.91 9.44
C THR A 782 -0.42 -13.42 8.45
N LEU A 783 -0.28 -14.03 7.28
CA LEU A 783 0.70 -13.63 6.26
C LEU A 783 0.47 -12.21 5.73
N SER A 784 -0.80 -11.77 5.60
CA SER A 784 -1.12 -10.39 5.24
C SER A 784 -0.67 -9.41 6.34
N VAL A 785 -0.93 -9.70 7.61
CA VAL A 785 -0.43 -8.89 8.74
C VAL A 785 1.10 -8.91 8.78
N GLY A 786 1.73 -10.06 8.62
CA GLY A 786 3.19 -10.20 8.59
C GLY A 786 3.84 -9.43 7.45
N LEU A 787 3.22 -9.46 6.27
CA LEU A 787 3.65 -8.66 5.13
C LEU A 787 3.46 -7.17 5.44
N LEU A 788 2.28 -6.73 5.86
CA LEU A 788 2.00 -5.32 6.18
C LEU A 788 2.97 -4.76 7.25
N THR A 789 3.24 -5.54 8.29
CA THR A 789 4.12 -5.16 9.40
C THR A 789 5.61 -5.23 9.04
N ALA A 790 6.08 -6.28 8.34
CA ALA A 790 7.47 -6.38 7.88
C ALA A 790 7.82 -5.22 6.95
N LEU A 791 6.90 -4.90 6.05
CA LEU A 791 7.02 -3.73 5.19
C LEU A 791 6.97 -2.43 6.02
N ALA A 792 6.12 -2.32 7.06
CA ALA A 792 6.03 -1.12 7.92
C ALA A 792 7.30 -0.88 8.75
N ARG A 793 7.95 -1.97 9.18
CA ARG A 793 9.17 -1.95 10.00
C ARG A 793 10.41 -1.56 9.21
N HIS A 794 10.38 -1.60 7.88
CA HIS A 794 11.51 -1.14 7.09
C HIS A 794 11.78 0.38 7.20
N GLN A 795 10.92 1.12 7.93
CA GLN A 795 11.04 2.58 8.06
C GLN A 795 11.46 3.14 9.42
N THR A 796 11.69 2.38 10.50
CA THR A 796 11.99 3.01 11.80
C THR A 796 12.88 2.19 12.74
N THR A 797 14.17 2.52 12.79
CA THR A 797 14.85 3.03 14.02
C THR A 797 16.25 3.51 13.66
N LYS A 798 16.40 4.79 13.30
CA LYS A 798 17.66 5.50 13.61
C LYS A 798 17.67 5.62 15.13
N GLN A 799 18.35 4.70 15.81
CA GLN A 799 18.53 4.81 17.25
C GLN A 799 19.32 6.09 17.52
N SER A 800 18.79 6.94 18.41
CA SER A 800 19.45 8.15 18.85
C SER A 800 20.81 7.79 19.46
N LEU A 801 21.89 8.34 18.88
CA LEU A 801 23.25 8.23 19.43
C LEU A 801 23.59 9.41 20.36
N THR A 802 22.58 10.22 20.71
CA THR A 802 22.69 11.31 21.69
C THR A 802 22.04 10.88 22.99
N PHE A 803 22.81 10.94 24.09
CA PHE A 803 22.39 10.59 25.45
C PHE A 803 22.38 11.84 26.35
N ASN A 804 21.51 11.86 27.36
CA ASN A 804 21.45 12.95 28.34
C ASN A 804 22.69 12.97 29.23
N GLU A 805 23.16 14.16 29.62
CA GLU A 805 24.36 14.34 30.45
C GLU A 805 24.25 13.67 31.82
N SER A 806 23.05 13.59 32.42
CA SER A 806 22.85 12.90 33.69
C SER A 806 23.15 11.40 33.62
N LEU A 807 22.73 10.73 32.53
CA LEU A 807 23.05 9.32 32.29
C LEU A 807 24.56 9.11 32.09
N LEU A 808 25.22 10.07 31.44
CA LEU A 808 26.67 10.04 31.23
C LEU A 808 27.42 10.24 32.55
N ALA A 809 26.94 11.13 33.42
CA ALA A 809 27.48 11.37 34.76
C ALA A 809 27.37 10.12 35.65
N ASP A 810 26.19 9.50 35.72
CA ASP A 810 25.95 8.29 36.51
C ASP A 810 26.85 7.11 36.07
N LEU A 811 27.12 7.02 34.76
CA LEU A 811 27.89 5.93 34.17
C LEU A 811 29.41 6.11 34.34
N SER A 812 29.91 7.33 34.17
CA SER A 812 31.35 7.63 34.10
C SER A 812 31.93 8.22 35.37
N GLY A 813 31.09 8.84 36.22
CA GLY A 813 31.52 9.66 37.36
C GLY A 813 32.14 11.02 36.97
N SER A 814 32.04 11.44 35.71
CA SER A 814 32.54 12.75 35.22
C SER A 814 31.46 13.85 35.29
N HIS A 815 31.87 15.12 35.39
CA HIS A 815 30.95 16.26 35.53
C HIS A 815 30.77 17.11 34.27
N HIS A 816 31.72 17.04 33.32
CA HIS A 816 31.63 17.75 32.05
C HIS A 816 31.81 16.81 30.85
N PHE A 817 30.98 16.96 29.82
CA PHE A 817 30.97 16.10 28.64
C PHE A 817 31.17 16.88 27.34
N GLN A 818 32.00 16.33 26.44
CA GLN A 818 32.10 16.80 25.06
C GLN A 818 31.64 15.69 24.12
N THR A 819 30.62 15.96 23.30
CA THR A 819 30.13 15.02 22.28
C THR A 819 30.83 15.26 20.96
N LEU A 820 31.41 14.22 20.37
CA LEU A 820 32.08 14.25 19.08
C LEU A 820 31.38 13.28 18.12
N THR A 821 31.16 13.72 16.88
CA THR A 821 30.48 12.93 15.83
C THR A 821 31.42 12.29 14.83
N ASP A 822 32.62 12.86 14.64
CA ASP A 822 33.68 12.33 13.77
C ASP A 822 34.87 11.82 14.59
N PRO A 823 35.53 10.73 14.18
CA PRO A 823 35.20 9.86 13.05
C PRO A 823 33.98 8.94 13.30
N TRP A 824 33.44 8.94 14.53
CA TRP A 824 32.22 8.22 14.92
C TRP A 824 31.69 8.78 16.26
N PRO A 825 30.40 8.57 16.61
CA PRO A 825 29.79 9.20 17.79
C PRO A 825 30.33 8.70 19.15
N HIS A 826 30.89 9.59 19.96
CA HIS A 826 31.34 9.34 21.34
C HIS A 826 31.25 10.54 22.27
N HIS A 827 31.32 10.29 23.58
CA HIS A 827 31.38 11.33 24.60
C HIS A 827 32.69 11.23 25.39
N LEU A 828 33.33 12.38 25.58
CA LEU A 828 34.53 12.53 26.41
C LEU A 828 34.13 13.14 27.75
N GLY A 829 34.40 12.44 28.85
CA GLY A 829 34.12 12.89 30.21
C GLY A 829 35.35 13.52 30.88
N ARG A 830 35.13 14.62 31.60
CA ARG A 830 36.16 15.36 32.36
C ARG A 830 35.69 15.60 33.80
N GLU A 831 36.63 15.52 34.73
CA GLU A 831 36.39 15.91 36.12
C GLU A 831 36.33 17.44 36.27
N ASN A 832 37.17 18.17 35.51
CA ASN A 832 37.17 19.64 35.41
C ASN A 832 37.20 20.13 33.95
N SER A 833 36.55 21.26 33.64
CA SER A 833 36.39 21.78 32.26
C SER A 833 37.70 22.00 31.49
N THR A 834 38.80 22.24 32.20
CA THR A 834 40.15 22.53 31.67
C THR A 834 41.08 21.32 31.56
N SER A 835 40.66 20.13 32.03
CA SER A 835 41.49 18.91 32.03
C SER A 835 41.39 18.11 30.73
N ASN A 836 42.43 17.32 30.44
CA ASN A 836 42.37 16.28 29.41
C ASN A 836 41.25 15.28 29.76
N PRO A 837 40.60 14.66 28.77
CA PRO A 837 39.55 13.69 29.05
C PRO A 837 40.08 12.54 29.93
N ASP A 838 39.36 12.22 31.01
CA ASP A 838 39.70 11.13 31.92
C ASP A 838 38.93 9.86 31.60
N THR A 839 37.76 10.01 30.96
CA THR A 839 36.89 8.90 30.55
C THR A 839 36.40 9.08 29.12
N VAL A 840 36.15 7.95 28.44
CA VAL A 840 35.49 7.89 27.15
C VAL A 840 34.24 7.01 27.26
N ILE A 841 33.12 7.50 26.72
CA ILE A 841 31.82 6.84 26.76
C ILE A 841 31.33 6.56 25.34
N LEU A 842 30.93 5.31 25.11
CA LEU A 842 30.79 4.74 23.78
C LEU A 842 29.55 3.89 23.68
N SER A 843 28.79 4.07 22.60
CA SER A 843 27.74 3.14 22.21
C SER A 843 28.37 1.95 21.49
N SER A 844 28.07 0.73 21.92
CA SER A 844 28.52 -0.47 21.23
C SER A 844 27.99 -0.60 19.80
N LEU A 845 26.91 0.10 19.43
CA LEU A 845 26.37 0.04 18.07
C LEU A 845 27.26 0.72 17.04
N THR A 846 28.17 1.60 17.45
CA THR A 846 29.09 2.27 16.52
C THR A 846 30.32 1.42 16.21
N VAL A 847 30.72 0.53 17.13
CA VAL A 847 31.99 -0.21 17.07
C VAL A 847 31.80 -1.73 16.95
N ALA A 848 30.83 -2.29 17.65
CA ALA A 848 30.67 -3.73 17.88
C ALA A 848 29.30 -4.26 17.41
N ALA A 849 28.66 -3.58 16.46
CA ALA A 849 27.36 -4.01 15.90
C ALA A 849 27.42 -5.34 15.13
N ASP A 850 28.62 -5.79 14.75
CA ASP A 850 28.90 -7.08 14.13
C ASP A 850 28.82 -8.25 15.13
N ILE A 851 29.03 -7.99 16.42
CA ILE A 851 28.91 -8.99 17.49
C ILE A 851 27.43 -9.17 17.83
N ARG A 852 26.92 -10.40 17.64
CA ARG A 852 25.50 -10.74 17.84
C ARG A 852 25.31 -11.75 18.96
N GLY A 853 24.41 -11.43 19.89
CA GLY A 853 23.88 -12.36 20.90
C GLY A 853 22.86 -13.34 20.32
N TYR A 854 21.94 -13.82 21.15
CA TYR A 854 20.88 -14.74 20.76
C TYR A 854 19.85 -14.12 19.81
N ALA A 855 19.51 -12.85 20.02
CA ALA A 855 18.45 -12.18 19.26
C ALA A 855 18.91 -10.88 18.56
N GLY A 856 20.21 -10.61 18.54
CA GLY A 856 20.80 -9.48 17.82
C GLY A 856 21.98 -8.84 18.56
N PRO A 857 22.48 -7.68 18.08
CA PRO A 857 23.52 -6.95 18.79
C PRO A 857 22.97 -6.35 20.09
N LEU A 858 23.80 -6.32 21.12
CA LEU A 858 23.51 -5.67 22.39
C LEU A 858 23.89 -4.19 22.28
N HIS A 859 22.94 -3.27 22.53
CA HIS A 859 23.23 -1.85 22.63
C HIS A 859 23.63 -1.52 24.07
N LEU A 860 24.93 -1.53 24.31
CA LEU A 860 25.57 -1.19 25.57
C LEU A 860 26.18 0.20 25.46
N LEU A 861 25.98 1.02 26.49
CA LEU A 861 26.74 2.24 26.72
C LEU A 861 27.84 1.93 27.72
N ILE A 862 29.09 2.12 27.32
CA ILE A 862 30.26 1.69 28.09
C ILE A 862 31.11 2.91 28.40
N ALA A 863 31.41 3.13 29.69
CA ALA A 863 32.34 4.15 30.16
C ALA A 863 33.65 3.49 30.61
N ILE A 864 34.77 3.96 30.06
CA ILE A 864 36.11 3.48 30.40
C ILE A 864 37.06 4.65 30.68
N ASP A 865 37.94 4.48 31.65
CA ASP A 865 38.95 5.48 31.99
C ASP A 865 40.26 5.32 31.21
N LYS A 866 41.13 6.33 31.32
CA LYS A 866 42.49 6.32 30.73
C LYS A 866 43.36 5.13 31.18
N GLY A 867 43.09 4.53 32.33
CA GLY A 867 43.79 3.36 32.86
C GLY A 867 43.32 2.02 32.26
N GLY A 868 42.22 2.02 31.52
CA GLY A 868 41.60 0.81 30.96
C GLY A 868 40.65 0.10 31.93
N VAL A 869 40.21 0.78 32.98
CA VAL A 869 39.25 0.27 33.98
C VAL A 869 37.83 0.69 33.60
N LEU A 870 36.92 -0.28 33.60
CA LEU A 870 35.50 -0.05 33.29
C LEU A 870 34.81 0.68 34.44
N ARG A 871 34.32 1.90 34.18
CA ARG A 871 33.65 2.75 35.18
C ARG A 871 32.16 2.45 35.32
N GLY A 872 31.53 2.05 34.22
CA GLY A 872 30.13 1.66 34.20
C GLY A 872 29.70 1.10 32.84
N ILE A 873 28.71 0.20 32.87
CA ILE A 873 28.12 -0.40 31.68
C ILE A 873 26.60 -0.34 31.83
N ARG A 874 25.92 0.22 30.83
CA ARG A 874 24.46 0.30 30.81
C ARG A 874 23.91 -0.37 29.58
N LEU A 875 22.95 -1.27 29.78
CA LEU A 875 22.14 -1.78 28.68
C LEU A 875 21.12 -0.71 28.26
N ILE A 876 21.32 -0.10 27.09
CA ILE A 876 20.40 0.91 26.52
C ILE A 876 19.23 0.21 25.86
N HIS A 877 19.52 -0.79 25.04
CA HIS A 877 18.52 -1.57 24.34
C HIS A 877 19.04 -2.97 24.06
N SER A 878 18.15 -3.96 24.17
CA SER A 878 18.43 -5.34 23.84
C SER A 878 17.25 -5.95 23.13
N ARG A 879 17.54 -6.81 22.15
CA ARG A 879 16.54 -7.67 21.52
C ARG A 879 16.53 -9.08 22.10
N GLU A 880 17.41 -9.35 23.08
CA GLU A 880 17.52 -10.63 23.77
C GLU A 880 16.20 -11.07 24.43
N THR A 881 16.08 -12.38 24.64
CA THR A 881 14.95 -12.93 25.38
C THR A 881 14.89 -12.30 26.77
N PRO A 882 13.73 -11.78 27.22
CA PRO A 882 13.60 -11.09 28.50
C PRO A 882 14.16 -11.87 29.69
N ALA A 883 13.95 -13.19 29.72
CA ALA A 883 14.51 -14.09 30.73
C ALA A 883 16.05 -14.01 30.82
N TYR A 884 16.73 -13.88 29.67
CA TYR A 884 18.18 -13.72 29.62
C TYR A 884 18.62 -12.30 29.98
N VAL A 885 17.80 -11.28 29.68
CA VAL A 885 18.08 -9.88 30.07
C VAL A 885 18.01 -9.70 31.59
N GLU A 886 17.01 -10.29 32.25
CA GLU A 886 16.88 -10.26 33.72
C GLU A 886 18.12 -10.84 34.42
N GLY A 887 18.63 -11.98 33.92
CA GLY A 887 19.88 -12.58 34.42
C GLY A 887 21.18 -11.91 33.94
N LEU A 888 21.10 -11.00 32.96
CA LEU A 888 22.24 -10.26 32.39
C LEU A 888 22.55 -8.99 33.19
N LEU A 889 21.53 -8.25 33.63
CA LEU A 889 21.73 -6.96 34.31
C LEU A 889 22.59 -7.06 35.58
N PRO A 890 22.33 -7.97 36.54
CA PRO A 890 23.18 -8.12 37.73
C PRO A 890 24.59 -8.65 37.41
N TRP A 891 24.77 -9.30 36.26
CA TRP A 891 26.06 -9.80 35.80
C TRP A 891 26.92 -8.68 35.17
N LEU A 892 26.31 -7.75 34.43
CA LEU A 892 27.01 -6.59 33.85
C LEU A 892 27.63 -5.69 34.92
N GLU A 893 26.98 -5.54 36.07
CA GLU A 893 27.51 -4.74 37.21
C GLU A 893 28.84 -5.30 37.75
N ARG A 894 29.12 -6.60 37.56
CA ARG A 894 30.37 -7.23 38.02
C ARG A 894 31.61 -6.77 37.24
N PHE A 895 31.43 -6.15 36.07
CA PHE A 895 32.52 -5.60 35.27
C PHE A 895 33.03 -4.25 35.80
N LYS A 896 32.26 -3.58 36.66
CA LYS A 896 32.63 -2.28 37.21
C LYS A 896 33.89 -2.41 38.09
N GLY A 897 34.91 -1.61 37.79
CA GLY A 897 36.18 -1.60 38.52
C GLY A 897 37.22 -2.62 38.01
N ILE A 898 36.90 -3.41 36.98
CA ILE A 898 37.82 -4.39 36.39
C ILE A 898 38.50 -3.80 35.16
N GLY A 899 39.80 -4.02 35.02
CA GLY A 899 40.57 -3.65 33.83
C GLY A 899 40.34 -4.64 32.68
N ILE A 900 40.33 -4.16 31.43
CA ILE A 900 40.18 -5.05 30.25
C ILE A 900 41.31 -6.09 30.16
N ASP A 901 42.50 -5.72 30.63
CA ASP A 901 43.69 -6.59 30.62
C ASP A 901 43.74 -7.56 31.82
N ASP A 902 42.77 -7.51 32.73
CA ASP A 902 42.69 -8.39 33.91
C ASP A 902 42.33 -9.83 33.47
N PRO A 903 43.07 -10.87 33.89
CA PRO A 903 42.70 -12.27 33.63
C PRO A 903 41.26 -12.63 34.06
N GLN A 904 40.72 -11.96 35.09
CA GLN A 904 39.34 -12.12 35.53
C GLN A 904 38.33 -11.73 34.45
N PHE A 905 38.61 -10.69 33.65
CA PHE A 905 37.73 -10.24 32.56
C PHE A 905 37.48 -11.35 31.53
N ALA A 906 38.52 -12.13 31.20
CA ALA A 906 38.41 -13.25 30.26
C ALA A 906 37.58 -14.42 30.82
N LEU A 907 37.61 -14.64 32.13
CA LEU A 907 36.87 -15.71 32.80
C LEU A 907 35.37 -15.40 32.96
N MET A 908 34.95 -14.14 32.84
CA MET A 908 33.56 -13.73 33.02
C MET A 908 32.59 -14.25 31.94
N GLY A 909 33.08 -14.65 30.77
CA GLY A 909 32.26 -15.22 29.68
C GLY A 909 31.85 -16.68 29.87
N LEU A 910 32.49 -17.41 30.80
CA LEU A 910 32.28 -18.83 31.02
C LEU A 910 31.17 -19.08 32.06
N ASP A 911 29.91 -19.12 31.61
CA ASP A 911 28.81 -19.67 32.43
C ASP A 911 28.10 -20.82 31.70
N GLY A 912 28.25 -22.04 32.22
CA GLY A 912 27.63 -23.26 31.69
C GLY A 912 26.38 -23.71 32.46
N LEU A 913 26.00 -23.04 33.55
CA LEU A 913 24.92 -23.47 34.44
C LEU A 913 23.62 -22.69 34.22
N SER A 914 23.68 -21.45 33.71
CA SER A 914 22.49 -20.59 33.59
C SER A 914 21.79 -20.62 32.21
N GLY A 915 22.30 -21.38 31.23
CA GLY A 915 21.72 -21.46 29.88
C GLY A 915 21.80 -20.19 29.02
N ALA A 916 22.41 -19.10 29.52
CA ALA A 916 22.60 -17.81 28.81
C ALA A 916 24.04 -17.62 28.28
N THR A 917 24.78 -18.71 28.09
CA THR A 917 26.21 -18.70 27.72
C THR A 917 26.48 -17.87 26.46
N ILE A 918 25.59 -17.92 25.48
CA ILE A 918 25.76 -17.21 24.21
C ILE A 918 25.57 -15.70 24.37
N THR A 919 24.54 -15.26 25.08
CA THR A 919 24.26 -13.85 25.33
C THR A 919 25.35 -13.20 26.18
N ARG A 920 25.88 -13.91 27.18
CA ARG A 920 26.97 -13.41 28.04
C ARG A 920 28.31 -13.35 27.32
N GLU A 921 28.63 -14.33 26.48
CA GLU A 921 29.85 -14.29 25.67
C GLU A 921 29.80 -13.17 24.62
N ALA A 922 28.64 -12.95 23.99
CA ALA A 922 28.42 -11.82 23.09
C ALA A 922 28.52 -10.47 23.84
N ALA A 923 27.94 -10.36 25.04
CA ALA A 923 28.05 -9.17 25.88
C ALA A 923 29.51 -8.88 26.24
N ARG A 924 30.26 -9.87 26.74
CA ARG A 924 31.69 -9.76 27.07
C ARG A 924 32.51 -9.30 25.86
N SER A 925 32.31 -9.94 24.71
CA SER A 925 33.03 -9.60 23.47
C SER A 925 32.67 -8.20 22.96
N THR A 926 31.40 -7.78 23.10
CA THR A 926 30.93 -6.43 22.79
C THR A 926 31.60 -5.39 23.69
N ILE A 927 31.68 -5.66 24.99
CA ILE A 927 32.35 -4.81 25.97
C ILE A 927 33.83 -4.69 25.63
N GLU A 928 34.50 -5.82 25.39
CA GLU A 928 35.92 -5.87 25.06
C GLU A 928 36.23 -5.05 23.80
N LYS A 929 35.53 -5.33 22.69
CA LYS A 929 35.77 -4.65 21.41
C LYS A 929 35.50 -3.15 21.49
N THR A 930 34.37 -2.76 22.10
CA THR A 930 34.01 -1.34 22.24
C THR A 930 35.01 -0.60 23.10
N ALA A 931 35.42 -1.19 24.21
CA ALA A 931 36.29 -0.53 25.17
C ALA A 931 37.77 -0.48 24.69
N ARG A 932 38.26 -1.52 24.00
CA ARG A 932 39.57 -1.49 23.32
C ARG A 932 39.63 -0.40 22.23
N HIS A 933 38.58 -0.29 21.42
CA HIS A 933 38.49 0.75 20.38
C HIS A 933 38.50 2.16 20.97
N GLY A 934 37.74 2.36 22.05
CA GLY A 934 37.73 3.60 22.83
C GLY A 934 39.10 4.02 23.34
N LEU A 935 39.80 3.10 24.01
CA LEU A 935 41.12 3.36 24.57
C LEU A 935 42.16 3.71 23.50
N HIS A 936 42.16 2.97 22.40
CA HIS A 936 43.13 3.16 21.33
C HIS A 936 42.91 4.50 20.62
N GLN A 937 41.67 4.84 20.26
CA GLN A 937 41.35 6.05 19.51
C GLN A 937 41.44 7.32 20.36
N THR A 938 41.01 7.27 21.63
CA THR A 938 40.96 8.47 22.49
C THR A 938 42.26 8.73 23.24
N PHE A 939 42.91 7.68 23.75
CA PHE A 939 44.09 7.81 24.61
C PHE A 939 45.39 7.33 23.96
N GLY A 940 45.33 6.88 22.69
CA GLY A 940 46.51 6.44 21.95
C GLY A 940 47.21 5.23 22.57
N ARG A 941 46.53 4.46 23.43
CA ARG A 941 47.14 3.31 24.13
C ARG A 941 47.23 2.12 23.17
N PRO A 942 48.44 1.66 22.79
CA PRO A 942 48.59 0.43 22.04
C PRO A 942 48.23 -0.73 22.96
N LEU A 943 47.15 -1.43 22.62
CA LEU A 943 46.71 -2.61 23.36
C LEU A 943 47.38 -3.84 22.75
N ALA A 944 47.92 -4.71 23.60
CA ALA A 944 48.61 -5.92 23.18
C ALA A 944 47.70 -6.77 22.28
N GLY A 945 48.19 -7.02 21.06
CA GLY A 945 47.73 -7.95 20.03
C GLY A 945 46.23 -8.23 19.97
N GLU A 946 45.56 -7.73 18.92
CA GLU A 946 44.34 -8.37 18.42
C GLU A 946 44.63 -9.87 18.21
N ARG A 947 44.03 -10.72 19.04
CA ARG A 947 43.87 -12.12 18.66
C ARG A 947 42.95 -12.10 17.44
N ARG A 948 43.55 -12.15 16.24
CA ARG A 948 42.81 -12.48 15.01
C ARG A 948 41.98 -13.72 15.34
N PRO A 949 40.67 -13.75 15.07
CA PRO A 949 39.89 -14.96 15.26
C PRO A 949 40.45 -16.01 14.30
N GLY A 950 41.37 -16.84 14.82
CA GLY A 950 41.76 -18.07 14.18
C GLY A 950 40.54 -18.98 14.15
N TRP A 951 40.46 -19.84 13.13
CA TRP A 951 39.43 -20.86 13.01
C TRP A 951 39.18 -21.54 14.36
N SER A 952 38.04 -21.23 14.99
CA SER A 952 37.63 -21.87 16.24
C SER A 952 36.94 -23.18 15.88
N TRP A 953 37.40 -24.27 16.51
CA TRP A 953 36.72 -25.54 16.38
C TRP A 953 35.28 -25.41 16.91
N PRO A 954 34.30 -26.06 16.27
CA PRO A 954 32.94 -26.06 16.78
C PRO A 954 32.89 -26.52 18.24
N PRO A 955 32.06 -25.89 19.09
CA PRO A 955 31.98 -26.22 20.50
C PRO A 955 31.47 -27.65 20.71
N LEU A 956 31.69 -28.23 21.89
CA LEU A 956 31.23 -29.57 22.24
C LEU A 956 29.71 -29.75 22.00
N SER A 957 28.93 -28.69 22.18
CA SER A 957 27.49 -28.66 21.90
C SER A 957 27.18 -28.96 20.42
N PHE A 958 27.99 -28.49 19.47
CA PHE A 958 27.83 -28.78 18.04
C PHE A 958 28.07 -30.26 17.73
N TRP A 959 29.20 -30.81 18.18
CA TRP A 959 29.54 -32.21 17.94
C TRP A 959 28.54 -33.17 18.59
N SER A 960 28.10 -32.86 19.82
CA SER A 960 27.06 -33.63 20.51
C SER A 960 25.73 -33.60 19.76
N ALA A 961 25.29 -32.43 19.27
CA ALA A 961 24.09 -32.30 18.45
C ALA A 961 24.22 -33.10 17.14
N MET A 962 25.36 -33.03 16.46
CA MET A 962 25.62 -33.77 15.23
C MET A 962 25.53 -35.29 15.44
N ILE A 963 26.18 -35.81 16.49
CA ILE A 963 26.13 -37.24 16.84
C ILE A 963 24.70 -37.67 17.16
N LEU A 964 23.98 -36.88 17.95
CA LEU A 964 22.58 -37.17 18.29
C LEU A 964 21.65 -37.13 17.07
N LEU A 965 21.89 -36.25 16.11
CA LEU A 965 21.13 -36.21 14.85
C LEU A 965 21.43 -37.43 13.97
N MET A 966 22.69 -37.87 13.89
CA MET A 966 23.06 -39.12 13.20
C MET A 966 22.41 -40.34 13.85
N LEU A 967 22.43 -40.42 15.19
CA LEU A 967 21.73 -41.46 15.94
C LEU A 967 20.22 -41.38 15.73
N ALA A 968 19.63 -40.18 15.71
CA ALA A 968 18.20 -39.99 15.43
C ALA A 968 17.81 -40.48 14.04
N ALA A 969 18.65 -40.23 13.03
CA ALA A 969 18.46 -40.77 11.68
C ALA A 969 18.55 -42.31 11.67
N ALA A 970 19.57 -42.90 12.30
CA ALA A 970 19.73 -44.35 12.40
C ALA A 970 18.52 -45.01 13.10
N VAL A 971 18.04 -44.45 14.21
CA VAL A 971 16.86 -44.91 14.94
C VAL A 971 15.58 -44.73 14.13
N TYR A 972 15.46 -43.66 13.35
CA TYR A 972 14.31 -43.43 12.48
C TYR A 972 14.13 -44.53 11.43
N PHE A 973 15.23 -44.98 10.81
CA PHE A 973 15.20 -46.04 9.80
C PHE A 973 15.21 -47.45 10.41
N GLY A 974 15.96 -47.68 11.49
CA GLY A 974 16.08 -48.98 12.16
C GLY A 974 14.86 -49.35 13.00
N ASN A 975 14.16 -48.36 13.57
CA ASN A 975 12.85 -48.49 14.21
C ASN A 975 12.76 -49.53 15.35
N ARG A 976 13.86 -49.75 16.10
CA ARG A 976 13.89 -50.64 17.26
C ARG A 976 13.53 -49.87 18.55
N ASP A 977 12.65 -50.43 19.37
CA ASP A 977 12.10 -49.73 20.54
C ASP A 977 13.16 -49.43 21.62
N ARG A 978 14.12 -50.34 21.85
CA ARG A 978 15.21 -50.11 22.80
C ARG A 978 16.09 -48.93 22.40
N GLU A 979 16.49 -48.86 21.14
CA GLU A 979 17.33 -47.77 20.60
C GLU A 979 16.59 -46.43 20.66
N ARG A 980 15.28 -46.44 20.39
CA ARG A 980 14.43 -45.27 20.54
C ARG A 980 14.33 -44.79 21.99
N LEU A 981 14.16 -45.70 22.95
CA LEU A 981 14.10 -45.33 24.36
C LEU A 981 15.40 -44.67 24.80
N LEU A 982 16.55 -45.23 24.38
CA LEU A 982 17.87 -44.65 24.64
C LEU A 982 18.00 -43.27 24.01
N LEU A 983 17.52 -43.09 22.77
CA LEU A 983 17.51 -41.78 22.11
C LEU A 983 16.60 -40.77 22.85
N GLU A 984 15.40 -41.17 23.28
CA GLU A 984 14.48 -40.30 24.03
C GLU A 984 15.13 -39.83 25.35
N VAL A 985 15.84 -40.71 26.05
CA VAL A 985 16.61 -40.35 27.26
C VAL A 985 17.79 -39.44 26.93
N ALA A 986 18.54 -39.73 25.86
CA ALA A 986 19.67 -38.92 25.42
C ALA A 986 19.23 -37.49 25.00
N MET A 987 18.09 -37.35 24.33
CA MET A 987 17.53 -36.06 23.95
C MET A 987 17.08 -35.24 25.18
N VAL A 988 16.51 -35.87 26.21
CA VAL A 988 16.14 -35.15 27.44
C VAL A 988 17.37 -34.70 28.23
N THR A 989 18.39 -35.54 28.31
CA THR A 989 19.58 -35.29 29.14
C THR A 989 20.59 -34.35 28.49
N ILE A 990 20.92 -34.55 27.21
CA ILE A 990 21.99 -33.81 26.54
C ILE A 990 21.49 -32.45 26.00
N PRO A 991 20.65 -32.37 24.95
CA PRO A 991 20.17 -31.08 24.46
C PRO A 991 19.11 -30.45 25.36
N GLY A 992 18.44 -31.22 26.23
CA GLY A 992 17.57 -30.68 27.28
C GLY A 992 18.39 -30.09 28.43
N PHE A 993 18.79 -30.91 29.41
CA PHE A 993 19.42 -30.41 30.64
C PHE A 993 20.89 -29.98 30.49
N ALA A 994 21.72 -30.65 29.70
CA ALA A 994 23.17 -30.37 29.67
C ALA A 994 23.54 -29.12 28.84
N PHE A 995 22.88 -28.91 27.70
CA PHE A 995 23.17 -27.78 26.82
C PHE A 995 22.04 -26.76 26.69
N ASN A 996 20.84 -27.03 27.20
CA ASN A 996 19.64 -26.19 27.08
C ASN A 996 19.47 -25.62 25.65
N LEU A 997 19.32 -26.52 24.67
CA LEU A 997 19.13 -26.20 23.25
C LEU A 997 17.69 -26.49 22.77
N PRO A 998 16.63 -25.93 23.42
CA PRO A 998 15.28 -26.09 22.92
C PRO A 998 15.06 -25.23 21.67
N TRP A 999 14.39 -25.79 20.66
CA TRP A 999 13.91 -25.00 19.51
C TRP A 999 12.38 -24.82 19.62
N THR A 1000 11.96 -23.59 19.91
CA THR A 1000 10.60 -23.22 20.37
C THR A 1000 9.97 -22.13 19.50
N GLU A 1001 8.70 -21.82 19.71
CA GLU A 1001 8.00 -20.75 18.99
C GLU A 1001 8.65 -19.36 19.13
N LEU A 1002 9.45 -19.12 20.17
CA LEU A 1002 10.23 -17.90 20.30
C LEU A 1002 11.32 -17.81 19.22
N ASP A 1003 11.94 -18.94 18.87
CA ASP A 1003 12.91 -19.03 17.77
C ASP A 1003 12.24 -18.79 16.42
N LEU A 1004 11.03 -19.33 16.24
CA LEU A 1004 10.20 -19.06 15.07
C LEU A 1004 9.87 -17.57 14.95
N VAL A 1005 9.48 -16.94 16.06
CA VAL A 1005 9.20 -15.51 16.11
C VAL A 1005 10.44 -14.69 15.80
N ASN A 1006 11.58 -14.98 16.43
CA ASN A 1006 12.84 -14.30 16.17
C ASN A 1006 13.27 -14.41 14.70
N LEU A 1007 13.15 -15.60 14.10
CA LEU A 1007 13.38 -15.80 12.66
C LEU A 1007 12.46 -14.90 11.81
N THR A 1008 11.18 -14.77 12.17
CA THR A 1008 10.22 -13.94 11.42
C THR A 1008 10.48 -12.44 11.57
N LEU A 1009 11.12 -12.01 12.66
CA LEU A 1009 11.52 -10.63 12.91
C LEU A 1009 12.90 -10.30 12.31
N GLY A 1010 13.60 -11.29 11.74
CA GLY A 1010 14.98 -11.15 11.27
C GLY A 1010 16.02 -11.10 12.41
N HIS A 1011 15.62 -11.46 13.62
CA HIS A 1011 16.47 -11.54 14.81
C HIS A 1011 17.24 -12.87 14.81
N VAL A 1012 18.28 -12.97 14.00
CA VAL A 1012 19.12 -14.17 13.89
C VAL A 1012 20.50 -13.98 14.51
N GLY A 1013 20.89 -14.93 15.36
CA GLY A 1013 22.22 -15.02 15.95
C GLY A 1013 23.30 -15.35 14.91
N GLY A 1014 24.50 -14.78 15.07
CA GLY A 1014 25.63 -14.99 14.16
C GLY A 1014 26.11 -16.45 14.11
N TRP A 1015 26.64 -16.90 12.98
CA TRP A 1015 27.08 -18.30 12.80
C TRP A 1015 28.11 -18.75 13.85
N GLU A 1016 29.06 -17.88 14.20
CA GLU A 1016 30.21 -18.21 15.05
C GLU A 1016 29.83 -18.66 16.47
N HIS A 1017 28.72 -18.16 17.02
CA HIS A 1017 28.28 -18.45 18.38
C HIS A 1017 27.02 -19.34 18.46
N HIS A 1018 26.42 -19.71 17.32
CA HIS A 1018 25.11 -20.40 17.24
C HIS A 1018 25.13 -21.72 16.44
N GLN A 1019 26.29 -22.32 16.22
CA GLN A 1019 26.46 -23.46 15.30
C GLN A 1019 25.54 -24.66 15.61
N ALA A 1020 25.38 -25.02 16.89
CA ALA A 1020 24.51 -26.13 17.31
C ALA A 1020 23.01 -25.82 17.10
N TRP A 1021 22.59 -24.57 17.37
CA TRP A 1021 21.23 -24.10 17.14
C TRP A 1021 20.90 -24.11 15.64
N TRP A 1022 21.82 -23.60 14.80
CA TRP A 1022 21.68 -23.63 13.34
C TRP A 1022 21.62 -25.05 12.78
N LEU A 1023 22.41 -25.97 13.33
CA LEU A 1023 22.37 -27.38 12.94
C LEU A 1023 21.00 -28.01 13.26
N ILE A 1024 20.50 -27.86 14.48
CA ILE A 1024 19.22 -28.44 14.91
C ILE A 1024 18.05 -27.78 14.17
N GLY A 1025 18.00 -26.46 14.10
CA GLY A 1025 16.95 -25.70 13.42
C GLY A 1025 16.95 -25.94 11.90
N GLY A 1026 18.13 -25.96 11.28
CA GLY A 1026 18.31 -26.27 9.87
C GLY A 1026 17.83 -27.68 9.52
N VAL A 1027 18.22 -28.69 10.31
CA VAL A 1027 17.72 -30.07 10.13
C VAL A 1027 16.22 -30.15 10.38
N ALA A 1028 15.68 -29.41 11.34
CA ALA A 1028 14.25 -29.42 11.63
C ALA A 1028 13.41 -28.77 10.51
N LEU A 1029 13.85 -27.65 9.92
CA LEU A 1029 13.23 -27.04 8.74
C LEU A 1029 13.35 -27.95 7.51
N LEU A 1030 14.55 -28.46 7.25
CA LEU A 1030 14.83 -29.33 6.12
C LEU A 1030 13.98 -30.60 6.19
N THR A 1031 13.96 -31.27 7.35
CA THR A 1031 13.12 -32.45 7.54
C THR A 1031 11.64 -32.09 7.44
N ALA A 1032 11.16 -30.97 7.99
CA ALA A 1032 9.77 -30.54 7.82
C ALA A 1032 9.36 -30.41 6.34
N LEU A 1033 10.24 -29.86 5.50
CA LEU A 1033 10.00 -29.67 4.06
C LEU A 1033 10.16 -30.94 3.24
N LEU A 1034 11.14 -31.80 3.54
CA LEU A 1034 11.46 -32.98 2.73
C LEU A 1034 10.71 -34.23 3.20
N ALA A 1035 10.62 -34.39 4.52
CA ALA A 1035 10.23 -35.61 5.19
C ALA A 1035 9.28 -35.36 6.37
N GLY A 1036 8.56 -34.23 6.43
CA GLY A 1036 7.63 -33.82 7.50
C GLY A 1036 8.27 -33.55 8.87
N PRO A 1037 7.49 -33.27 9.93
CA PRO A 1037 7.95 -32.75 11.22
C PRO A 1037 8.63 -33.83 12.10
N VAL A 1038 9.71 -34.44 11.60
CA VAL A 1038 10.51 -35.46 12.29
C VAL A 1038 11.12 -34.90 13.57
N HIS A 1039 11.44 -33.60 13.59
CA HIS A 1039 11.95 -32.92 14.78
C HIS A 1039 11.01 -33.09 15.99
N CYS A 1040 9.70 -32.82 15.83
CA CYS A 1040 8.71 -33.02 16.89
C CYS A 1040 8.57 -34.49 17.31
N GLY A 1041 8.91 -35.43 16.43
CA GLY A 1041 8.83 -36.86 16.66
C GLY A 1041 9.99 -37.42 17.49
N LEU A 1042 11.23 -37.10 17.10
CA LEU A 1042 12.47 -37.76 17.56
C LEU A 1042 13.52 -36.82 18.17
N ILE A 1043 13.58 -35.54 17.79
CA ILE A 1043 14.70 -34.64 18.14
C ILE A 1043 14.34 -33.72 19.30
N CYS A 1044 13.08 -33.26 19.39
CA CYS A 1044 12.63 -32.33 20.41
C CYS A 1044 12.75 -32.92 21.84
N PRO A 1045 13.50 -32.29 22.77
CA PRO A 1045 13.71 -32.81 24.13
C PRO A 1045 12.43 -32.84 24.96
N PHE A 1046 11.58 -31.81 24.85
CA PHE A 1046 10.28 -31.79 25.56
C PHE A 1046 9.28 -32.81 25.01
N GLY A 1047 9.34 -33.07 23.69
CA GLY A 1047 8.57 -34.13 23.04
C GLY A 1047 9.01 -35.52 23.49
N ALA A 1048 10.32 -35.73 23.68
CA ALA A 1048 10.90 -36.94 24.25
C ALA A 1048 10.48 -37.13 25.71
N LEU A 1049 10.55 -36.08 26.54
CA LEU A 1049 10.09 -36.10 27.93
C LEU A 1049 8.62 -36.52 28.06
N GLN A 1050 7.72 -35.90 27.28
CA GLN A 1050 6.31 -36.30 27.25
C GLN A 1050 6.12 -37.74 26.73
N SER A 1051 6.97 -38.20 25.81
CA SER A 1051 6.99 -39.60 25.34
C SER A 1051 7.26 -40.57 26.49
N LEU A 1052 8.28 -40.27 27.31
CA LEU A 1052 8.67 -41.09 28.47
C LEU A 1052 7.56 -41.11 29.53
N ILE A 1053 6.96 -39.95 29.83
CA ILE A 1053 5.82 -39.85 30.74
C ILE A 1053 4.61 -40.63 30.19
N SER A 1054 4.34 -40.53 28.90
CA SER A 1054 3.26 -41.31 28.29
C SER A 1054 3.55 -42.83 28.33
N ARG A 1055 4.82 -43.27 28.23
CA ARG A 1055 5.19 -44.69 28.45
C ARG A 1055 4.89 -45.14 29.87
N LEU A 1056 5.15 -44.28 30.86
CA LEU A 1056 4.77 -44.55 32.25
C LEU A 1056 3.25 -44.66 32.40
N GLY A 1057 2.48 -43.72 31.83
CA GLY A 1057 1.02 -43.75 31.83
C GLY A 1057 0.44 -45.02 31.18
N MET A 1058 1.07 -45.53 30.11
CA MET A 1058 0.70 -46.82 29.50
C MET A 1058 0.97 -48.01 30.44
N ARG A 1059 2.09 -48.01 31.18
CA ARG A 1059 2.40 -49.06 32.18
C ARG A 1059 1.45 -49.03 33.37
N LEU A 1060 1.02 -47.84 33.78
CA LEU A 1060 0.05 -47.63 34.87
C LEU A 1060 -1.41 -47.86 34.44
N GLY A 1061 -1.67 -48.13 33.16
CA GLY A 1061 -3.04 -48.34 32.64
C GLY A 1061 -3.91 -47.08 32.60
N LEU A 1062 -3.33 -45.88 32.73
CA LEU A 1062 -4.03 -44.59 32.77
C LEU A 1062 -4.26 -43.96 31.38
N MET A 1063 -3.59 -44.48 30.35
CA MET A 1063 -3.52 -43.85 29.02
C MET A 1063 -4.82 -43.97 28.22
N ASN A 1064 -5.26 -42.85 27.65
CA ASN A 1064 -6.39 -42.74 26.74
C ASN A 1064 -5.95 -42.11 25.40
N THR A 1065 -6.06 -42.85 24.30
CA THR A 1065 -5.58 -42.42 22.97
C THR A 1065 -6.68 -42.00 22.00
N LEU A 1066 -7.94 -42.37 22.25
CA LEU A 1066 -9.07 -42.14 21.34
C LEU A 1066 -10.23 -41.42 22.05
N LEU A 1067 -10.39 -40.13 21.74
CA LEU A 1067 -11.51 -39.27 22.14
C LEU A 1067 -12.62 -39.30 21.08
N HIS A 1068 -13.81 -38.78 21.42
CA HIS A 1068 -14.86 -38.57 20.42
C HIS A 1068 -14.35 -37.66 19.28
N PRO A 1069 -14.60 -37.98 18.00
CA PRO A 1069 -13.99 -37.29 16.87
C PRO A 1069 -14.27 -35.78 16.82
N ALA A 1070 -15.35 -35.29 17.42
CA ALA A 1070 -15.66 -33.85 17.46
C ALA A 1070 -14.72 -33.08 18.42
N LEU A 1071 -14.56 -33.57 19.65
CA LEU A 1071 -13.69 -32.95 20.67
C LEU A 1071 -12.23 -33.00 20.25
N GLU A 1072 -11.82 -34.11 19.64
CA GLU A 1072 -10.48 -34.27 19.14
C GLU A 1072 -10.16 -33.30 17.98
N ARG A 1073 -11.13 -33.02 17.12
CA ARG A 1073 -11.01 -32.03 16.04
C ARG A 1073 -10.86 -30.60 16.59
N LEU A 1074 -11.68 -30.24 17.57
CA LEU A 1074 -11.64 -28.92 18.20
C LEU A 1074 -10.34 -28.72 18.98
N GLY A 1075 -9.93 -29.71 19.78
CA GLY A 1075 -8.71 -29.64 20.58
C GLY A 1075 -7.46 -29.38 19.73
N ARG A 1076 -7.32 -30.05 18.59
CA ARG A 1076 -6.15 -29.91 17.71
C ARG A 1076 -6.09 -28.60 16.94
N PHE A 1077 -7.21 -27.88 16.83
CA PHE A 1077 -7.26 -26.59 16.13
C PHE A 1077 -6.57 -25.49 16.95
N TRP A 1078 -6.60 -25.58 18.29
CA TRP A 1078 -6.06 -24.58 19.21
C TRP A 1078 -4.60 -24.19 18.93
N LYS A 1079 -3.69 -25.16 18.74
CA LYS A 1079 -2.28 -24.85 18.40
C LYS A 1079 -2.09 -23.98 17.14
N TYR A 1080 -2.98 -24.09 16.13
CA TYR A 1080 -2.91 -23.24 14.92
C TYR A 1080 -3.48 -21.84 15.18
N LEU A 1081 -4.54 -21.75 15.98
CA LEU A 1081 -5.09 -20.48 16.41
C LEU A 1081 -4.06 -19.71 17.27
N LEU A 1082 -3.39 -20.41 18.18
CA LEU A 1082 -2.29 -19.88 18.98
C LEU A 1082 -1.12 -19.40 18.12
N LEU A 1083 -0.66 -20.22 17.18
CA LEU A 1083 0.39 -19.80 16.24
C LEU A 1083 0.03 -18.50 15.51
N ALA A 1084 -1.19 -18.41 14.98
CA ALA A 1084 -1.65 -17.20 14.29
C ALA A 1084 -1.72 -15.99 15.25
N LEU A 1085 -2.26 -16.18 16.45
CA LEU A 1085 -2.37 -15.12 17.45
C LEU A 1085 -0.99 -14.58 17.84
N ILE A 1086 -0.03 -15.47 18.11
CA ILE A 1086 1.35 -15.10 18.47
C ILE A 1086 1.99 -14.32 17.33
N LEU A 1087 1.97 -14.84 16.10
CA LEU A 1087 2.59 -14.16 14.97
C LEU A 1087 1.95 -12.79 14.72
N VAL A 1088 0.62 -12.70 14.74
CA VAL A 1088 -0.09 -11.42 14.55
C VAL A 1088 0.25 -10.41 15.65
N THR A 1089 0.20 -10.82 16.92
CA THR A 1089 0.48 -9.93 18.07
C THR A 1089 1.93 -9.47 18.08
N VAL A 1090 2.89 -10.37 17.86
CA VAL A 1090 4.31 -10.01 17.80
C VAL A 1090 4.61 -9.12 16.61
N TRP A 1091 4.04 -9.41 15.43
CA TRP A 1091 4.27 -8.60 14.23
C TRP A 1091 3.69 -7.19 14.34
N ILE A 1092 2.54 -7.03 15.00
CA ILE A 1092 1.95 -5.72 15.28
C ILE A 1092 2.73 -4.96 16.37
N GLY A 1093 3.13 -5.64 17.45
CA GLY A 1093 3.71 -5.01 18.65
C GLY A 1093 5.24 -4.93 18.72
N ASP A 1094 5.96 -5.65 17.86
CA ASP A 1094 7.42 -5.84 17.92
C ASP A 1094 7.96 -6.36 19.26
N ASP A 1095 7.13 -7.15 19.94
CA ASP A 1095 7.47 -7.71 21.24
C ASP A 1095 7.44 -9.25 21.20
N PRO A 1096 8.60 -9.93 21.26
CA PRO A 1096 8.66 -11.38 21.26
C PRO A 1096 8.12 -12.02 22.56
N ARG A 1097 7.81 -11.24 23.61
CA ARG A 1097 7.22 -11.73 24.88
C ARG A 1097 5.92 -12.49 24.69
N TRP A 1098 5.14 -12.16 23.67
CA TRP A 1098 3.91 -12.87 23.33
C TRP A 1098 4.13 -14.36 22.99
N ALA A 1099 5.39 -14.78 22.75
CA ALA A 1099 5.78 -16.17 22.52
C ALA A 1099 6.47 -16.85 23.74
N SER A 1100 6.49 -16.20 24.91
CA SER A 1100 7.27 -16.64 26.09
C SER A 1100 6.55 -17.59 27.06
N PHE A 1101 5.31 -17.98 26.76
CA PHE A 1101 4.50 -18.83 27.64
C PHE A 1101 4.77 -20.34 27.51
N ASN A 1102 5.74 -20.76 26.67
CA ASN A 1102 5.98 -22.19 26.43
C ASN A 1102 6.66 -22.85 27.64
N PRO A 1103 6.07 -23.92 28.22
CA PRO A 1103 6.68 -24.71 29.29
C PRO A 1103 8.13 -25.16 29.02
N MET A 1104 8.48 -25.39 27.75
CA MET A 1104 9.78 -25.89 27.34
C MET A 1104 10.91 -24.87 27.53
N GLN A 1105 10.64 -23.56 27.51
CA GLN A 1105 11.68 -22.52 27.49
C GLN A 1105 12.48 -22.43 28.79
N ARG A 1106 11.82 -22.61 29.94
CA ARG A 1106 12.44 -22.49 31.28
C ARG A 1106 12.54 -23.81 32.05
N PHE A 1107 11.91 -24.89 31.57
CA PHE A 1107 11.90 -26.16 32.29
C PHE A 1107 13.30 -26.79 32.39
N PHE A 1108 14.08 -26.78 31.31
CA PHE A 1108 15.39 -27.43 31.26
C PHE A 1108 16.52 -26.62 31.92
N SER A 1109 16.32 -25.32 32.15
CA SER A 1109 17.27 -24.50 32.93
C SER A 1109 17.10 -24.67 34.44
N LEU A 1110 16.11 -25.45 34.89
CA LEU A 1110 15.70 -25.59 36.30
C LEU A 1110 15.30 -24.25 36.98
N ASP A 1111 15.09 -23.20 36.19
CA ASP A 1111 14.73 -21.86 36.64
C ASP A 1111 13.30 -21.51 36.15
N VAL A 1112 12.34 -22.31 36.61
CA VAL A 1112 10.94 -22.16 36.19
C VAL A 1112 10.28 -21.05 37.00
N GLU A 1113 9.92 -19.97 36.31
CA GLU A 1113 9.14 -18.88 36.91
C GLU A 1113 7.87 -19.44 37.59
N PRO A 1114 7.53 -19.02 38.82
CA PRO A 1114 6.36 -19.52 39.56
C PRO A 1114 5.06 -19.45 38.75
N ARG A 1115 4.96 -18.49 37.83
CA ARG A 1115 3.81 -18.30 36.95
C ARG A 1115 3.69 -19.39 35.89
N LEU A 1116 4.80 -19.89 35.32
CA LEU A 1116 4.81 -20.96 34.31
C LEU A 1116 4.65 -22.37 34.92
N LEU A 1117 4.79 -22.49 36.23
CA LEU A 1117 4.71 -23.76 36.94
C LEU A 1117 3.36 -24.49 36.76
N PRO A 1118 2.17 -23.85 36.89
CA PRO A 1118 0.89 -24.52 36.69
C PRO A 1118 0.72 -25.06 35.27
N LEU A 1119 1.12 -24.29 34.26
CA LEU A 1119 1.03 -24.71 32.85
C LEU A 1119 1.94 -25.92 32.57
N THR A 1120 3.16 -25.88 33.10
CA THR A 1120 4.13 -26.98 32.98
C THR A 1120 3.64 -28.24 33.68
N ALA A 1121 3.12 -28.11 34.91
CA ALA A 1121 2.56 -29.20 35.68
C ALA A 1121 1.35 -29.84 34.97
N ILE A 1122 0.40 -29.03 34.49
CA ILE A 1122 -0.77 -29.51 33.73
C ILE A 1122 -0.31 -30.23 32.46
N SER A 1123 0.64 -29.67 31.72
CA SER A 1123 1.17 -30.28 30.48
C SER A 1123 1.78 -31.66 30.72
N LEU A 1124 2.62 -31.81 31.75
CA LEU A 1124 3.27 -33.08 32.08
C LEU A 1124 2.29 -34.09 32.69
N ALA A 1125 1.40 -33.66 33.60
CA ALA A 1125 0.38 -34.52 34.18
C ALA A 1125 -0.62 -35.02 33.13
N ALA A 1126 -1.06 -34.14 32.22
CA ALA A 1126 -1.93 -34.52 31.12
C ALA A 1126 -1.23 -35.50 30.15
N ALA A 1127 0.10 -35.49 30.04
CA ALA A 1127 0.85 -36.45 29.23
C ALA A 1127 0.82 -37.91 29.78
N LEU A 1128 0.45 -38.12 31.05
CA LEU A 1128 0.17 -39.45 31.61
C LEU A 1128 -1.14 -40.04 31.07
N ILE A 1129 -2.11 -39.18 30.75
CA ILE A 1129 -3.47 -39.55 30.34
C ILE A 1129 -3.62 -39.48 28.82
N PHE A 1130 -3.05 -38.45 28.18
CA PHE A 1130 -3.13 -38.21 26.74
C PHE A 1130 -1.73 -38.20 26.14
N TYR A 1131 -1.52 -39.06 25.13
CA TYR A 1131 -0.21 -39.18 24.48
C TYR A 1131 0.29 -37.83 23.94
N ARG A 1132 1.42 -37.34 24.48
CA ARG A 1132 2.08 -36.06 24.15
C ARG A 1132 1.11 -34.87 24.11
N TYR A 1133 0.37 -34.65 25.20
CA TYR A 1133 -0.70 -33.65 25.32
C TYR A 1133 -0.34 -32.26 24.76
N TRP A 1134 0.77 -31.66 25.19
CA TRP A 1134 1.16 -30.31 24.76
C TRP A 1134 1.48 -30.24 23.27
N CYS A 1135 2.31 -31.17 22.78
CA CYS A 1135 2.69 -31.25 21.37
C CYS A 1135 1.47 -31.51 20.45
N ARG A 1136 0.43 -32.17 20.98
CA ARG A 1136 -0.78 -32.52 20.23
C ARG A 1136 -1.75 -31.34 20.10
N TYR A 1137 -1.95 -30.57 21.16
CA TYR A 1137 -3.05 -29.60 21.27
C TYR A 1137 -2.63 -28.12 21.38
N TRP A 1138 -1.46 -27.81 21.95
CA TRP A 1138 -1.11 -26.43 22.35
C TRP A 1138 0.19 -25.90 21.73
N CYS A 1139 1.11 -26.75 21.29
CA CYS A 1139 2.43 -26.34 20.79
C CYS A 1139 2.38 -25.59 19.43
N PRO A 1140 2.69 -24.28 19.38
CA PRO A 1140 2.68 -23.48 18.15
C PRO A 1140 3.82 -23.87 17.19
N MET A 1141 5.03 -24.14 17.70
CA MET A 1141 6.15 -24.65 16.90
C MET A 1141 5.79 -25.98 16.22
N GLY A 1142 5.12 -26.87 16.94
CA GLY A 1142 4.60 -28.13 16.39
C GLY A 1142 3.54 -27.91 15.31
N ALA A 1143 2.71 -26.87 15.44
CA ALA A 1143 1.75 -26.48 14.42
C ALA A 1143 2.44 -25.94 13.15
N PHE A 1144 3.48 -25.13 13.31
CA PHE A 1144 4.29 -24.59 12.22
C PHE A 1144 4.98 -25.71 11.42
N LEU A 1145 5.75 -26.58 12.07
CA LEU A 1145 6.44 -27.68 11.39
C LEU A 1145 5.46 -28.69 10.77
N ALA A 1146 4.28 -28.87 11.36
CA ALA A 1146 3.22 -29.70 10.81
C ALA A 1146 2.66 -29.20 9.47
N LEU A 1147 2.78 -27.90 9.14
CA LEU A 1147 2.44 -27.39 7.80
C LEU A 1147 3.32 -28.04 6.71
N GLY A 1148 4.56 -28.40 7.05
CA GLY A 1148 5.50 -29.11 6.17
C GLY A 1148 5.02 -30.50 5.73
N ASN A 1149 4.08 -31.14 6.44
CA ASN A 1149 3.47 -32.40 5.99
C ASN A 1149 2.76 -32.30 4.64
N ARG A 1150 2.39 -31.08 4.18
CA ARG A 1150 1.85 -30.83 2.83
C ARG A 1150 2.89 -30.52 1.77
N LEU A 1151 4.16 -30.36 2.16
CA LEU A 1151 5.27 -30.03 1.27
C LEU A 1151 6.29 -31.16 1.17
N ALA A 1152 6.23 -32.17 2.04
CA ALA A 1152 7.11 -33.34 2.07
C ALA A 1152 7.25 -34.06 0.70
N TRP A 1153 8.26 -33.65 -0.09
CA TRP A 1153 8.51 -34.15 -1.45
C TRP A 1153 9.13 -35.56 -1.50
N PHE A 1154 9.85 -35.99 -0.46
CA PHE A 1154 10.60 -37.26 -0.45
C PHE A 1154 9.93 -38.37 0.36
N ASN A 1155 8.67 -38.66 0.05
CA ASN A 1155 7.93 -39.74 0.68
C ASN A 1155 8.42 -41.19 0.41
N PRO A 1156 9.10 -41.54 -0.71
CA PRO A 1156 9.52 -42.92 -1.00
C PRO A 1156 10.55 -43.51 -0.03
N PHE A 1157 11.33 -42.66 0.64
CA PHE A 1157 12.42 -43.08 1.54
C PHE A 1157 11.96 -43.30 2.98
N VAL A 1158 10.68 -43.11 3.28
CA VAL A 1158 10.13 -43.18 4.64
C VAL A 1158 9.66 -44.62 4.95
N PRO A 1159 9.90 -45.17 6.17
CA PRO A 1159 9.43 -46.50 6.53
C PRO A 1159 7.91 -46.64 6.38
N LYS A 1160 7.43 -47.76 5.80
CA LYS A 1160 5.98 -48.02 5.59
C LYS A 1160 5.23 -48.01 6.93
N ARG A 1161 4.11 -47.27 6.98
CA ARG A 1161 3.28 -47.06 8.19
C ARG A 1161 1.90 -47.69 8.10
N VAL A 1162 1.43 -48.21 9.23
CA VAL A 1162 0.09 -48.77 9.45
C VAL A 1162 -0.72 -47.80 10.32
N PHE A 1163 -1.37 -46.82 9.68
CA PHE A 1163 -2.08 -45.73 10.36
C PHE A 1163 -3.23 -46.15 11.27
N ARG A 1164 -3.80 -47.34 11.08
CA ARG A 1164 -4.79 -47.92 12.01
C ARG A 1164 -4.25 -48.10 13.43
N ARG A 1165 -2.93 -48.12 13.60
CA ARG A 1165 -2.21 -48.25 14.88
C ARG A 1165 -1.63 -46.91 15.39
N CYS A 1166 -2.10 -45.77 14.88
CA CYS A 1166 -1.53 -44.47 15.21
C CYS A 1166 -2.08 -43.92 16.53
N ASP A 1167 -1.20 -43.70 17.52
CA ASP A 1167 -1.54 -43.10 18.83
C ASP A 1167 -2.10 -41.65 18.72
N LEU A 1168 -1.80 -40.98 17.61
CA LEU A 1168 -2.25 -39.63 17.29
C LEU A 1168 -3.47 -39.63 16.38
N GLY A 1169 -4.10 -40.77 16.10
CA GLY A 1169 -5.29 -40.84 15.22
C GLY A 1169 -5.05 -40.34 13.78
N ALA A 1170 -3.79 -40.22 13.33
CA ALA A 1170 -3.49 -39.84 11.96
C ALA A 1170 -3.91 -40.96 11.01
N LYS A 1171 -4.60 -40.61 9.92
CA LYS A 1171 -5.22 -41.59 9.01
C LYS A 1171 -4.36 -41.95 7.79
N HIS A 1172 -3.37 -41.13 7.47
CA HIS A 1172 -2.48 -41.29 6.31
C HIS A 1172 -1.21 -40.44 6.50
N GLU A 1173 -0.28 -40.54 5.56
CA GLU A 1173 1.08 -40.00 5.68
C GLU A 1173 1.18 -38.47 5.58
N TYR A 1174 0.31 -37.86 4.78
CA TYR A 1174 0.19 -36.39 4.66
C TYR A 1174 -0.79 -35.79 5.68
N HIS A 1175 -1.14 -36.52 6.74
CA HIS A 1175 -2.05 -36.00 7.76
C HIS A 1175 -1.31 -34.91 8.53
N VAL A 1176 -1.87 -33.69 8.58
CA VAL A 1176 -1.15 -32.53 9.14
C VAL A 1176 -0.67 -32.81 10.56
N ASP A 1177 -1.46 -33.51 11.39
CA ASP A 1177 -1.04 -33.90 12.76
C ASP A 1177 -0.05 -35.08 12.85
N CYS A 1178 0.42 -35.65 11.74
CA CYS A 1178 1.43 -36.71 11.79
C CYS A 1178 2.79 -36.11 12.15
N ILE A 1179 3.23 -36.27 13.41
CA ILE A 1179 4.57 -35.85 13.85
C ILE A 1179 5.69 -36.82 13.43
N ARG A 1180 5.36 -37.82 12.60
CA ARG A 1180 6.29 -38.83 12.10
C ARG A 1180 7.10 -39.53 13.19
N CYS A 1181 6.45 -39.82 14.31
CA CYS A 1181 7.08 -40.45 15.47
C CYS A 1181 7.54 -41.89 15.22
N GLY A 1182 7.15 -42.55 14.13
CA GLY A 1182 7.61 -43.91 13.79
C GLY A 1182 6.94 -45.06 14.56
N ARG A 1183 6.07 -44.83 15.57
CA ARG A 1183 5.45 -45.94 16.35
C ARG A 1183 4.50 -46.83 15.53
N CYS A 1184 3.89 -46.28 14.49
CA CYS A 1184 2.95 -47.00 13.61
C CYS A 1184 3.62 -47.69 12.41
N SER A 1185 4.95 -47.75 12.32
CA SER A 1185 5.70 -48.43 11.25
C SER A 1185 5.51 -49.95 11.27
N GLN A 1186 5.62 -50.59 10.10
CA GLN A 1186 5.63 -52.06 10.00
C GLN A 1186 6.85 -52.62 10.76
N GLY A 1187 6.62 -53.55 11.71
CA GLY A 1187 7.68 -54.18 12.51
C GLY A 1187 7.88 -53.62 13.93
N SER A 1188 7.18 -52.56 14.33
CA SER A 1188 7.26 -52.05 15.72
C SER A 1188 6.56 -53.00 16.70
N ARG A 1189 7.22 -53.32 17.84
CA ARG A 1189 6.64 -54.12 18.94
C ARG A 1189 5.72 -53.32 19.87
N ILE A 1190 5.59 -52.01 19.66
CA ILE A 1190 4.96 -51.09 20.61
C ILE A 1190 3.47 -50.90 20.30
N VAL A 1191 2.61 -51.91 20.54
CA VAL A 1191 1.16 -51.67 20.64
C VAL A 1191 0.49 -52.67 21.60
N PRO A 1192 0.38 -52.41 22.92
CA PRO A 1192 -0.72 -52.98 23.67
C PRO A 1192 -2.04 -52.37 23.16
N PRO A 1193 -3.15 -53.15 23.14
CA PRO A 1193 -4.42 -52.70 22.59
C PRO A 1193 -4.95 -51.46 23.32
N VAL A 1194 -5.41 -50.49 22.51
CA VAL A 1194 -6.04 -49.25 22.98
C VAL A 1194 -7.35 -49.58 23.67
N ARG A 1195 -7.49 -49.23 24.95
CA ARG A 1195 -8.78 -49.25 25.65
C ARG A 1195 -9.51 -47.94 25.36
N THR A 1196 -10.64 -48.02 24.68
CA THR A 1196 -11.60 -46.91 24.60
C THR A 1196 -12.34 -46.82 25.93
N TRP A 1197 -12.05 -45.80 26.72
CA TRP A 1197 -12.82 -45.51 27.93
C TRP A 1197 -14.01 -44.63 27.55
N GLY A 1198 -15.22 -45.18 27.62
CA GLY A 1198 -16.45 -44.38 27.60
C GLY A 1198 -16.56 -43.57 28.89
N GLY A 1199 -16.90 -42.27 28.81
CA GLY A 1199 -17.30 -41.46 29.97
C GLY A 1199 -16.29 -40.44 30.52
N ARG A 1200 -15.17 -40.13 29.83
CA ARG A 1200 -14.17 -39.13 30.28
C ARG A 1200 -14.06 -37.87 29.43
N GLU A 1201 -15.06 -37.56 28.61
CA GLU A 1201 -15.08 -36.34 27.77
C GLU A 1201 -15.06 -35.05 28.59
N LEU A 1202 -15.74 -35.05 29.74
CA LEU A 1202 -15.74 -33.94 30.69
C LEU A 1202 -14.34 -33.64 31.23
N GLY A 1203 -13.57 -34.68 31.60
CA GLY A 1203 -12.20 -34.53 32.09
C GLY A 1203 -11.24 -33.95 31.06
N PHE A 1204 -11.36 -34.35 29.78
CA PHE A 1204 -10.60 -33.73 28.70
C PHE A 1204 -10.96 -32.25 28.51
N GLY A 1205 -12.26 -31.93 28.56
CA GLY A 1205 -12.76 -30.55 28.49
C GLY A 1205 -12.20 -29.67 29.61
N ILE A 1206 -12.20 -30.16 30.85
CA ILE A 1206 -11.64 -29.45 32.01
C ILE A 1206 -10.14 -29.20 31.83
N ILE A 1207 -9.35 -30.21 31.45
CA ILE A 1207 -7.90 -30.06 31.26
C ILE A 1207 -7.60 -29.05 30.13
N MET A 1208 -8.36 -29.08 29.04
CA MET A 1208 -8.24 -28.09 27.96
C MET A 1208 -8.57 -26.66 28.43
N LEU A 1209 -9.64 -26.47 29.20
CA LEU A 1209 -10.02 -25.16 29.74
C LEU A 1209 -8.99 -24.63 30.74
N LEU A 1210 -8.47 -25.48 31.64
CA LEU A 1210 -7.41 -25.10 32.58
C LEU A 1210 -6.13 -24.70 31.85
N THR A 1211 -5.76 -25.45 30.81
CA THR A 1211 -4.59 -25.10 29.97
C THR A 1211 -4.82 -23.77 29.26
N ALA A 1212 -6.01 -23.56 28.68
CA ALA A 1212 -6.38 -22.30 28.04
C ALA A 1212 -6.33 -21.12 29.01
N ALA A 1213 -6.86 -21.29 30.22
CA ALA A 1213 -6.86 -20.26 31.26
C ALA A 1213 -5.43 -19.89 31.68
N CYS A 1214 -4.54 -20.87 31.83
CA CYS A 1214 -3.13 -20.61 32.15
C CYS A 1214 -2.42 -19.86 31.02
N VAL A 1215 -2.68 -20.22 29.75
CA VAL A 1215 -2.13 -19.50 28.59
C VAL A 1215 -2.66 -18.06 28.54
N VAL A 1216 -3.96 -17.84 28.71
CA VAL A 1216 -4.56 -16.50 28.71
C VAL A 1216 -4.07 -15.67 29.90
N TYR A 1217 -3.91 -16.27 31.08
CA TYR A 1217 -3.39 -15.61 32.27
C TYR A 1217 -1.99 -15.04 32.03
N HIS A 1218 -1.10 -15.85 31.44
CA HIS A 1218 0.24 -15.40 31.03
C HIS A 1218 0.18 -14.25 30.01
N LEU A 1219 -0.59 -14.42 28.94
CA LEU A 1219 -0.72 -13.40 27.90
C LEU A 1219 -1.29 -12.06 28.40
N LYS A 1220 -2.23 -12.09 29.36
CA LYS A 1220 -2.87 -10.89 29.91
C LYS A 1220 -1.95 -10.13 30.86
N PHE A 1221 -1.10 -10.82 31.63
CA PHE A 1221 -0.24 -10.16 32.60
C PHE A 1221 0.94 -9.46 31.93
N ASP A 1222 1.59 -10.11 30.95
CA ASP A 1222 2.65 -9.47 30.16
C ASP A 1222 2.13 -8.24 29.40
N SER A 1223 0.88 -8.27 28.93
CA SER A 1223 0.26 -7.11 28.27
C SER A 1223 0.02 -5.91 29.19
N ARG A 1224 -0.03 -6.11 30.51
CA ARG A 1224 -0.18 -4.99 31.48
C ARG A 1224 1.16 -4.29 31.71
N ASP A 1225 2.26 -5.03 31.74
CA ASP A 1225 3.61 -4.44 31.82
C ASP A 1225 3.96 -3.66 30.54
N VAL A 1226 3.36 -4.02 29.39
CA VAL A 1226 3.46 -3.28 28.12
C VAL A 1226 2.80 -1.90 28.18
N ILE A 1227 1.73 -1.73 28.97
CA ILE A 1227 1.06 -0.42 29.13
C ILE A 1227 1.88 0.50 30.06
N GLU A 1228 2.76 -0.06 30.90
CA GLU A 1228 3.58 0.72 31.82
C GLU A 1228 5.02 0.99 31.33
N GLY A 1229 5.52 0.24 30.33
CA GLY A 1229 6.91 0.30 29.88
C GLY A 1229 7.18 1.03 28.54
N GLY A 1230 6.15 1.34 27.73
CA GLY A 1230 6.30 2.06 26.47
C GLY A 1230 5.60 3.41 26.54
N TRP A 1231 6.35 4.50 26.74
CA TRP A 1231 5.82 5.86 26.96
C TRP A 1231 4.64 5.87 27.94
N ARG A 1232 4.91 5.94 29.25
CA ARG A 1232 3.86 6.33 30.21
C ARG A 1232 3.23 7.61 29.68
N ARG A 1233 1.97 7.51 29.26
CA ARG A 1233 1.13 8.65 28.93
C ARG A 1233 1.22 9.57 30.14
N ILE A 1234 1.81 10.76 29.97
CA ILE A 1234 1.82 11.78 31.00
C ILE A 1234 0.37 11.89 31.45
N GLU A 1235 0.07 11.57 32.71
CA GLU A 1235 -1.27 11.78 33.28
C GLU A 1235 -1.50 13.30 33.30
N THR A 1236 -2.02 13.81 32.19
CA THR A 1236 -2.25 15.24 31.96
C THR A 1236 -3.08 15.83 33.08
N ASP A 1237 -3.99 15.06 33.68
CA ASP A 1237 -4.83 15.50 34.78
C ASP A 1237 -4.03 15.67 36.09
N ARG A 1238 -3.03 14.83 36.33
CA ARG A 1238 -2.19 14.91 37.53
C ARG A 1238 -1.16 16.04 37.42
N VAL A 1239 -0.62 16.25 36.22
CA VAL A 1239 0.23 17.40 35.89
C VAL A 1239 -0.57 18.70 35.99
N ARG A 1240 -1.79 18.73 35.43
CA ARG A 1240 -2.69 19.88 35.51
C ARG A 1240 -3.09 20.18 36.95
N GLN A 1241 -3.38 19.16 37.76
CA GLN A 1241 -3.66 19.32 39.18
C GLN A 1241 -2.46 19.89 39.96
N GLN A 1242 -1.22 19.56 39.58
CA GLN A 1242 -0.02 20.10 40.23
C GLN A 1242 0.33 21.53 39.77
N ILE A 1243 -0.01 21.89 38.53
CA ILE A 1243 0.03 23.27 38.02
C ILE A 1243 -1.04 24.13 38.73
N ASP A 1244 -2.27 23.62 38.80
CA ASP A 1244 -3.41 24.32 39.40
C ASP A 1244 -3.26 24.48 40.92
N THR A 1245 -2.51 23.60 41.58
CA THR A 1245 -2.20 23.70 43.03
C THR A 1245 -0.92 24.48 43.34
N GLY A 1246 -0.29 25.10 42.32
CA GLY A 1246 0.87 25.98 42.50
C GLY A 1246 2.16 25.27 42.93
N ARG A 1247 2.23 23.93 42.79
CA ARG A 1247 3.41 23.14 43.18
C ARG A 1247 4.46 23.02 42.07
N LEU A 1248 4.15 23.45 40.85
CA LEU A 1248 5.09 23.54 39.73
C LEU A 1248 5.18 25.00 39.28
N SER A 1249 6.32 25.65 39.48
CA SER A 1249 6.61 26.99 38.97
C SER A 1249 6.85 26.93 37.46
N GLY A 1250 6.17 27.80 36.70
CA GLY A 1250 6.09 27.79 35.23
C GLY A 1250 7.36 28.15 34.46
N GLU A 1251 8.51 27.53 34.77
CA GLU A 1251 9.71 27.62 33.95
C GLU A 1251 9.82 26.42 32.99
N PRO A 1252 10.13 26.63 31.69
CA PRO A 1252 10.14 25.57 30.66
C PRO A 1252 11.19 24.44 30.81
N GLY A 1253 11.93 24.36 31.92
CA GLY A 1253 13.03 23.41 32.12
C GLY A 1253 12.79 22.30 33.15
N SER A 1254 11.72 22.35 33.95
CA SER A 1254 11.54 21.45 35.12
C SER A 1254 10.89 20.09 34.81
N TRP A 1255 10.51 19.83 33.56
CA TRP A 1255 9.81 18.60 33.12
C TRP A 1255 10.61 17.29 33.27
N PHE A 1256 11.94 17.37 33.45
CA PHE A 1256 12.83 16.20 33.43
C PHE A 1256 13.26 15.67 34.80
N HIS A 1257 12.89 16.30 35.92
CA HIS A 1257 13.36 15.92 37.27
C HIS A 1257 12.45 14.97 38.06
N LEU A 1258 11.41 14.40 37.45
CA LEU A 1258 10.53 13.44 38.13
C LEU A 1258 11.13 12.02 38.13
N ARG A 1259 12.11 11.75 39.01
CA ARG A 1259 12.38 10.35 39.41
C ARG A 1259 12.94 10.09 40.79
N ASP A 1260 13.47 11.07 41.51
CA ASP A 1260 13.97 10.85 42.86
C ASP A 1260 13.08 11.55 43.89
N GLU A 1261 12.02 10.87 44.32
CA GLU A 1261 11.61 10.97 45.71
C GLU A 1261 10.68 9.80 46.09
N LYS A 1262 11.13 9.07 47.13
CA LYS A 1262 10.44 8.05 47.95
C LYS A 1262 10.59 6.60 47.53
N SER A 1263 11.74 6.07 47.92
CA SER A 1263 11.83 4.83 48.70
C SER A 1263 10.91 4.89 49.94
N ASN A 1264 9.85 4.08 49.93
CA ASN A 1264 9.39 3.21 51.03
C ASN A 1264 8.25 2.33 50.54
#